data_AF-A0AAF0B6T4-F1
#
_entry.id   AF-A0AAF0B6T4-F1
#
_cell.length_a   1.000
_cell.length_b   1.000
_cell.length_c   1.000
_cell.angle_alpha   90.00
_cell.angle_beta   90.00
_cell.angle_gamma   90.00
#
_symmetry.space_group_name_H-M   'P 1'
#
loop_
_entity.id
_entity.type
_entity.pdbx_description
1 polymer ?
#
loop_
_entity_poly.entity_id
_entity_poly.type
_entity_poly.pdbx_seq_one_letter_code
_entity_poly.pdbx_strand_id
1 'polypeptide(L)'
;MARRMNLLNIEKNIQNLWKEHNICEKEAGDMNDVRYTGNFPYPYMNGLLHIGHAFTLSKLEFSIRYKNMMCDNVLLPFSFHCTGTPIVVCADKLKNELKNKILDNKQTEKHECQLKDNSLEEKSGENGEKSGEKSGEKSGEKSGEKADATVFRSNKSKAQSKGSTQNTQYDIMKQMNISDDKIHLFQDPEYWCYYFSSQAKTHLEAFGLYCDWRRSFITTNINPYYNKFVNWQFNCLYKKNLIYYGSRITIFSRVNNQACADHERSEGEGVKCQEYTLIKIYLENYIDFFNIFIETVLNYNTEKSTISNSVKYTPFNENEENLKNEIWNENFFKTKKIIFLGSTLKPETAYGQNYTFINPDDYYCVTFGFDKQMLNYGDKNYVNNIMSKDEIIKNCENIYICSENSLYNLAYQGIIPMLKKKEKKNHENNKTETKNIYFNNIENDLFILAKIKGEKFVGLKIYTNISHIKNMCILPMSTIKMNISTGIVPCVSSDSIDDYACLEDIKKKKTYYCEKYNLLKEEYLNNESISCIELPGIGTHSGKHFYESEKITSYKDAKLPKLKGMLYKKQYFEGIMKIEPYYNMKTFNCRKIVKQNIIKNNQGFLYSEPEVLVIDRNNVKCIAALCNQWYINYGNLNFKKDVLIQLKKNKFQTYNDVLYKQLQHVIFWLDDWSCSRSYGLGTHMPNFNEKNKSENESIKTDENYVRKTDENYVRKTELIESLSDSTIYMAYYTISHYLQGNVDGKEKGILNIDHNDINDAFFDYVFDISNNTSNISKNITIEKLNIMRKSFKYWYPFDIRISGKDLIFNHLTMSLFNHVAIWGNKIYKKNKDCSEEKSALDKQTEILNEIEKLDLNEYETIKYFPKSFFCNGHVLINKEKMSKSKGNFITIENSINQYTSDGTRIALADAGDSIEDANFNTDTANSAIMKLYNLINFSIETKNNVYIFRCGEKTFNDLIFENEINYLTNKCKEAYEKLLFRDVLKYGFYDMLLKRDTYRMMCDKIHMHKETVNFFIERICIIINPIIPHVTEHIWTYILKKDKLLITQKWPSSENTNFSIVMHKQYNNLLNVMENFRKSYDKVLNKSNKGKGNANSVNNVNSVNSVNGNSVNSVNDNALNQGVSISSGPDDEDEKHKFKAIVYVAREYNDTQKRIIEILNNIIKNSDDKKLPANFINLLVQNNYVNNLPKNEKKDILSFATFLVKDNVTLNNNQYELTLPYDEIQLIKNNIDFIKRILNLRDIKILENIKKSDIDHTDIYKLANPGNPSIFIYNTKE
;
A
#
# COMPACT_ATOMS: atom_id res chain seq x y z
N MET A 1 24.08 25.05 10.71
CA MET A 1 24.58 24.04 11.67
C MET A 1 24.34 24.44 13.12
N ALA A 2 24.84 25.58 13.62
CA ALA A 2 24.65 26.01 15.02
C ALA A 2 23.18 26.09 15.46
N ARG A 3 22.30 26.66 14.61
CA ARG A 3 20.84 26.74 14.87
C ARG A 3 20.21 25.36 15.08
N ARG A 4 20.62 24.36 14.28
CA ARG A 4 20.18 22.97 14.42
C ARG A 4 20.61 22.37 15.75
N MET A 5 21.86 22.57 16.15
CA MET A 5 22.37 22.05 17.43
C MET A 5 21.64 22.66 18.63
N ASN A 6 21.28 23.94 18.56
CA ASN A 6 20.46 24.58 19.58
C ASN A 6 19.08 23.90 19.71
N LEU A 7 18.38 23.69 18.59
CA LEU A 7 17.09 22.99 18.59
C LEU A 7 17.18 21.55 19.11
N LEU A 8 18.20 20.78 18.72
CA LEU A 8 18.42 19.42 19.25
C LEU A 8 18.60 19.40 20.78
N ASN A 9 19.32 20.39 21.33
CA ASN A 9 19.46 20.52 22.78
C ASN A 9 18.14 20.87 23.46
N ILE A 10 17.33 21.75 22.85
CA ILE A 10 15.98 22.07 23.34
C ILE A 10 15.11 20.81 23.35
N GLU A 11 15.09 20.05 22.26
CA GLU A 11 14.31 18.81 22.13
C GLU A 11 14.68 17.82 23.24
N LYS A 12 15.97 17.58 23.46
CA LYS A 12 16.45 16.68 24.51
C LYS A 12 16.04 17.15 25.91
N ASN A 13 16.13 18.45 26.19
CA ASN A 13 15.72 19.01 27.49
C ASN A 13 14.22 18.84 27.73
N ILE A 14 13.39 19.08 26.72
CA ILE A 14 11.94 18.93 26.82
C ILE A 14 11.53 17.45 26.95
N GLN A 15 12.20 16.55 26.23
CA GLN A 15 11.96 15.11 26.35
C GLN A 15 12.30 14.60 27.76
N ASN A 16 13.38 15.08 28.38
CA ASN A 16 13.71 14.75 29.76
C ASN A 16 12.66 15.29 30.73
N LEU A 17 12.23 16.54 30.57
CA LEU A 17 11.16 17.14 31.38
C LEU A 17 9.86 16.31 31.31
N TRP A 18 9.48 15.86 30.12
CA TRP A 18 8.30 15.01 29.93
C TRP A 18 8.43 13.63 30.58
N LYS A 19 9.63 13.05 30.56
CA LYS A 19 9.94 11.78 31.23
C LYS A 19 9.85 11.92 32.75
N GLU A 20 10.36 13.00 33.32
CA GLU A 20 10.29 13.27 34.77
C GLU A 20 8.84 13.40 35.28
N HIS A 21 7.93 13.92 34.44
CA HIS A 21 6.52 14.11 34.78
C HIS A 21 5.59 12.96 34.34
N ASN A 22 6.10 11.86 33.76
CA ASN A 22 5.33 10.69 33.31
C ASN A 22 4.07 11.02 32.48
N ILE A 23 4.15 12.06 31.63
CA ILE A 23 2.96 12.68 31.01
C ILE A 23 2.17 11.75 30.07
N CYS A 24 2.85 10.75 29.50
CA CYS A 24 2.28 9.81 28.54
C CYS A 24 1.62 8.60 29.20
N GLU A 25 1.87 8.36 30.49
CA GLU A 25 1.32 7.22 31.21
C GLU A 25 -0.12 7.48 31.61
N LYS A 26 -1.06 6.67 31.10
CA LYS A 26 -2.50 6.90 31.29
C LYS A 26 -3.20 5.66 31.85
N GLU A 27 -3.95 5.87 32.92
CA GLU A 27 -4.83 4.88 33.53
C GLU A 27 -6.29 5.09 33.11
N ALA A 28 -7.14 4.09 33.34
CA ALA A 28 -8.56 4.19 33.05
C ALA A 28 -9.28 5.10 34.06
N GLY A 29 -9.95 6.13 33.53
CA GLY A 29 -10.67 7.15 34.30
C GLY A 29 -12.08 6.74 34.74
N ASP A 30 -12.99 7.71 34.84
CA ASP A 30 -14.42 7.47 35.03
C ASP A 30 -15.07 7.14 33.68
N MET A 31 -16.04 6.23 33.65
CA MET A 31 -16.71 5.80 32.41
C MET A 31 -17.44 6.93 31.67
N ASN A 32 -17.72 8.05 32.36
CA ASN A 32 -18.33 9.24 31.77
C ASN A 32 -17.32 10.19 31.11
N ASP A 33 -16.02 10.00 31.32
CA ASP A 33 -14.97 10.85 30.77
C ASP A 33 -14.98 10.81 29.22
N VAL A 34 -14.71 11.95 28.61
CA VAL A 34 -14.50 12.01 27.17
C VAL A 34 -13.09 11.45 26.89
N ARG A 35 -13.03 10.22 26.38
CA ARG A 35 -11.75 9.56 26.04
C ARG A 35 -11.50 9.49 24.53
N TYR A 36 -10.24 9.32 24.16
CA TYR A 36 -9.85 9.06 22.76
C TYR A 36 -8.66 8.09 22.65
N THR A 37 -8.82 7.00 21.92
CA THR A 37 -7.80 5.96 21.73
C THR A 37 -7.45 5.78 20.26
N GLY A 38 -6.17 5.88 19.94
CA GLY A 38 -5.68 5.73 18.58
C GLY A 38 -4.60 4.66 18.47
N ASN A 39 -4.57 3.94 17.34
CA ASN A 39 -3.65 2.82 17.14
C ASN A 39 -2.93 2.88 15.79
N PHE A 40 -1.68 2.43 15.79
CA PHE A 40 -0.84 2.23 14.61
C PHE A 40 -0.62 0.72 14.40
N PRO A 41 -0.74 0.18 13.16
CA PRO A 41 -0.24 -1.15 12.80
C PRO A 41 1.22 -1.30 13.22
N TYR A 42 1.51 -2.17 14.19
CA TYR A 42 2.89 -2.30 14.68
C TYR A 42 3.86 -2.63 13.53
N PRO A 43 5.06 -2.02 13.46
CA PRO A 43 5.97 -2.28 12.36
C PRO A 43 6.72 -3.60 12.56
N TYR A 44 7.14 -4.22 11.45
CA TYR A 44 8.00 -5.41 11.47
C TYR A 44 9.42 -5.08 11.96
N MET A 45 9.96 -5.88 12.86
CA MET A 45 11.28 -5.69 13.47
C MET A 45 12.43 -6.38 12.70
N ASN A 46 12.43 -6.26 11.38
CA ASN A 46 13.51 -6.78 10.52
C ASN A 46 14.56 -5.72 10.16
N GLY A 47 14.47 -4.51 10.72
CA GLY A 47 15.36 -3.39 10.47
C GLY A 47 14.95 -2.11 11.20
N LEU A 48 15.70 -1.03 10.97
CA LEU A 48 15.39 0.29 11.52
C LEU A 48 14.17 0.93 10.83
N LEU A 49 13.37 1.67 11.62
CA LEU A 49 12.26 2.45 11.10
C LEU A 49 12.75 3.62 10.22
N HIS A 50 11.99 3.89 9.17
CA HIS A 50 12.28 4.91 8.15
C HIS A 50 11.20 5.98 8.07
N ILE A 51 11.44 7.05 7.30
CA ILE A 51 10.54 8.21 7.22
C ILE A 51 9.11 7.85 6.76
N GLY A 52 8.95 6.81 5.93
CA GLY A 52 7.62 6.27 5.59
C GLY A 52 6.80 5.75 6.79
N HIS A 53 7.46 5.14 7.78
CA HIS A 53 6.81 4.75 9.04
C HIS A 53 6.46 5.99 9.86
N ALA A 54 7.42 6.93 9.99
CA ALA A 54 7.20 8.18 10.72
C ALA A 54 6.06 9.03 10.13
N PHE A 55 5.89 9.04 8.81
CA PHE A 55 4.79 9.74 8.15
C PHE A 55 3.42 9.22 8.53
N THR A 56 3.22 7.89 8.46
CA THR A 56 1.94 7.28 8.82
C THR A 56 1.69 7.46 10.33
N LEU A 57 2.73 7.28 11.16
CA LEU A 57 2.64 7.44 12.60
C LEU A 57 2.40 8.90 13.03
N SER A 58 2.98 9.88 12.34
CA SER A 58 2.86 11.29 12.72
C SER A 58 1.42 11.78 12.62
N LYS A 59 0.65 11.34 11.61
CA LYS A 59 -0.78 11.64 11.50
C LYS A 59 -1.55 11.21 12.75
N LEU A 60 -1.23 10.03 13.27
CA LEU A 60 -1.85 9.51 14.48
C LEU A 60 -1.43 10.33 15.69
N GLU A 61 -0.13 10.61 15.82
CA GLU A 61 0.41 11.37 16.93
C GLU A 61 -0.14 12.81 17.00
N PHE A 62 -0.20 13.50 15.86
CA PHE A 62 -0.75 14.85 15.77
C PHE A 62 -2.23 14.87 16.21
N SER A 63 -3.01 13.87 15.78
CA SER A 63 -4.40 13.70 16.22
C SER A 63 -4.48 13.46 17.73
N ILE A 64 -3.64 12.57 18.28
CA ILE A 64 -3.64 12.25 19.72
C ILE A 64 -3.26 13.47 20.56
N ARG A 65 -2.23 14.23 20.18
CA ARG A 65 -1.83 15.45 20.90
C ARG A 65 -2.91 16.52 20.84
N TYR A 66 -3.56 16.69 19.70
CA TYR A 66 -4.73 17.58 19.58
C TYR A 66 -5.89 17.10 20.47
N LYS A 67 -6.19 15.80 20.46
CA LYS A 67 -7.25 15.23 21.30
C LYS A 67 -6.92 15.29 22.78
N ASN A 68 -5.65 15.24 23.19
CA ASN A 68 -5.25 15.47 24.58
C ASN A 68 -5.70 16.84 25.10
N MET A 69 -5.79 17.84 24.21
CA MET A 69 -6.24 19.19 24.53
C MET A 69 -7.77 19.33 24.57
N MET A 70 -8.51 18.36 24.01
CA MET A 70 -9.97 18.39 23.87
C MET A 70 -10.69 17.38 24.77
N CYS A 71 -10.07 16.23 25.01
CA CYS A 71 -10.59 15.10 25.76
C CYS A 71 -10.02 15.08 27.18
N ASP A 72 -10.69 14.39 28.08
CA ASP A 72 -10.23 14.21 29.47
C ASP A 72 -9.06 13.24 29.53
N ASN A 73 -9.09 12.20 28.69
CA ASN A 73 -8.05 11.19 28.65
C ASN A 73 -7.80 10.69 27.22
N VAL A 74 -6.55 10.39 26.89
CA VAL A 74 -6.19 9.87 25.57
C VAL A 74 -5.17 8.75 25.68
N LEU A 75 -5.22 7.78 24.79
CA LEU A 75 -4.28 6.66 24.79
C LEU A 75 -3.70 6.43 23.40
N LEU A 76 -2.37 6.45 23.33
CA LEU A 76 -1.58 6.01 22.18
C LEU A 76 -0.59 4.92 22.63
N PRO A 77 -0.92 3.64 22.43
CA PRO A 77 0.00 2.54 22.69
C PRO A 77 0.80 2.20 21.42
N PHE A 78 1.97 1.59 21.59
CA PHE A 78 2.81 1.15 20.48
C PHE A 78 3.54 -0.15 20.83
N SER A 79 3.62 -1.08 19.88
CA SER A 79 4.27 -2.39 20.02
C SER A 79 5.03 -2.78 18.76
N PHE A 80 5.68 -3.94 18.80
CA PHE A 80 6.67 -4.36 17.80
C PHE A 80 6.33 -5.74 17.21
N HIS A 81 6.21 -5.82 15.89
CA HIS A 81 5.83 -7.05 15.21
C HIS A 81 7.05 -7.90 14.89
N CYS A 82 7.12 -9.09 15.50
CA CYS A 82 8.20 -10.05 15.32
C CYS A 82 7.74 -11.36 14.67
N THR A 83 6.42 -11.59 14.58
CA THR A 83 5.83 -12.77 13.96
C THR A 83 6.15 -12.77 12.46
N GLY A 84 6.49 -13.93 11.92
CA GLY A 84 6.74 -14.14 10.50
C GLY A 84 8.12 -14.70 10.19
N THR A 85 8.37 -14.85 8.90
CA THR A 85 9.58 -15.49 8.34
C THR A 85 10.73 -14.52 8.00
N PRO A 86 10.53 -13.22 7.72
CA PRO A 86 11.63 -12.35 7.28
C PRO A 86 12.84 -12.29 8.23
N ILE A 87 12.60 -12.27 9.54
CA ILE A 87 13.66 -12.17 10.55
C ILE A 87 14.53 -13.43 10.54
N VAL A 88 13.91 -14.61 10.61
CA VAL A 88 14.60 -15.91 10.59
C VAL A 88 15.42 -16.06 9.32
N VAL A 89 14.84 -15.72 8.19
CA VAL A 89 15.51 -15.78 6.88
C VAL A 89 16.76 -14.88 6.83
N CYS A 90 16.68 -13.65 7.37
CA CYS A 90 17.84 -12.76 7.45
C CYS A 90 18.92 -13.32 8.39
N ALA A 91 18.53 -13.91 9.52
CA ALA A 91 19.45 -14.54 10.46
C ALA A 91 20.17 -15.74 9.84
N ASP A 92 19.46 -16.61 9.12
CA ASP A 92 20.05 -17.76 8.42
C ASP A 92 21.01 -17.32 7.30
N LYS A 93 20.64 -16.28 6.55
CA LYS A 93 21.51 -15.71 5.51
C LYS A 93 22.83 -15.24 6.12
N LEU A 94 22.76 -14.49 7.21
CA LEU A 94 23.95 -14.03 7.93
C LEU A 94 24.78 -15.20 8.47
N LYS A 95 24.12 -16.21 9.05
CA LYS A 95 24.76 -17.45 9.55
C LYS A 95 25.52 -18.18 8.44
N ASN A 96 24.98 -18.23 7.23
CA ASN A 96 25.63 -18.85 6.08
C ASN A 96 26.82 -18.01 5.57
N GLU A 97 26.67 -16.68 5.49
CA GLU A 97 27.75 -15.77 5.08
C GLU A 97 28.95 -15.81 6.04
N LEU A 98 28.68 -15.79 7.36
CA LEU A 98 29.74 -15.86 8.38
C LEU A 98 30.45 -17.22 8.37
N LYS A 99 29.73 -18.33 8.15
CA LYS A 99 30.34 -19.65 7.99
C LYS A 99 31.30 -19.71 6.80
N ASN A 100 30.95 -19.09 5.67
CA ASN A 100 31.81 -19.09 4.49
C ASN A 100 33.05 -18.20 4.70
N LYS A 101 32.93 -17.05 5.37
CA LYS A 101 34.10 -16.21 5.74
C LYS A 101 35.10 -16.93 6.66
N ILE A 102 34.64 -17.78 7.58
CA ILE A 102 35.52 -18.59 8.45
C ILE A 102 36.23 -19.72 7.68
N LEU A 103 35.59 -20.24 6.63
CA LEU A 103 36.16 -21.27 5.75
C LEU A 103 37.22 -20.69 4.79
N ASP A 104 37.02 -19.47 4.31
CA ASP A 104 38.02 -18.75 3.50
C ASP A 104 39.26 -18.41 4.33
N ASN A 105 39.09 -17.97 5.58
CA ASN A 105 40.22 -17.71 6.49
C ASN A 105 41.06 -18.96 6.84
N LYS A 106 40.49 -20.18 6.73
CA LYS A 106 41.24 -21.44 6.89
C LYS A 106 41.90 -21.92 5.60
N GLN A 107 41.52 -21.40 4.44
CA GLN A 107 42.18 -21.68 3.16
C GLN A 107 43.26 -20.64 2.83
N THR A 108 43.12 -19.40 3.27
CA THR A 108 44.18 -18.37 3.14
C THR A 108 45.40 -18.65 4.02
N GLU A 109 45.26 -19.29 5.19
CA GLU A 109 46.41 -19.77 5.97
C GLU A 109 47.22 -20.89 5.27
N LYS A 110 46.68 -21.51 4.21
CA LYS A 110 47.42 -22.46 3.34
C LYS A 110 47.95 -21.83 2.05
N HIS A 111 47.50 -20.64 1.69
CA HIS A 111 47.93 -19.94 0.48
C HIS A 111 48.91 -18.77 0.74
N GLU A 112 49.12 -18.34 1.99
CA GLU A 112 50.11 -17.31 2.34
C GLU A 112 51.56 -17.82 2.52
N CYS A 113 51.83 -19.11 2.27
CA CYS A 113 53.21 -19.66 2.28
C CYS A 113 53.87 -19.75 0.88
N GLN A 114 53.22 -19.31 -0.19
CA GLN A 114 53.83 -19.22 -1.52
C GLN A 114 53.35 -17.94 -2.19
N LEU A 115 54.29 -17.10 -2.66
CA LEU A 115 54.12 -15.74 -3.18
C LEU A 115 54.38 -14.60 -2.17
N LYS A 116 55.42 -14.76 -1.34
CA LYS A 116 56.40 -13.67 -1.19
C LYS A 116 57.53 -13.99 -2.16
N ASP A 117 57.58 -13.26 -3.27
CA ASP A 117 58.78 -12.93 -4.06
C ASP A 117 58.32 -12.39 -5.41
N ASN A 118 58.13 -11.07 -5.49
CA ASN A 118 58.71 -10.19 -6.52
C ASN A 118 58.05 -8.79 -6.45
N SER A 119 58.87 -7.85 -5.95
CA SER A 119 59.08 -6.45 -6.39
C SER A 119 57.91 -5.70 -7.05
N LEU A 120 57.41 -4.61 -6.45
CA LEU A 120 57.93 -3.24 -6.60
C LEU A 120 58.06 -2.80 -8.08
N GLU A 121 57.11 -1.98 -8.55
CA GLU A 121 57.40 -0.80 -9.38
C GLU A 121 56.21 0.18 -9.40
N GLU A 122 56.49 1.42 -9.00
CA GLU A 122 55.64 2.60 -9.15
C GLU A 122 55.55 2.99 -10.64
N LYS A 123 54.43 3.58 -11.08
CA LYS A 123 54.44 4.95 -11.63
C LYS A 123 53.05 5.51 -11.99
N SER A 124 52.93 6.76 -11.61
CA SER A 124 52.08 7.87 -12.06
C SER A 124 51.77 7.95 -13.57
N GLY A 125 50.58 8.45 -13.90
CA GLY A 125 50.24 9.01 -15.21
C GLY A 125 48.91 9.77 -15.18
N GLU A 126 48.99 11.08 -15.40
CA GLU A 126 47.90 12.07 -15.43
C GLU A 126 47.01 12.01 -16.69
N ASN A 127 45.81 12.58 -16.53
CA ASN A 127 45.01 13.40 -17.45
C ASN A 127 44.75 12.97 -18.92
N GLY A 128 43.45 12.97 -19.26
CA GLY A 128 42.95 12.98 -20.63
C GLY A 128 41.44 13.18 -20.68
N GLU A 129 41.01 14.45 -20.67
CA GLU A 129 39.67 14.89 -21.05
C GLU A 129 39.27 14.35 -22.43
N LYS A 130 37.99 13.98 -22.60
CA LYS A 130 37.28 14.18 -23.87
C LYS A 130 35.77 14.29 -23.64
N SER A 131 35.33 15.53 -23.78
CA SER A 131 33.97 16.01 -24.05
C SER A 131 33.32 15.32 -25.25
N GLY A 132 32.00 15.10 -25.16
CA GLY A 132 31.17 14.66 -26.27
C GLY A 132 29.69 14.83 -25.93
N GLU A 133 29.18 16.05 -26.03
CA GLU A 133 27.75 16.37 -26.07
C GLU A 133 27.06 15.66 -27.23
N LYS A 134 25.87 15.09 -27.00
CA LYS A 134 24.75 15.14 -27.95
C LYS A 134 23.42 15.23 -27.22
N SER A 135 22.86 16.43 -27.32
CA SER A 135 21.47 16.82 -27.06
C SER A 135 20.50 16.16 -28.05
N GLY A 136 19.26 15.97 -27.61
CA GLY A 136 18.17 15.43 -28.42
C GLY A 136 16.85 15.41 -27.65
N GLU A 137 16.27 16.59 -27.45
CA GLU A 137 14.89 16.76 -27.00
C GLU A 137 13.90 16.20 -28.04
N LYS A 138 12.87 15.48 -27.56
CA LYS A 138 11.55 15.44 -28.22
C LYS A 138 10.45 15.50 -27.16
N SER A 139 9.79 16.64 -27.14
CA SER A 139 8.51 16.93 -26.50
C SER A 139 7.37 16.19 -27.20
N GLY A 140 6.39 15.75 -26.41
CA GLY A 140 5.17 15.12 -26.90
C GLY A 140 4.12 15.10 -25.80
N GLU A 141 3.28 16.13 -25.79
CA GLU A 141 2.07 16.23 -24.99
C GLU A 141 1.13 15.03 -25.27
N LYS A 142 0.58 14.42 -24.22
CA LYS A 142 -0.60 13.57 -24.32
C LYS A 142 -1.67 14.03 -23.34
N SER A 143 -2.79 14.40 -23.93
CA SER A 143 -4.07 14.76 -23.34
C SER A 143 -4.64 13.64 -22.46
N GLY A 144 -5.31 14.05 -21.37
CA GLY A 144 -5.91 13.16 -20.38
C GLY A 144 -7.24 12.56 -20.83
N GLU A 145 -7.34 11.24 -20.77
CA GLU A 145 -8.59 10.50 -20.69
C GLU A 145 -8.91 10.21 -19.21
N LYS A 146 -10.16 10.48 -18.79
CA LYS A 146 -10.67 10.15 -17.46
C LYS A 146 -10.70 8.63 -17.29
N ALA A 147 -9.87 8.10 -16.40
CA ALA A 147 -9.87 6.69 -16.03
C ALA A 147 -10.98 6.37 -15.01
N ASP A 148 -11.66 5.24 -15.20
CA ASP A 148 -12.65 4.69 -14.28
C ASP A 148 -12.00 4.30 -12.94
N ALA A 149 -12.42 4.96 -11.86
CA ALA A 149 -11.83 4.87 -10.52
C ALA A 149 -12.02 3.51 -9.82
N THR A 150 -12.75 2.58 -10.44
CA THR A 150 -13.02 1.23 -9.90
C THR A 150 -12.09 0.14 -10.46
N VAL A 151 -11.33 0.43 -11.53
CA VAL A 151 -10.46 -0.54 -12.20
C VAL A 151 -9.00 -0.27 -11.85
N PHE A 152 -8.54 -0.83 -10.73
CA PHE A 152 -7.12 -0.86 -10.44
C PHE A 152 -6.44 -1.95 -11.26
N ARG A 153 -5.57 -1.53 -12.19
CA ARG A 153 -4.47 -2.39 -12.64
C ARG A 153 -3.53 -2.53 -11.45
N SER A 154 -3.35 -3.77 -10.98
CA SER A 154 -2.14 -4.08 -10.23
C SER A 154 -0.99 -3.73 -11.15
N ASN A 155 -0.28 -2.63 -10.86
CA ASN A 155 1.03 -2.43 -11.45
C ASN A 155 1.91 -3.53 -10.85
N LYS A 156 1.88 -4.70 -11.50
CA LYS A 156 2.92 -5.72 -11.41
C LYS A 156 4.22 -4.94 -11.55
N SER A 157 4.98 -4.83 -10.47
CA SER A 157 6.35 -4.36 -10.53
C SER A 157 7.06 -5.27 -11.52
N LYS A 158 7.21 -4.83 -12.76
CA LYS A 158 8.15 -5.44 -13.69
C LYS A 158 9.52 -5.20 -13.07
N ALA A 159 10.00 -6.19 -12.34
CA ALA A 159 11.40 -6.32 -12.00
C ALA A 159 12.16 -6.56 -13.30
N GLN A 160 12.51 -5.47 -13.99
CA GLN A 160 13.61 -5.43 -14.92
C GLN A 160 14.69 -4.54 -14.31
N SER A 161 15.42 -5.09 -13.36
CA SER A 161 16.76 -4.64 -13.01
C SER A 161 17.71 -5.80 -13.29
N LYS A 162 18.23 -5.86 -14.51
CA LYS A 162 19.38 -6.71 -14.82
C LYS A 162 20.62 -6.10 -14.15
N GLY A 163 21.30 -6.88 -13.31
CA GLY A 163 22.73 -6.72 -13.03
C GLY A 163 23.16 -5.65 -12.02
N SER A 164 22.64 -5.68 -10.79
CA SER A 164 23.35 -5.09 -9.65
C SER A 164 23.77 -6.21 -8.71
N THR A 165 25.07 -6.30 -8.39
CA THR A 165 25.63 -7.18 -7.37
C THR A 165 24.80 -7.07 -6.10
N GLN A 166 24.15 -8.16 -5.67
CA GLN A 166 23.35 -8.15 -4.44
C GLN A 166 24.29 -7.96 -3.24
N ASN A 167 24.09 -6.89 -2.46
CA ASN A 167 24.80 -6.67 -1.22
C ASN A 167 24.58 -7.87 -0.26
N THR A 168 25.64 -8.29 0.44
CA THR A 168 25.54 -9.36 1.45
C THR A 168 24.71 -8.87 2.65
N GLN A 169 24.14 -9.79 3.43
CA GLN A 169 23.41 -9.42 4.65
C GLN A 169 24.34 -8.72 5.65
N TYR A 170 25.58 -9.17 5.73
CA TYR A 170 26.64 -8.53 6.51
C TYR A 170 26.85 -7.06 6.09
N ASP A 171 26.93 -6.75 4.79
CA ASP A 171 27.11 -5.38 4.30
C ASP A 171 25.90 -4.49 4.63
N ILE A 172 24.68 -5.05 4.54
CA ILE A 172 23.45 -4.35 4.91
C ILE A 172 23.46 -3.97 6.39
N MET A 173 23.97 -4.84 7.27
CA MET A 173 24.08 -4.56 8.70
C MET A 173 25.13 -3.48 8.99
N LYS A 174 26.23 -3.46 8.26
CA LYS A 174 27.21 -2.36 8.32
C LYS A 174 26.62 -1.02 7.89
N GLN A 175 25.83 -1.00 6.81
CA GLN A 175 25.12 0.19 6.36
C GLN A 175 24.10 0.73 7.37
N MET A 176 23.64 -0.11 8.30
CA MET A 176 22.79 0.28 9.43
C MET A 176 23.59 0.79 10.65
N ASN A 177 24.90 1.02 10.52
CA ASN A 177 25.81 1.43 11.59
C ASN A 177 25.85 0.44 12.78
N ILE A 178 25.65 -0.86 12.53
CA ILE A 178 25.81 -1.90 13.54
C ILE A 178 27.29 -2.26 13.63
N SER A 179 27.88 -2.17 14.83
CA SER A 179 29.29 -2.50 15.08
C SER A 179 29.62 -3.96 14.76
N ASP A 180 30.80 -4.23 14.20
CA ASP A 180 31.25 -5.58 13.83
C ASP A 180 31.15 -6.58 14.98
N ASP A 181 31.48 -6.14 16.20
CA ASP A 181 31.41 -6.95 17.42
C ASP A 181 30.00 -7.44 17.76
N LYS A 182 28.94 -6.82 17.22
CA LYS A 182 27.55 -7.19 17.49
C LYS A 182 26.91 -7.98 16.35
N ILE A 183 27.45 -7.92 15.14
CA ILE A 183 26.83 -8.51 13.95
C ILE A 183 26.66 -10.04 14.13
N HIS A 184 27.64 -10.71 14.73
CA HIS A 184 27.58 -12.17 14.91
C HIS A 184 26.41 -12.65 15.80
N LEU A 185 25.87 -11.80 16.68
CA LEU A 185 24.72 -12.12 17.55
C LEU A 185 23.42 -12.24 16.75
N PHE A 186 23.32 -11.59 15.58
CA PHE A 186 22.16 -11.65 14.70
C PHE A 186 22.06 -12.99 13.92
N GLN A 187 22.90 -13.97 14.23
CA GLN A 187 22.64 -15.35 13.79
C GLN A 187 21.47 -16.00 14.54
N ASP A 188 21.12 -15.45 15.71
CA ASP A 188 19.94 -15.81 16.49
C ASP A 188 18.77 -14.87 16.15
N PRO A 189 17.64 -15.37 15.60
CA PRO A 189 16.46 -14.57 15.32
C PRO A 189 15.89 -13.81 16.51
N GLU A 190 15.98 -14.34 17.74
CA GLU A 190 15.43 -13.66 18.93
C GLU A 190 16.16 -12.36 19.24
N TYR A 191 17.47 -12.32 18.99
CA TYR A 191 18.28 -11.12 19.18
C TYR A 191 17.84 -9.97 18.25
N TRP A 192 17.33 -10.27 17.06
CA TRP A 192 16.76 -9.25 16.16
C TRP A 192 15.56 -8.58 16.80
N CYS A 193 14.64 -9.39 17.35
CA CYS A 193 13.42 -8.92 17.98
C CYS A 193 13.74 -7.95 19.11
N TYR A 194 14.71 -8.29 19.97
CA TYR A 194 15.14 -7.43 21.07
C TYR A 194 15.88 -6.17 20.60
N TYR A 195 16.89 -6.32 19.72
CA TYR A 195 17.72 -5.21 19.26
C TYR A 195 16.90 -4.16 18.51
N PHE A 196 16.14 -4.56 17.49
CA PHE A 196 15.39 -3.62 16.67
C PHE A 196 14.21 -2.99 17.40
N SER A 197 13.56 -3.71 18.32
CA SER A 197 12.50 -3.11 19.15
C SER A 197 13.05 -2.04 20.09
N SER A 198 14.21 -2.28 20.71
CA SER A 198 14.88 -1.30 21.58
C SER A 198 15.36 -0.07 20.81
N GLN A 199 15.94 -0.25 19.62
CA GLN A 199 16.33 0.87 18.75
C GLN A 199 15.11 1.64 18.25
N ALA A 200 14.06 0.95 17.83
CA ALA A 200 12.81 1.58 17.41
C ALA A 200 12.19 2.43 18.53
N LYS A 201 12.11 1.90 19.76
CA LYS A 201 11.67 2.66 20.94
C LYS A 201 12.52 3.92 21.12
N THR A 202 13.85 3.78 21.13
CA THR A 202 14.77 4.91 21.33
C THR A 202 14.59 5.99 20.26
N HIS A 203 14.48 5.60 18.99
CA HIS A 203 14.30 6.54 17.87
C HIS A 203 12.92 7.23 17.92
N LEU A 204 11.87 6.53 18.34
CA LEU A 204 10.53 7.09 18.50
C LEU A 204 10.43 8.02 19.72
N GLU A 205 11.13 7.72 20.81
CA GLU A 205 11.27 8.64 21.95
C GLU A 205 12.03 9.91 21.53
N ALA A 206 13.11 9.78 20.76
CA ALA A 206 13.84 10.94 20.22
C ALA A 206 12.99 11.74 19.21
N PHE A 207 12.08 11.08 18.49
CA PHE A 207 11.07 11.74 17.66
C PHE A 207 9.98 12.47 18.48
N GLY A 208 9.93 12.24 19.79
CA GLY A 208 8.96 12.87 20.69
C GLY A 208 7.58 12.22 20.64
N LEU A 209 7.47 10.93 20.33
CA LEU A 209 6.19 10.23 20.26
C LEU A 209 5.45 10.26 21.61
N TYR A 210 4.19 10.71 21.61
CA TYR A 210 3.33 10.75 22.80
C TYR A 210 2.75 9.35 23.13
N CYS A 211 3.62 8.40 23.51
CA CYS A 211 3.25 6.99 23.69
C CYS A 211 3.37 6.50 25.14
N ASP A 212 2.40 5.70 25.60
CA ASP A 212 2.48 4.94 26.85
C ASP A 212 3.29 3.65 26.64
N TRP A 213 4.61 3.74 26.88
CA TRP A 213 5.56 2.64 26.66
C TRP A 213 5.39 1.45 27.61
N ARG A 214 4.66 1.59 28.72
CA ARG A 214 4.36 0.47 29.63
C ARG A 214 3.49 -0.59 28.95
N ARG A 215 2.77 -0.19 27.90
CA ARG A 215 1.86 -1.06 27.14
C ARG A 215 2.54 -1.74 25.95
N SER A 216 3.82 -1.48 25.72
CA SER A 216 4.60 -2.03 24.61
C SER A 216 4.95 -3.50 24.83
N PHE A 217 4.89 -4.27 23.75
CA PHE A 217 5.24 -5.68 23.72
C PHE A 217 5.81 -6.08 22.35
N ILE A 218 6.55 -7.20 22.32
CA ILE A 218 6.86 -7.93 21.10
C ILE A 218 5.83 -9.03 20.88
N THR A 219 5.54 -9.34 19.62
CA THR A 219 4.73 -10.52 19.27
C THR A 219 5.58 -11.79 19.30
N THR A 220 4.99 -12.95 18.97
CA THR A 220 5.55 -14.32 19.01
C THR A 220 5.41 -15.04 20.35
N ASN A 221 5.77 -16.33 20.38
CA ASN A 221 5.90 -17.16 21.57
C ASN A 221 6.99 -16.71 22.55
N ILE A 222 7.90 -15.81 22.15
CA ILE A 222 8.89 -15.19 23.05
C ILE A 222 8.17 -14.44 24.18
N ASN A 223 7.04 -13.80 23.87
CA ASN A 223 6.17 -13.20 24.87
C ASN A 223 5.07 -14.17 25.32
N PRO A 224 5.15 -14.76 26.52
CA PRO A 224 4.22 -15.78 26.96
C PRO A 224 2.78 -15.26 27.12
N TYR A 225 2.61 -14.00 27.55
CA TYR A 225 1.30 -13.37 27.72
C TYR A 225 0.61 -13.13 26.37
N TYR A 226 1.35 -12.58 25.40
CA TYR A 226 0.82 -12.35 24.04
C TYR A 226 0.51 -13.68 23.34
N ASN A 227 1.36 -14.69 23.52
CA ASN A 227 1.14 -16.04 23.02
C ASN A 227 -0.18 -16.66 23.55
N LYS A 228 -0.50 -16.47 24.85
CA LYS A 228 -1.79 -16.90 25.42
C LYS A 228 -2.97 -16.12 24.84
N PHE A 229 -2.82 -14.82 24.62
CA PHE A 229 -3.84 -13.98 23.99
C PHE A 229 -4.17 -14.44 22.55
N VAL A 230 -3.15 -14.69 21.73
CA VAL A 230 -3.36 -15.18 20.35
C VAL A 230 -3.98 -16.58 20.33
N ASN A 231 -3.57 -17.46 21.25
CA ASN A 231 -4.18 -18.79 21.39
C ASN A 231 -5.68 -18.69 21.74
N TRP A 232 -6.05 -17.80 22.66
CA TRP A 232 -7.45 -17.54 23.00
C TRP A 232 -8.24 -17.04 21.79
N GLN A 233 -7.69 -16.09 21.03
CA GLN A 233 -8.32 -15.58 19.81
C GLN A 233 -8.65 -16.73 18.84
N PHE A 234 -7.67 -17.59 18.55
CA PHE A 234 -7.85 -18.70 17.62
C PHE A 234 -8.81 -19.76 18.16
N ASN A 235 -8.82 -20.01 19.46
CA ASN A 235 -9.83 -20.87 20.09
C ASN A 235 -11.25 -20.31 19.88
N CYS A 236 -11.46 -19.00 20.02
CA CYS A 236 -12.74 -18.35 19.78
C CYS A 236 -13.19 -18.45 18.32
N LEU A 237 -12.28 -18.22 17.36
CA LEU A 237 -12.56 -18.39 15.93
C LEU A 237 -12.93 -19.84 15.58
N TYR A 238 -12.25 -20.81 16.19
CA TYR A 238 -12.55 -22.23 16.00
C TYR A 238 -13.94 -22.60 16.54
N LYS A 239 -14.30 -22.15 17.75
CA LYS A 239 -15.65 -22.33 18.33
C LYS A 239 -16.77 -21.80 17.43
N LYS A 240 -16.47 -20.81 16.58
CA LYS A 240 -17.42 -20.20 15.61
C LYS A 240 -17.43 -20.86 14.23
N ASN A 241 -16.73 -22.00 14.06
CA ASN A 241 -16.52 -22.70 12.78
C ASN A 241 -15.89 -21.83 11.69
N LEU A 242 -15.11 -20.81 12.09
CA LEU A 242 -14.39 -19.95 11.15
C LEU A 242 -12.99 -20.48 10.83
N ILE A 243 -12.45 -21.39 11.64
CA ILE A 243 -11.19 -22.09 11.37
C ILE A 243 -11.48 -23.49 10.85
N TYR A 244 -10.85 -23.86 9.76
CA TYR A 244 -10.91 -25.22 9.23
C TYR A 244 -9.54 -25.66 8.67
N TYR A 245 -9.33 -26.98 8.64
CA TYR A 245 -8.14 -27.59 8.04
C TYR A 245 -8.50 -28.10 6.65
N GLY A 246 -7.74 -27.69 5.63
CA GLY A 246 -8.07 -28.00 4.25
C GLY A 246 -6.84 -28.05 3.35
N SER A 247 -7.02 -28.63 2.16
CA SER A 247 -5.99 -28.74 1.14
C SER A 247 -6.15 -27.63 0.12
N ARG A 248 -5.12 -26.79 -0.09
CA ARG A 248 -5.08 -25.85 -1.23
C ARG A 248 -3.70 -25.85 -1.90
N ILE A 249 -3.71 -25.40 -3.15
CA ILE A 249 -2.49 -25.20 -3.94
C ILE A 249 -1.80 -23.94 -3.45
N THR A 250 -0.52 -24.08 -3.09
CA THR A 250 0.32 -22.97 -2.65
C THR A 250 1.68 -23.02 -3.35
N ILE A 251 2.30 -21.86 -3.51
CA ILE A 251 3.69 -21.79 -3.95
C ILE A 251 4.54 -22.42 -2.85
N PHE A 252 5.48 -23.29 -3.21
CA PHE A 252 6.16 -24.20 -2.31
C PHE A 252 7.67 -24.24 -2.62
N SER A 253 8.48 -24.15 -1.57
CA SER A 253 9.92 -24.34 -1.64
C SER A 253 10.24 -25.81 -1.34
N ARG A 254 10.86 -26.49 -2.31
CA ARG A 254 11.28 -27.90 -2.17
C ARG A 254 12.44 -28.08 -1.18
N VAL A 255 13.25 -27.03 -0.98
CA VAL A 255 14.37 -27.09 -0.04
C VAL A 255 13.86 -27.01 1.39
N ASN A 256 12.97 -26.05 1.64
CA ASN A 256 12.40 -25.83 2.97
C ASN A 256 11.25 -26.79 3.28
N ASN A 257 10.77 -27.55 2.27
CA ASN A 257 9.63 -28.46 2.35
C ASN A 257 8.36 -27.78 2.92
N GLN A 258 8.10 -26.54 2.50
CA GLN A 258 6.97 -25.75 2.97
C GLN A 258 6.42 -24.80 1.90
N ALA A 259 5.22 -24.27 2.17
CA ALA A 259 4.67 -23.16 1.40
C ALA A 259 5.59 -21.92 1.50
N CYS A 260 6.00 -21.40 0.33
CA CYS A 260 6.91 -20.27 0.18
C CYS A 260 6.10 -18.96 0.13
N ALA A 261 6.12 -18.22 1.25
CA ALA A 261 5.43 -16.95 1.37
C ALA A 261 6.10 -15.86 0.52
N ASP A 262 5.39 -14.76 0.26
CA ASP A 262 5.89 -13.66 -0.59
C ASP A 262 7.25 -13.13 -0.12
N HIS A 263 7.43 -12.93 1.19
CA HIS A 263 8.69 -12.43 1.74
C HIS A 263 9.83 -13.47 1.76
N GLU A 264 9.55 -14.75 1.53
CA GLU A 264 10.56 -15.81 1.42
C GLU A 264 11.12 -15.94 0.00
N ARG A 265 10.53 -15.21 -0.96
CA ARG A 265 10.94 -15.20 -2.36
C ARG A 265 12.08 -14.22 -2.57
N SER A 266 13.05 -14.61 -3.38
CA SER A 266 14.08 -13.72 -3.92
C SER A 266 13.61 -13.05 -5.20
N GLU A 267 12.84 -13.78 -6.01
CA GLU A 267 12.17 -13.29 -7.23
C GLU A 267 10.72 -13.79 -7.26
N GLY A 268 9.81 -12.93 -7.73
CA GLY A 268 8.39 -13.28 -7.87
C GLY A 268 7.52 -13.04 -6.64
N GLU A 269 7.80 -11.97 -5.88
CA GLU A 269 6.90 -11.49 -4.82
C GLU A 269 5.52 -11.12 -5.39
N GLY A 270 4.44 -11.58 -4.77
CA GLY A 270 3.06 -11.36 -5.22
C GLY A 270 2.63 -12.22 -6.42
N VAL A 271 3.50 -13.10 -6.93
CA VAL A 271 3.14 -14.11 -7.94
C VAL A 271 2.15 -15.11 -7.33
N LYS A 272 1.12 -15.45 -8.09
CA LYS A 272 0.13 -16.47 -7.71
C LYS A 272 0.33 -17.74 -8.53
N CYS A 273 -0.26 -18.83 -8.06
CA CYS A 273 -0.41 -20.03 -8.87
C CYS A 273 -1.43 -19.76 -9.98
N GLN A 274 -1.05 -20.06 -11.22
CA GLN A 274 -1.94 -20.11 -12.37
C GLN A 274 -2.44 -21.54 -12.54
N GLU A 275 -3.75 -21.71 -12.56
CA GLU A 275 -4.41 -22.98 -12.77
C GLU A 275 -4.64 -23.24 -14.26
N TYR A 276 -4.23 -24.41 -14.73
CA TYR A 276 -4.46 -24.97 -16.05
C TYR A 276 -5.30 -26.25 -15.94
N THR A 277 -5.98 -26.59 -17.03
CA THR A 277 -6.60 -27.92 -17.19
C THR A 277 -5.71 -28.75 -18.08
N LEU A 278 -5.24 -29.89 -17.56
CA LEU A 278 -4.52 -30.89 -18.35
C LEU A 278 -5.54 -31.83 -19.00
N ILE A 279 -5.40 -32.06 -20.29
CA ILE A 279 -6.20 -32.99 -21.08
C ILE A 279 -5.34 -34.23 -21.35
N LYS A 280 -5.89 -35.41 -21.08
CA LYS A 280 -5.26 -36.68 -21.44
C LYS A 280 -5.43 -36.93 -22.93
N ILE A 281 -4.33 -36.89 -23.68
CA ILE A 281 -4.29 -37.18 -25.13
C ILE A 281 -3.61 -38.54 -25.30
N TYR A 282 -4.36 -39.54 -25.73
CA TYR A 282 -3.93 -40.93 -25.82
C TYR A 282 -3.28 -41.21 -27.18
N LEU A 283 -2.23 -42.01 -27.18
CA LEU A 283 -1.63 -42.56 -28.39
C LEU A 283 -2.49 -43.72 -28.93
N GLU A 284 -2.75 -43.76 -30.23
CA GLU A 284 -3.54 -44.85 -30.85
C GLU A 284 -2.76 -46.17 -30.90
N ASN A 285 -1.50 -46.12 -31.33
CA ASN A 285 -0.66 -47.29 -31.54
C ASN A 285 0.60 -47.23 -30.67
N TYR A 286 0.69 -48.12 -29.67
CA TYR A 286 1.84 -48.17 -28.77
C TYR A 286 3.14 -48.60 -29.46
N ILE A 287 3.06 -49.35 -30.57
CA ILE A 287 4.22 -49.89 -31.30
C ILE A 287 5.07 -48.74 -31.85
N ASP A 288 4.42 -47.70 -32.39
CA ASP A 288 5.12 -46.55 -32.96
C ASP A 288 5.96 -45.83 -31.89
N PHE A 289 5.41 -45.69 -30.67
CA PHE A 289 6.16 -45.13 -29.55
C PHE A 289 7.24 -46.08 -29.01
N PHE A 290 6.97 -47.39 -28.94
CA PHE A 290 7.97 -48.37 -28.51
C PHE A 290 9.19 -48.36 -29.41
N ASN A 291 9.01 -48.28 -30.73
CA ASN A 291 10.11 -48.17 -31.69
C ASN A 291 10.91 -46.89 -31.46
N ILE A 292 10.25 -45.74 -31.29
CA ILE A 292 10.91 -44.46 -30.96
C ILE A 292 11.69 -44.56 -29.64
N PHE A 293 11.10 -45.19 -28.63
CA PHE A 293 11.69 -45.37 -27.32
C PHE A 293 12.94 -46.26 -27.39
N ILE A 294 12.85 -47.44 -28.00
CA ILE A 294 13.96 -48.38 -28.17
C ILE A 294 15.06 -47.79 -29.03
N GLU A 295 14.74 -47.15 -30.16
CA GLU A 295 15.74 -46.48 -31.01
C GLU A 295 16.49 -45.40 -30.24
N THR A 296 15.78 -44.60 -29.45
CA THR A 296 16.40 -43.55 -28.63
C THR A 296 17.28 -44.14 -27.52
N VAL A 297 16.86 -45.24 -26.91
CA VAL A 297 17.62 -45.93 -25.85
C VAL A 297 18.81 -46.75 -26.40
N LEU A 298 18.70 -47.30 -27.62
CA LEU A 298 19.74 -48.10 -28.29
C LEU A 298 20.79 -47.25 -29.00
N ASN A 299 20.42 -46.13 -29.66
CA ASN A 299 21.39 -45.21 -30.27
C ASN A 299 22.32 -44.58 -29.23
N TYR A 300 21.89 -44.52 -27.97
CA TYR A 300 22.74 -44.18 -26.81
C TYR A 300 23.90 -45.17 -26.59
N ASN A 301 23.78 -46.43 -27.05
CA ASN A 301 24.82 -47.45 -26.88
C ASN A 301 25.83 -47.49 -28.05
N THR A 302 25.52 -46.91 -29.21
CA THR A 302 26.38 -46.92 -30.42
C THR A 302 27.21 -45.64 -30.60
N GLU A 303 26.79 -44.48 -30.11
CA GLU A 303 27.57 -43.22 -30.13
C GLU A 303 28.64 -43.14 -29.02
N LYS A 304 29.43 -44.20 -28.85
CA LYS A 304 30.55 -44.25 -27.89
C LYS A 304 31.84 -43.56 -28.36
N SER A 305 31.84 -42.93 -29.53
CA SER A 305 32.98 -42.14 -30.00
C SER A 305 32.51 -40.84 -30.62
N THR A 306 33.13 -39.73 -30.19
CA THR A 306 33.04 -38.37 -30.75
C THR A 306 31.71 -37.63 -30.59
N ILE A 307 31.52 -36.96 -29.44
CA ILE A 307 31.23 -35.51 -29.27
C ILE A 307 31.00 -35.19 -27.77
N SER A 308 31.54 -34.06 -27.32
CA SER A 308 31.55 -33.57 -25.94
C SER A 308 30.23 -32.91 -25.49
N ASN A 309 29.86 -33.13 -24.22
CA ASN A 309 28.94 -32.34 -23.37
C ASN A 309 27.43 -32.30 -23.72
N SER A 310 26.81 -33.44 -24.07
CA SER A 310 25.38 -33.69 -23.83
C SER A 310 25.19 -34.76 -22.74
N VAL A 311 24.27 -34.49 -21.82
CA VAL A 311 24.14 -35.16 -20.51
C VAL A 311 23.76 -36.64 -20.65
N LYS A 312 24.62 -37.51 -20.10
CA LYS A 312 24.44 -38.95 -19.89
C LYS A 312 23.16 -39.21 -19.07
N TYR A 313 22.19 -39.98 -19.58
CA TYR A 313 21.09 -40.49 -18.75
C TYR A 313 20.90 -42.00 -18.94
N THR A 314 21.10 -42.77 -17.87
CA THR A 314 20.68 -44.16 -17.76
C THR A 314 19.71 -44.30 -16.58
N PRO A 315 18.43 -44.65 -16.81
CA PRO A 315 17.41 -44.72 -15.76
C PRO A 315 17.61 -45.83 -14.72
N PHE A 316 18.57 -46.74 -14.98
CA PHE A 316 18.86 -47.92 -14.16
C PHE A 316 20.35 -47.97 -13.81
N ASN A 317 20.65 -48.35 -12.57
CA ASN A 317 22.02 -48.62 -12.13
C ASN A 317 22.45 -50.04 -12.54
N GLU A 318 23.75 -50.36 -12.45
CA GLU A 318 24.31 -51.70 -12.78
C GLU A 318 23.61 -52.86 -12.03
N ASN A 319 23.04 -52.60 -10.84
CA ASN A 319 22.32 -53.59 -10.03
C ASN A 319 20.81 -53.71 -10.34
N GLU A 320 20.28 -52.97 -11.33
CA GLU A 320 18.85 -52.92 -11.69
C GLU A 320 18.57 -53.53 -13.08
N GLU A 321 19.43 -54.46 -13.52
CA GLU A 321 19.38 -55.06 -14.86
C GLU A 321 18.11 -55.88 -15.11
N ASN A 322 17.56 -56.52 -14.08
CA ASN A 322 16.27 -57.22 -14.18
C ASN A 322 15.09 -56.27 -14.45
N LEU A 323 15.06 -55.11 -13.78
CA LEU A 323 14.00 -54.10 -13.94
C LEU A 323 14.07 -53.42 -15.32
N LYS A 324 15.30 -53.19 -15.77
CA LYS A 324 15.62 -52.71 -17.11
C LYS A 324 15.11 -53.67 -18.18
N ASN A 325 15.37 -54.98 -18.03
CA ASN A 325 14.88 -56.01 -18.95
C ASN A 325 13.35 -56.16 -18.92
N GLU A 326 12.71 -55.95 -17.78
CA GLU A 326 11.24 -55.93 -17.65
C GLU A 326 10.61 -54.77 -18.44
N ILE A 327 11.16 -53.56 -18.33
CA ILE A 327 10.63 -52.36 -18.99
C ILE A 327 10.97 -52.30 -20.48
N TRP A 328 12.13 -52.80 -20.90
CA TRP A 328 12.55 -52.82 -22.32
C TRP A 328 11.88 -53.91 -23.17
N ASN A 329 10.83 -54.54 -22.63
CA ASN A 329 10.01 -55.52 -23.33
C ASN A 329 8.79 -54.85 -23.99
N GLU A 330 8.49 -55.20 -25.24
CA GLU A 330 7.28 -54.72 -25.93
C GLU A 330 6.01 -55.05 -25.14
N ASN A 331 5.96 -56.24 -24.53
CA ASN A 331 4.81 -56.68 -23.72
C ASN A 331 4.54 -55.74 -22.54
N PHE A 332 5.54 -55.02 -22.03
CA PHE A 332 5.36 -54.04 -20.97
C PHE A 332 4.53 -52.85 -21.45
N PHE A 333 4.92 -52.24 -22.58
CA PHE A 333 4.21 -51.07 -23.14
C PHE A 333 2.79 -51.40 -23.58
N LYS A 334 2.52 -52.65 -23.96
CA LYS A 334 1.17 -53.14 -24.25
C LYS A 334 0.23 -53.07 -23.03
N THR A 335 0.76 -53.19 -21.82
CA THR A 335 -0.04 -53.13 -20.57
C THR A 335 -0.30 -51.71 -20.07
N LYS A 336 0.37 -50.70 -20.64
CA LYS A 336 0.32 -49.30 -20.18
C LYS A 336 -0.34 -48.40 -21.22
N LYS A 337 -1.01 -47.34 -20.78
CA LYS A 337 -1.51 -46.30 -21.71
C LYS A 337 -0.49 -45.18 -21.84
N ILE A 338 -0.12 -44.84 -23.06
CA ILE A 338 0.81 -43.75 -23.36
C ILE A 338 -0.01 -42.47 -23.60
N ILE A 339 0.23 -41.45 -22.78
CA ILE A 339 -0.59 -40.24 -22.71
C ILE A 339 0.28 -38.99 -22.77
N PHE A 340 -0.02 -38.11 -23.71
CA PHE A 340 0.50 -36.76 -23.79
C PHE A 340 -0.37 -35.85 -22.90
N LEU A 341 0.26 -35.12 -21.97
CA LEU A 341 -0.45 -34.20 -21.09
C LEU A 341 -0.57 -32.82 -21.73
N GLY A 342 -1.63 -32.59 -22.51
CA GLY A 342 -1.88 -31.30 -23.15
C GLY A 342 -2.44 -30.29 -22.16
N SER A 343 -1.93 -29.05 -22.15
CA SER A 343 -2.37 -28.03 -21.18
C SER A 343 -3.16 -26.89 -21.83
N THR A 344 -4.24 -26.45 -21.19
CA THR A 344 -5.06 -25.33 -21.68
C THR A 344 -5.62 -24.47 -20.54
N LEU A 345 -5.77 -23.17 -20.82
CA LEU A 345 -6.52 -22.21 -19.98
C LEU A 345 -8.00 -22.08 -20.39
N LYS A 346 -8.35 -22.65 -21.56
CA LYS A 346 -9.69 -22.66 -22.15
C LYS A 346 -10.16 -24.11 -22.26
N PRO A 347 -10.53 -24.76 -21.14
CA PRO A 347 -11.01 -26.14 -21.18
C PRO A 347 -12.30 -26.27 -22.01
N GLU A 348 -13.12 -25.22 -22.11
CA GLU A 348 -14.33 -25.20 -22.93
C GLU A 348 -14.08 -25.38 -24.43
N THR A 349 -12.88 -25.05 -24.94
CA THR A 349 -12.56 -25.22 -26.37
C THR A 349 -12.01 -26.62 -26.68
N ALA A 350 -11.77 -27.46 -25.67
CA ALA A 350 -11.21 -28.80 -25.84
C ALA A 350 -12.08 -29.73 -26.70
N TYR A 351 -13.40 -29.48 -26.75
CA TYR A 351 -14.35 -30.24 -27.57
C TYR A 351 -14.12 -30.04 -29.08
N GLY A 352 -13.52 -28.92 -29.48
CA GLY A 352 -13.20 -28.56 -30.85
C GLY A 352 -11.78 -28.93 -31.27
N GLN A 353 -11.01 -29.63 -30.43
CA GLN A 353 -9.61 -29.94 -30.70
C GLN A 353 -9.47 -30.79 -31.97
N ASN A 354 -8.61 -30.36 -32.90
CA ASN A 354 -8.34 -31.06 -34.17
C ASN A 354 -6.93 -31.65 -34.28
N TYR A 355 -5.95 -31.12 -33.55
CA TYR A 355 -4.56 -31.61 -33.51
C TYR A 355 -3.93 -31.40 -32.13
N THR A 356 -2.67 -31.75 -31.99
CA THR A 356 -1.83 -31.36 -30.83
C THR A 356 -0.50 -30.81 -31.32
N PHE A 357 -0.07 -29.68 -30.79
CA PHE A 357 1.22 -29.07 -31.10
C PHE A 357 2.29 -29.41 -30.06
N ILE A 358 3.50 -29.64 -30.55
CA ILE A 358 4.72 -29.79 -29.76
C ILE A 358 5.87 -28.99 -30.37
N ASN A 359 6.83 -28.55 -29.55
CA ASN A 359 8.09 -28.02 -30.07
C ASN A 359 8.98 -29.17 -30.58
N PRO A 360 9.34 -29.23 -31.88
CA PRO A 360 10.21 -30.29 -32.40
C PRO A 360 11.67 -30.18 -31.94
N ASP A 361 12.13 -28.97 -31.58
CA ASP A 361 13.55 -28.70 -31.29
C ASP A 361 13.95 -29.02 -29.84
N ASP A 362 12.96 -29.18 -28.95
CA ASP A 362 13.15 -29.40 -27.51
C ASP A 362 12.93 -30.87 -27.08
N TYR A 363 13.34 -31.20 -25.85
CA TYR A 363 13.21 -32.53 -25.26
C TYR A 363 12.01 -32.64 -24.31
N TYR A 364 11.36 -33.80 -24.32
CA TYR A 364 10.27 -34.17 -23.41
C TYR A 364 10.67 -35.36 -22.56
N CYS A 365 10.23 -35.36 -21.31
CA CYS A 365 10.44 -36.45 -20.37
C CYS A 365 9.30 -37.46 -20.45
N VAL A 366 9.67 -38.74 -20.47
CA VAL A 366 8.76 -39.88 -20.34
C VAL A 366 8.82 -40.35 -18.90
N THR A 367 7.67 -40.39 -18.21
CA THR A 367 7.59 -40.79 -16.79
C THR A 367 6.34 -41.63 -16.54
N PHE A 368 6.28 -42.34 -15.41
CA PHE A 368 5.07 -43.01 -14.97
C PHE A 368 4.11 -42.04 -14.28
N GLY A 369 2.82 -42.33 -14.35
CA GLY A 369 1.80 -41.55 -13.66
C GLY A 369 0.57 -42.35 -13.26
N PHE A 370 -0.18 -41.79 -12.31
CA PHE A 370 -1.41 -42.38 -11.80
C PHE A 370 -2.59 -42.12 -12.71
N ASP A 371 -3.56 -43.02 -12.78
CA ASP A 371 -4.76 -42.76 -13.58
C ASP A 371 -5.66 -41.68 -12.99
N LYS A 372 -5.82 -41.68 -11.67
CA LYS A 372 -6.44 -40.59 -10.92
C LYS A 372 -5.43 -39.96 -9.98
N GLN A 373 -5.65 -38.69 -9.67
CA GLN A 373 -4.81 -37.95 -8.72
C GLN A 373 -4.80 -38.70 -7.38
N MET A 374 -3.62 -39.12 -6.92
CA MET A 374 -3.43 -39.77 -5.63
C MET A 374 -2.93 -38.73 -4.63
N LEU A 375 -3.63 -38.57 -3.51
CA LEU A 375 -3.34 -37.54 -2.52
C LEU A 375 -2.88 -38.18 -1.19
N ASN A 376 -1.65 -38.69 -1.16
CA ASN A 376 -1.02 -39.09 0.10
C ASN A 376 -0.12 -37.96 0.61
N TYR A 377 -0.33 -37.52 1.84
CA TYR A 377 0.42 -36.43 2.47
C TYR A 377 1.61 -36.95 3.33
N GLY A 378 1.63 -38.24 3.66
CA GLY A 378 2.69 -38.83 4.50
C GLY A 378 2.80 -38.15 5.87
N ASP A 379 4.03 -38.06 6.41
CA ASP A 379 4.33 -37.36 7.68
C ASP A 379 4.42 -35.83 7.53
N LYS A 380 4.13 -35.29 6.34
CA LYS A 380 4.31 -33.87 6.02
C LYS A 380 2.98 -33.26 5.55
N ASN A 381 2.86 -31.94 5.62
CA ASN A 381 1.62 -31.25 5.27
C ASN A 381 1.45 -31.02 3.74
N TYR A 382 2.05 -31.83 2.88
CA TYR A 382 1.96 -31.70 1.42
C TYR A 382 1.97 -33.06 0.74
N VAL A 383 1.40 -33.14 -0.47
CA VAL A 383 1.31 -34.39 -1.23
C VAL A 383 2.71 -34.91 -1.58
N ASN A 384 3.01 -36.15 -1.17
CA ASN A 384 4.30 -36.80 -1.33
C ASN A 384 4.13 -38.31 -1.53
N ASN A 385 3.55 -38.72 -2.67
CA ASN A 385 3.42 -40.14 -3.03
C ASN A 385 4.80 -40.80 -3.26
N ILE A 386 5.52 -41.12 -2.19
CA ILE A 386 6.86 -41.67 -2.20
C ILE A 386 6.78 -43.19 -2.37
N MET A 387 7.42 -43.70 -3.42
CA MET A 387 7.36 -45.11 -3.82
C MET A 387 8.73 -45.59 -4.32
N SER A 388 9.00 -46.88 -4.19
CA SER A 388 10.14 -47.54 -4.86
C SER A 388 9.88 -47.72 -6.36
N LYS A 389 10.93 -47.96 -7.15
CA LYS A 389 10.78 -48.17 -8.61
C LYS A 389 9.82 -49.33 -8.92
N ASP A 390 9.93 -50.44 -8.17
CA ASP A 390 9.07 -51.63 -8.35
C ASP A 390 7.59 -51.32 -8.05
N GLU A 391 7.33 -50.57 -6.98
CA GLU A 391 5.98 -50.12 -6.63
C GLU A 391 5.40 -49.17 -7.68
N ILE A 392 6.22 -48.27 -8.25
CA ILE A 392 5.79 -47.36 -9.32
C ILE A 392 5.36 -48.16 -10.55
N ILE A 393 6.17 -49.15 -10.97
CA ILE A 393 5.88 -49.99 -12.13
C ILE A 393 4.55 -50.75 -11.94
N LYS A 394 4.30 -51.24 -10.73
CA LYS A 394 3.08 -51.99 -10.40
C LYS A 394 1.84 -51.10 -10.29
N ASN A 395 1.96 -49.94 -9.65
CA ASN A 395 0.81 -49.10 -9.28
C ASN A 395 0.48 -47.99 -10.29
N CYS A 396 1.43 -47.60 -11.16
CA CYS A 396 1.17 -46.62 -12.21
C CYS A 396 0.67 -47.31 -13.49
N GLU A 397 -0.57 -46.99 -13.88
CA GLU A 397 -1.23 -47.56 -15.07
C GLU A 397 -0.82 -46.86 -16.38
N ASN A 398 -0.29 -45.63 -16.27
CA ASN A 398 -0.06 -44.74 -17.40
C ASN A 398 1.41 -44.34 -17.54
N ILE A 399 1.80 -44.05 -18.78
CA ILE A 399 3.07 -43.40 -19.14
C ILE A 399 2.74 -42.00 -19.63
N TYR A 400 3.29 -40.99 -18.96
CA TYR A 400 3.10 -39.57 -19.29
C TYR A 400 4.30 -38.98 -20.01
N ILE A 401 3.98 -38.17 -21.02
CA ILE A 401 4.94 -37.38 -21.79
C ILE A 401 4.67 -35.90 -21.50
N CYS A 402 5.68 -35.18 -21.01
CA CYS A 402 5.58 -33.76 -20.64
C CYS A 402 6.97 -33.09 -20.57
N SER A 403 6.98 -31.76 -20.41
CA SER A 403 8.20 -30.98 -20.20
C SER A 403 8.87 -31.31 -18.86
N GLU A 404 10.21 -31.25 -18.80
CA GLU A 404 10.97 -31.41 -17.56
C GLU A 404 10.53 -30.41 -16.47
N ASN A 405 10.16 -29.19 -16.88
CA ASN A 405 9.72 -28.13 -16.00
C ASN A 405 8.43 -28.45 -15.22
N SER A 406 7.53 -29.23 -15.82
CA SER A 406 6.23 -29.57 -15.22
C SER A 406 6.32 -30.70 -14.19
N LEU A 407 7.37 -31.53 -14.23
CA LEU A 407 7.46 -32.77 -13.44
C LEU A 407 7.31 -32.56 -11.93
N TYR A 408 8.03 -31.62 -11.33
CA TYR A 408 7.88 -31.36 -9.89
C TYR A 408 6.49 -30.84 -9.53
N ASN A 409 5.89 -29.97 -10.35
CA ASN A 409 4.53 -29.50 -10.11
C ASN A 409 3.53 -30.66 -10.18
N LEU A 410 3.69 -31.59 -11.14
CA LEU A 410 2.87 -32.80 -11.26
C LEU A 410 3.03 -33.72 -10.03
N ALA A 411 4.26 -33.90 -9.53
CA ALA A 411 4.55 -34.78 -8.40
C ALA A 411 3.93 -34.27 -7.09
N TYR A 412 4.14 -32.98 -6.78
CA TYR A 412 3.64 -32.34 -5.56
C TYR A 412 2.14 -32.02 -5.60
N GLN A 413 1.48 -32.33 -6.72
CA GLN A 413 0.02 -32.31 -6.87
C GLN A 413 -0.53 -33.74 -6.99
N GLY A 414 0.28 -34.79 -6.89
CA GLY A 414 -0.20 -36.17 -6.85
C GLY A 414 -0.59 -36.79 -8.20
N ILE A 415 -0.09 -36.23 -9.30
CA ILE A 415 -0.31 -36.77 -10.66
C ILE A 415 0.75 -37.82 -11.02
N ILE A 416 1.99 -37.63 -10.55
CA ILE A 416 3.10 -38.59 -10.72
C ILE A 416 3.73 -38.97 -9.35
N PRO A 417 4.33 -40.15 -9.22
CA PRO A 417 5.00 -40.57 -7.98
C PRO A 417 6.37 -39.90 -7.78
N MET A 418 6.83 -39.89 -6.54
CA MET A 418 8.18 -39.49 -6.14
C MET A 418 9.01 -40.71 -5.76
N LEU A 419 10.32 -40.70 -6.02
CA LEU A 419 11.21 -41.81 -5.67
C LEU A 419 11.57 -41.81 -4.18
N LYS A 420 11.58 -42.99 -3.58
CA LYS A 420 12.10 -43.20 -2.22
C LYS A 420 13.62 -43.01 -2.19
N LYS A 421 14.11 -42.03 -1.42
CA LYS A 421 15.55 -41.80 -1.23
C LYS A 421 16.15 -42.96 -0.45
N LYS A 422 17.25 -43.55 -0.95
CA LYS A 422 18.02 -44.56 -0.20
C LYS A 422 18.66 -43.88 1.02
N GLU A 423 18.33 -44.33 2.23
CA GLU A 423 19.04 -43.91 3.45
C GLU A 423 20.52 -44.28 3.29
N LYS A 424 21.40 -43.27 3.21
CA LYS A 424 22.83 -43.52 3.37
C LYS A 424 23.02 -43.96 4.82
N LYS A 425 23.33 -45.23 5.05
CA LYS A 425 23.88 -45.69 6.33
C LYS A 425 25.03 -44.77 6.71
N ASN A 426 24.94 -44.17 7.89
CA ASN A 426 26.00 -43.38 8.50
C ASN A 426 27.28 -44.23 8.56
N HIS A 427 28.21 -44.01 7.64
CA HIS A 427 29.62 -44.18 7.94
C HIS A 427 30.15 -42.80 8.29
N GLU A 428 30.44 -42.63 9.58
CA GLU A 428 31.27 -41.55 10.09
C GLU A 428 32.61 -41.55 9.35
N ASN A 429 33.11 -40.34 9.06
CA ASN A 429 34.37 -39.98 8.41
C ASN A 429 34.31 -39.72 6.89
N ASN A 430 33.79 -38.53 6.54
CA ASN A 430 34.45 -37.55 5.65
C ASN A 430 33.54 -36.30 5.49
N LYS A 431 33.74 -35.29 6.35
CA LYS A 431 32.97 -34.03 6.41
C LYS A 431 33.50 -32.95 5.45
N THR A 432 33.82 -33.29 4.20
CA THR A 432 34.35 -32.31 3.23
C THR A 432 33.68 -32.30 1.84
N GLU A 433 32.66 -33.12 1.57
CA GLU A 433 32.00 -33.15 0.25
C GLU A 433 30.48 -32.93 0.25
N THR A 434 29.87 -32.48 1.37
CA THR A 434 28.40 -32.34 1.46
C THR A 434 27.82 -31.02 0.96
N LYS A 435 28.62 -30.07 0.44
CA LYS A 435 28.11 -28.74 0.03
C LYS A 435 27.61 -28.60 -1.42
N ASN A 436 27.81 -29.60 -2.30
CA ASN A 436 27.36 -29.52 -3.71
C ASN A 436 26.08 -30.32 -4.02
N ILE A 437 25.40 -30.90 -3.02
CA ILE A 437 24.36 -31.93 -3.25
C ILE A 437 22.96 -31.34 -3.57
N TYR A 438 22.74 -30.02 -3.45
CA TYR A 438 21.40 -29.42 -3.66
C TYR A 438 21.15 -28.80 -5.04
N PHE A 439 22.05 -28.97 -6.00
CA PHE A 439 21.78 -28.58 -7.39
C PHE A 439 20.93 -29.66 -8.10
N ASN A 440 19.63 -29.39 -8.27
CA ASN A 440 18.73 -29.81 -9.35
C ASN A 440 18.91 -31.19 -10.03
N ASN A 441 19.23 -32.26 -9.32
CA ASN A 441 19.15 -33.61 -9.90
C ASN A 441 17.71 -34.14 -9.82
N ILE A 442 16.84 -33.67 -10.72
CA ILE A 442 15.47 -34.21 -10.94
C ILE A 442 15.47 -35.74 -11.00
N GLU A 443 16.53 -36.29 -11.58
CA GLU A 443 16.75 -37.72 -11.82
C GLU A 443 16.93 -38.53 -10.53
N ASN A 444 17.30 -37.90 -9.41
CA ASN A 444 17.40 -38.55 -8.11
C ASN A 444 16.07 -38.56 -7.34
N ASP A 445 15.15 -37.63 -7.68
CA ASP A 445 13.91 -37.40 -6.96
C ASP A 445 12.68 -38.00 -7.68
N LEU A 446 12.74 -38.14 -9.01
CA LEU A 446 11.64 -38.61 -9.87
C LEU A 446 12.10 -39.70 -10.84
N PHE A 447 11.20 -40.62 -11.19
CA PHE A 447 11.52 -41.72 -12.09
C PHE A 447 11.30 -41.37 -13.57
N ILE A 448 12.35 -40.92 -14.26
CA ILE A 448 12.30 -40.63 -15.69
C ILE A 448 12.70 -41.88 -16.48
N LEU A 449 11.89 -42.30 -17.45
CA LEU A 449 12.19 -43.45 -18.31
C LEU A 449 13.14 -43.09 -19.45
N ALA A 450 12.88 -41.96 -20.13
CA ALA A 450 13.69 -41.47 -21.23
C ALA A 450 13.46 -39.96 -21.44
N LYS A 451 14.43 -39.30 -22.08
CA LYS A 451 14.28 -37.95 -22.65
C LYS A 451 14.28 -38.07 -24.17
N ILE A 452 13.17 -37.71 -24.81
CA ILE A 452 12.96 -37.87 -26.25
C ILE A 452 12.78 -36.49 -26.89
N LYS A 453 13.46 -36.26 -28.02
CA LYS A 453 13.35 -35.02 -28.78
C LYS A 453 11.97 -34.94 -29.45
N GLY A 454 11.30 -33.78 -29.37
CA GLY A 454 9.93 -33.58 -29.84
C GLY A 454 9.74 -33.93 -31.32
N GLU A 455 10.74 -33.69 -32.15
CA GLU A 455 10.76 -34.06 -33.57
C GLU A 455 10.35 -35.52 -33.83
N LYS A 456 10.71 -36.46 -32.94
CA LYS A 456 10.35 -37.87 -33.10
C LYS A 456 8.86 -38.16 -32.91
N PHE A 457 8.11 -37.29 -32.22
CA PHE A 457 6.68 -37.47 -31.98
C PHE A 457 5.79 -36.86 -33.07
N VAL A 458 6.34 -36.02 -33.93
CA VAL A 458 5.58 -35.36 -35.00
C VAL A 458 5.05 -36.43 -35.97
N GLY A 459 3.74 -36.42 -36.23
CA GLY A 459 3.05 -37.39 -37.10
C GLY A 459 2.41 -38.57 -36.38
N LEU A 460 2.67 -38.78 -35.08
CA LEU A 460 2.00 -39.84 -34.31
C LEU A 460 0.48 -39.62 -34.26
N LYS A 461 -0.28 -40.71 -34.41
CA LYS A 461 -1.75 -40.70 -34.31
C LYS A 461 -2.21 -40.73 -32.86
N ILE A 462 -3.12 -39.82 -32.53
CA ILE A 462 -3.57 -39.54 -31.17
C ILE A 462 -5.06 -39.27 -31.13
N TYR A 463 -5.68 -39.53 -29.97
CA TYR A 463 -7.08 -39.23 -29.73
C TYR A 463 -7.31 -38.67 -28.31
N THR A 464 -8.41 -37.97 -28.11
CA THR A 464 -8.89 -37.59 -26.76
C THR A 464 -10.32 -38.04 -26.57
N ASN A 465 -10.69 -38.30 -25.31
CA ASN A 465 -12.07 -38.66 -24.96
C ASN A 465 -13.01 -37.44 -24.94
N ILE A 466 -12.48 -36.22 -25.10
CA ILE A 466 -13.22 -34.95 -25.05
C ILE A 466 -13.61 -34.49 -26.46
N SER A 467 -12.67 -34.51 -27.41
CA SER A 467 -12.95 -34.02 -28.76
C SER A 467 -13.92 -34.94 -29.52
N HIS A 468 -14.75 -34.34 -30.37
CA HIS A 468 -15.55 -35.08 -31.35
C HIS A 468 -14.70 -35.70 -32.46
N ILE A 469 -13.53 -35.12 -32.73
CA ILE A 469 -12.57 -35.63 -33.72
C ILE A 469 -11.70 -36.67 -33.01
N LYS A 470 -11.81 -37.94 -33.42
CA LYS A 470 -11.04 -39.03 -32.81
C LYS A 470 -9.68 -39.24 -33.47
N ASN A 471 -9.60 -39.17 -34.80
CA ASN A 471 -8.37 -39.46 -35.54
C ASN A 471 -7.53 -38.18 -35.69
N MET A 472 -6.75 -37.80 -34.68
CA MET A 472 -5.87 -36.62 -34.74
C MET A 472 -4.40 -37.02 -34.87
N CYS A 473 -3.53 -36.06 -35.14
CA CYS A 473 -2.09 -36.26 -35.13
C CYS A 473 -1.33 -35.14 -34.41
N ILE A 474 -0.06 -35.40 -34.12
CA ILE A 474 0.86 -34.43 -33.52
C ILE A 474 1.53 -33.59 -34.62
N LEU A 475 1.50 -32.26 -34.48
CA LEU A 475 2.06 -31.29 -35.41
C LEU A 475 3.19 -30.45 -34.76
N PRO A 476 4.15 -29.93 -35.55
CA PRO A 476 5.27 -29.15 -35.03
C PRO A 476 4.91 -27.67 -34.85
N MET A 477 5.29 -27.07 -33.72
CA MET A 477 5.18 -25.63 -33.45
C MET A 477 6.39 -25.12 -32.65
N SER A 478 7.32 -24.45 -33.34
CA SER A 478 8.60 -23.97 -32.76
C SER A 478 8.47 -22.83 -31.74
N THR A 479 7.32 -22.17 -31.65
CA THR A 479 7.10 -21.01 -30.76
C THR A 479 6.61 -21.40 -29.36
N ILE A 480 6.41 -22.69 -29.09
CA ILE A 480 6.00 -23.19 -27.77
C ILE A 480 7.12 -22.95 -26.76
N LYS A 481 6.77 -22.38 -25.62
CA LYS A 481 7.71 -22.10 -24.52
C LYS A 481 7.74 -23.26 -23.54
N MET A 482 8.85 -23.99 -23.48
CA MET A 482 9.00 -25.17 -22.60
C MET A 482 9.07 -24.86 -21.10
N ASN A 483 9.27 -23.59 -20.73
CA ASN A 483 9.28 -23.14 -19.34
C ASN A 483 7.88 -22.84 -18.77
N ILE A 484 6.82 -23.02 -19.57
CA ILE A 484 5.42 -22.82 -19.19
C ILE A 484 4.70 -24.15 -19.36
N SER A 485 4.06 -24.63 -18.29
CA SER A 485 3.24 -25.83 -18.26
C SER A 485 3.98 -27.05 -18.82
N THR A 486 3.24 -27.99 -19.41
CA THR A 486 3.72 -29.28 -19.91
C THR A 486 4.44 -29.22 -21.26
N GLY A 487 4.48 -28.06 -21.93
CA GLY A 487 5.06 -27.92 -23.27
C GLY A 487 4.25 -28.58 -24.40
N ILE A 488 3.06 -29.12 -24.11
CA ILE A 488 2.17 -29.77 -25.08
C ILE A 488 0.88 -28.95 -25.16
N VAL A 489 0.52 -28.52 -26.37
CA VAL A 489 -0.58 -27.58 -26.60
C VAL A 489 -1.69 -28.23 -27.45
N PRO A 490 -2.91 -28.41 -26.91
CA PRO A 490 -4.07 -28.80 -27.69
C PRO A 490 -4.37 -27.76 -28.78
N CYS A 491 -4.50 -28.17 -30.04
CA CYS A 491 -4.80 -27.27 -31.15
C CYS A 491 -6.32 -27.14 -31.33
N VAL A 492 -6.83 -25.90 -31.26
CA VAL A 492 -8.24 -25.57 -31.55
C VAL A 492 -8.27 -24.39 -32.53
N SER A 493 -8.09 -24.70 -33.82
CA SER A 493 -7.92 -23.68 -34.86
C SER A 493 -9.17 -22.84 -35.14
N SER A 494 -10.36 -23.24 -34.67
CA SER A 494 -11.58 -22.43 -34.78
C SER A 494 -11.56 -21.21 -33.86
N ASP A 495 -11.02 -21.34 -32.65
CA ASP A 495 -11.19 -20.39 -31.55
C ASP A 495 -9.86 -19.80 -31.02
N SER A 496 -8.73 -20.20 -31.62
CA SER A 496 -7.39 -19.69 -31.36
C SER A 496 -6.72 -19.19 -32.63
N ILE A 497 -6.23 -17.94 -32.60
CA ILE A 497 -5.55 -17.29 -33.74
C ILE A 497 -4.17 -17.92 -33.97
N ASP A 498 -3.43 -18.22 -32.89
CA ASP A 498 -2.10 -18.82 -32.96
C ASP A 498 -2.16 -20.20 -33.64
N ASP A 499 -3.16 -20.99 -33.24
CA ASP A 499 -3.37 -22.36 -33.71
C ASP A 499 -3.78 -22.34 -35.19
N TYR A 500 -4.70 -21.44 -35.58
CA TYR A 500 -5.09 -21.26 -36.98
C TYR A 500 -3.91 -20.82 -37.85
N ALA A 501 -3.14 -19.83 -37.40
CA ALA A 501 -1.98 -19.33 -38.13
C ALA A 501 -0.91 -20.42 -38.34
N CYS A 502 -0.66 -21.26 -37.33
CA CYS A 502 0.31 -22.34 -37.42
C CYS A 502 -0.19 -23.45 -38.36
N LEU A 503 -1.47 -23.83 -38.24
CA LEU A 503 -2.07 -24.84 -39.10
C LEU A 503 -2.08 -24.41 -40.57
N GLU A 504 -2.37 -23.14 -40.85
CA GLU A 504 -2.33 -22.58 -42.21
C GLU A 504 -0.91 -22.56 -42.80
N ASP A 505 0.12 -22.24 -42.02
CA ASP A 505 1.52 -22.32 -42.49
C ASP A 505 1.92 -23.77 -42.81
N ILE A 506 1.51 -24.73 -41.97
CA ILE A 506 1.74 -26.17 -42.20
C ILE A 506 1.02 -26.64 -43.46
N LYS A 507 -0.25 -26.26 -43.65
CA LYS A 507 -1.03 -26.62 -44.85
C LYS A 507 -0.42 -26.04 -46.13
N LYS A 508 0.03 -24.77 -46.10
CA LYS A 508 0.70 -24.12 -47.23
C LYS A 508 2.03 -24.79 -47.61
N LYS A 509 2.76 -25.31 -46.62
CA LYS A 509 4.07 -25.97 -46.78
C LYS A 509 3.99 -27.48 -46.54
N LYS A 510 2.86 -28.12 -46.86
CA LYS A 510 2.61 -29.53 -46.51
C LYS A 510 3.70 -30.47 -47.00
N THR A 511 4.20 -30.28 -48.22
CA THR A 511 5.26 -31.11 -48.83
C THR A 511 6.56 -31.04 -48.03
N TYR A 512 7.00 -29.83 -47.66
CA TYR A 512 8.19 -29.63 -46.83
C TYR A 512 8.08 -30.32 -45.46
N TYR A 513 6.93 -30.19 -44.79
CA TYR A 513 6.73 -30.79 -43.48
C TYR A 513 6.60 -32.33 -43.54
N CYS A 514 6.01 -32.89 -44.60
CA CYS A 514 5.93 -34.34 -44.80
C CYS A 514 7.29 -34.94 -45.18
N GLU A 515 8.11 -34.25 -45.97
CA GLU A 515 9.49 -34.68 -46.28
C GLU A 515 10.40 -34.61 -45.06
N LYS A 516 10.22 -33.59 -44.21
CA LYS A 516 11.02 -33.41 -43.00
C LYS A 516 10.68 -34.42 -41.89
N TYR A 517 9.41 -34.75 -41.73
CA TYR A 517 8.93 -35.62 -40.65
C TYR A 517 8.30 -36.89 -41.22
N ASN A 518 9.06 -38.00 -41.20
CA ASN A 518 8.70 -39.27 -41.83
C ASN A 518 7.33 -39.86 -41.43
N LEU A 519 6.84 -39.56 -40.22
CA LEU A 519 5.55 -40.06 -39.72
C LEU A 519 4.36 -39.17 -40.12
N LEU A 520 4.60 -37.95 -40.62
CA LEU A 520 3.55 -37.03 -41.02
C LEU A 520 3.18 -37.26 -42.49
N LYS A 521 1.92 -37.65 -42.73
CA LYS A 521 1.39 -37.85 -44.08
C LYS A 521 0.39 -36.77 -44.45
N GLU A 522 0.29 -36.46 -45.75
CA GLU A 522 -0.63 -35.43 -46.24
C GLU A 522 -2.10 -35.71 -45.88
N GLU A 523 -2.49 -36.98 -45.87
CA GLU A 523 -3.83 -37.44 -45.49
C GLU A 523 -4.27 -37.02 -44.07
N TYR A 524 -3.32 -36.75 -43.17
CA TYR A 524 -3.61 -36.39 -41.78
C TYR A 524 -3.94 -34.91 -41.59
N LEU A 525 -3.72 -34.03 -42.58
CA LEU A 525 -3.90 -32.58 -42.45
C LEU A 525 -5.32 -32.07 -42.79
N ASN A 526 -6.27 -32.98 -42.99
CA ASN A 526 -7.63 -32.65 -43.46
C ASN A 526 -8.65 -32.39 -42.34
N ASN A 527 -8.30 -32.57 -41.07
CA ASN A 527 -9.22 -32.32 -39.96
C ASN A 527 -9.49 -30.82 -39.77
N GLU A 528 -10.76 -30.43 -39.82
CA GLU A 528 -11.23 -29.09 -39.50
C GLU A 528 -11.72 -29.01 -38.05
N SER A 529 -11.36 -27.92 -37.35
CA SER A 529 -11.76 -27.67 -35.96
C SER A 529 -13.22 -27.28 -35.88
N ILE A 530 -13.97 -27.87 -34.94
CA ILE A 530 -15.36 -27.47 -34.65
C ILE A 530 -15.34 -26.23 -33.76
N SER A 531 -16.01 -25.15 -34.18
CA SER A 531 -16.14 -23.93 -33.38
C SER A 531 -16.98 -24.18 -32.12
N CYS A 532 -16.36 -24.03 -30.94
CA CYS A 532 -17.04 -24.23 -29.67
C CYS A 532 -17.77 -22.97 -29.19
N ILE A 533 -17.29 -21.80 -29.61
CA ILE A 533 -17.75 -20.48 -29.15
C ILE A 533 -18.26 -19.69 -30.35
N GLU A 534 -19.39 -19.02 -30.18
CA GLU A 534 -19.88 -17.97 -31.07
C GLU A 534 -19.72 -16.61 -30.39
N LEU A 535 -19.20 -15.63 -31.14
CA LEU A 535 -19.08 -14.24 -30.69
C LEU A 535 -20.16 -13.36 -31.36
N PRO A 536 -20.94 -12.58 -30.59
CA PRO A 536 -21.90 -11.63 -31.15
C PRO A 536 -21.23 -10.65 -32.13
N GLY A 537 -21.76 -10.55 -33.36
CA GLY A 537 -21.25 -9.67 -34.42
C GLY A 537 -20.06 -10.21 -35.23
N ILE A 538 -19.42 -11.31 -34.80
CA ILE A 538 -18.33 -11.97 -35.54
C ILE A 538 -18.79 -13.33 -36.10
N GLY A 539 -19.58 -14.08 -35.34
CA GLY A 539 -20.04 -15.43 -35.70
C GLY A 539 -19.15 -16.54 -35.14
N THR A 540 -19.24 -17.72 -35.76
CA THR A 540 -18.40 -18.89 -35.44
C THR A 540 -17.03 -18.78 -36.13
N HIS A 541 -16.02 -19.53 -35.66
CA HIS A 541 -14.65 -19.52 -36.20
C HIS A 541 -13.91 -18.18 -36.01
N SER A 542 -13.98 -17.67 -34.79
CA SER A 542 -13.33 -16.40 -34.39
C SER A 542 -11.82 -16.34 -34.69
N GLY A 543 -11.09 -17.46 -34.60
CA GLY A 543 -9.66 -17.53 -34.93
C GLY A 543 -9.36 -17.15 -36.39
N LYS A 544 -10.14 -17.69 -37.33
CA LYS A 544 -10.03 -17.38 -38.78
C LYS A 544 -10.38 -15.93 -39.07
N HIS A 545 -11.48 -15.43 -38.51
CA HIS A 545 -11.92 -14.05 -38.75
C HIS A 545 -10.87 -13.01 -38.34
N PHE A 546 -10.25 -13.17 -37.17
CA PHE A 546 -9.19 -12.26 -36.72
C PHE A 546 -7.88 -12.42 -37.51
N TYR A 547 -7.57 -13.64 -37.98
CA TYR A 547 -6.42 -13.87 -38.84
C TYR A 547 -6.55 -13.10 -40.17
N GLU A 548 -7.73 -13.16 -40.79
CA GLU A 548 -8.02 -12.51 -42.07
C GLU A 548 -8.17 -10.99 -41.94
N SER A 549 -8.89 -10.51 -40.92
CA SER A 549 -9.13 -9.07 -40.74
C SER A 549 -7.86 -8.28 -40.39
N GLU A 550 -6.97 -8.86 -39.58
CA GLU A 550 -5.70 -8.25 -39.19
C GLU A 550 -4.55 -8.56 -40.18
N LYS A 551 -4.84 -9.28 -41.26
CA LYS A 551 -3.92 -9.66 -42.34
C LYS A 551 -2.64 -10.34 -41.82
N ILE A 552 -2.80 -11.32 -40.95
CA ILE A 552 -1.67 -12.08 -40.40
C ILE A 552 -1.09 -12.99 -41.49
N THR A 553 0.23 -13.04 -41.60
CA THR A 553 0.92 -13.84 -42.64
C THR A 553 1.67 -15.04 -42.07
N SER A 554 2.02 -15.02 -40.78
CA SER A 554 2.78 -16.07 -40.11
C SER A 554 2.39 -16.19 -38.64
N TYR A 555 2.48 -17.40 -38.09
CA TYR A 555 2.32 -17.66 -36.66
C TYR A 555 3.46 -17.08 -35.79
N LYS A 556 4.49 -16.49 -36.39
CA LYS A 556 5.59 -15.78 -35.72
C LYS A 556 5.42 -14.25 -35.68
N ASP A 557 4.27 -13.73 -36.11
CA ASP A 557 3.99 -12.29 -36.13
C ASP A 557 3.97 -11.68 -34.72
N ALA A 558 4.64 -10.55 -34.52
CA ALA A 558 4.69 -9.81 -33.26
C ALA A 558 3.33 -9.28 -32.79
N LYS A 559 2.33 -9.18 -33.68
CA LYS A 559 0.96 -8.75 -33.33
C LYS A 559 0.15 -9.81 -32.57
N LEU A 560 0.46 -11.10 -32.75
CA LEU A 560 -0.32 -12.24 -32.24
C LEU A 560 -0.53 -12.22 -30.71
N PRO A 561 0.47 -11.94 -29.85
CA PRO A 561 0.26 -11.94 -28.40
C PRO A 561 -0.80 -10.92 -27.93
N LYS A 562 -0.87 -9.75 -28.58
CA LYS A 562 -1.84 -8.70 -28.27
C LYS A 562 -3.25 -9.11 -28.70
N LEU A 563 -3.38 -9.65 -29.92
CA LEU A 563 -4.65 -10.13 -30.47
C LEU A 563 -5.19 -11.33 -29.70
N LYS A 564 -4.32 -12.29 -29.34
CA LYS A 564 -4.66 -13.43 -28.46
C LYS A 564 -5.28 -12.97 -27.16
N GLY A 565 -4.65 -12.00 -26.48
CA GLY A 565 -5.15 -11.47 -25.21
C GLY A 565 -6.51 -10.75 -25.36
N MET A 566 -6.72 -10.04 -26.48
CA MET A 566 -7.98 -9.38 -26.79
C MET A 566 -9.10 -10.39 -27.08
N LEU A 567 -8.85 -11.35 -27.97
CA LEU A 567 -9.81 -12.40 -28.32
C LEU A 567 -10.17 -13.24 -27.10
N TYR A 568 -9.18 -13.60 -26.26
CA TYR A 568 -9.41 -14.34 -25.01
C TYR A 568 -10.42 -13.62 -24.11
N LYS A 569 -10.28 -12.30 -23.92
CA LYS A 569 -11.19 -11.51 -23.09
C LYS A 569 -12.59 -11.43 -23.70
N LYS A 570 -12.69 -11.17 -25.01
CA LYS A 570 -13.97 -11.13 -25.72
C LYS A 570 -14.71 -12.47 -25.61
N GLN A 571 -14.05 -13.58 -25.92
CA GLN A 571 -14.63 -14.93 -25.81
C GLN A 571 -15.08 -15.26 -24.39
N TYR A 572 -14.37 -14.78 -23.38
CA TYR A 572 -14.71 -15.06 -21.99
C TYR A 572 -15.98 -14.32 -21.53
N PHE A 573 -16.13 -13.03 -21.86
CA PHE A 573 -17.26 -12.22 -21.39
C PHE A 573 -18.49 -12.25 -22.32
N GLU A 574 -18.25 -12.25 -23.63
CA GLU A 574 -19.30 -12.13 -24.66
C GLU A 574 -19.62 -13.46 -25.35
N GLY A 575 -18.75 -14.46 -25.24
CA GLY A 575 -18.89 -15.73 -25.96
C GLY A 575 -20.07 -16.58 -25.49
N ILE A 576 -20.73 -17.21 -26.46
CA ILE A 576 -21.85 -18.14 -26.27
C ILE A 576 -21.42 -19.52 -26.77
N MET A 577 -21.64 -20.55 -25.96
CA MET A 577 -21.30 -21.93 -26.29
C MET A 577 -22.26 -22.52 -27.33
N LYS A 578 -21.70 -23.26 -28.31
CA LYS A 578 -22.46 -23.92 -29.39
C LYS A 578 -22.41 -25.45 -29.35
N ILE A 579 -21.84 -26.00 -28.30
CA ILE A 579 -21.61 -27.44 -28.18
C ILE A 579 -22.43 -28.01 -27.02
N GLU A 580 -23.04 -29.17 -27.24
CA GLU A 580 -23.72 -29.92 -26.18
C GLU A 580 -22.69 -30.52 -25.20
N PRO A 581 -22.98 -30.60 -23.89
CA PRO A 581 -24.24 -30.27 -23.19
C PRO A 581 -24.38 -28.80 -22.76
N TYR A 582 -23.54 -27.87 -23.23
CA TYR A 582 -23.49 -26.49 -22.74
C TYR A 582 -24.11 -25.47 -23.69
N TYR A 583 -24.98 -25.93 -24.59
CA TYR A 583 -25.53 -25.12 -25.66
C TYR A 583 -26.21 -23.84 -25.11
N ASN A 584 -25.96 -22.70 -25.75
CA ASN A 584 -26.44 -21.36 -25.37
C ASN A 584 -26.00 -20.82 -23.99
N MET A 585 -25.10 -21.50 -23.27
CA MET A 585 -24.51 -20.95 -22.06
C MET A 585 -23.43 -19.91 -22.38
N LYS A 586 -23.29 -18.87 -21.54
CA LYS A 586 -22.14 -17.95 -21.62
C LYS A 586 -20.85 -18.66 -21.21
N THR A 587 -19.76 -18.42 -21.94
CA THR A 587 -18.43 -19.01 -21.69
C THR A 587 -17.98 -18.84 -20.22
N PHE A 588 -18.21 -17.65 -19.64
CA PHE A 588 -17.89 -17.34 -18.25
C PHE A 588 -18.47 -18.35 -17.24
N ASN A 589 -19.76 -18.70 -17.39
CA ASN A 589 -20.46 -19.64 -16.51
C ASN A 589 -20.06 -21.09 -16.82
N CYS A 590 -19.94 -21.41 -18.10
CA CYS A 590 -19.66 -22.76 -18.58
C CYS A 590 -18.27 -23.28 -18.17
N ARG A 591 -17.23 -22.42 -18.18
CA ARG A 591 -15.84 -22.84 -17.93
C ARG A 591 -15.65 -23.64 -16.64
N LYS A 592 -16.33 -23.25 -15.54
CA LYS A 592 -16.21 -23.96 -14.26
C LYS A 592 -16.83 -25.37 -14.33
N ILE A 593 -17.98 -25.50 -15.00
CA ILE A 593 -18.70 -26.76 -15.17
C ILE A 593 -17.90 -27.71 -16.07
N VAL A 594 -17.34 -27.20 -17.18
CA VAL A 594 -16.48 -27.99 -18.07
C VAL A 594 -15.28 -28.57 -17.33
N LYS A 595 -14.58 -27.75 -16.54
CA LYS A 595 -13.46 -28.21 -15.71
C LYS A 595 -13.87 -29.37 -14.81
N GLN A 596 -14.98 -29.22 -14.08
CA GLN A 596 -15.49 -30.26 -13.18
C GLN A 596 -15.84 -31.55 -13.93
N ASN A 597 -16.46 -31.44 -15.10
CA ASN A 597 -16.82 -32.61 -15.92
C ASN A 597 -15.59 -33.34 -16.47
N ILE A 598 -14.57 -32.62 -16.95
CA ILE A 598 -13.30 -33.23 -17.42
C ILE A 598 -12.65 -34.05 -16.31
N ILE A 599 -12.62 -33.52 -15.07
CA ILE A 599 -12.04 -34.21 -13.91
C ILE A 599 -12.89 -35.40 -13.50
N LYS A 600 -14.22 -35.21 -13.38
CA LYS A 600 -15.18 -36.24 -12.95
C LYS A 600 -15.16 -37.45 -13.90
N ASN A 601 -15.03 -37.20 -15.20
CA ASN A 601 -14.96 -38.25 -16.23
C ASN A 601 -13.54 -38.82 -16.41
N ASN A 602 -12.56 -38.41 -15.59
CA ASN A 602 -11.17 -38.85 -15.66
C ASN A 602 -10.49 -38.58 -17.02
N GLN A 603 -10.92 -37.51 -17.70
CA GLN A 603 -10.41 -37.10 -19.01
C GLN A 603 -9.24 -36.11 -18.89
N GLY A 604 -8.94 -35.65 -17.68
CA GLY A 604 -7.92 -34.64 -17.41
C GLY A 604 -7.68 -34.41 -15.92
N PHE A 605 -6.73 -33.52 -15.62
CA PHE A 605 -6.36 -33.12 -14.25
C PHE A 605 -6.41 -31.59 -14.09
N LEU A 606 -6.58 -31.14 -12.85
CA LEU A 606 -6.21 -29.77 -12.48
C LEU A 606 -4.72 -29.73 -12.23
N TYR A 607 -4.05 -28.78 -12.88
CA TYR A 607 -2.63 -28.54 -12.72
C TYR A 607 -2.43 -27.07 -12.43
N SER A 608 -1.57 -26.77 -11.48
CA SER A 608 -1.16 -25.39 -11.24
C SER A 608 0.35 -25.25 -11.32
N GLU A 609 0.79 -24.05 -11.66
CA GLU A 609 2.19 -23.65 -11.59
C GLU A 609 2.28 -22.16 -11.25
N PRO A 610 3.41 -21.66 -10.75
CA PRO A 610 3.60 -20.22 -10.59
C PRO A 610 3.44 -19.48 -11.93
N GLU A 611 2.64 -18.39 -11.97
CA GLU A 611 2.36 -17.61 -13.19
C GLU A 611 3.66 -17.08 -13.86
N VAL A 612 4.65 -16.78 -13.03
CA VAL A 612 5.99 -16.33 -13.43
C VAL A 612 7.00 -17.15 -12.62
N LEU A 613 8.24 -17.24 -13.10
CA LEU A 613 9.34 -17.82 -12.34
C LEU A 613 9.39 -17.23 -10.93
N VAL A 614 9.29 -18.11 -9.94
CA VAL A 614 9.49 -17.77 -8.53
C VAL A 614 10.71 -18.52 -8.04
N ILE A 615 11.61 -17.78 -7.43
CA ILE A 615 12.83 -18.33 -6.83
C ILE A 615 12.74 -18.05 -5.33
N ASP A 616 12.99 -19.06 -4.51
CA ASP A 616 13.15 -18.86 -3.08
C ASP A 616 14.50 -18.17 -2.77
N ARG A 617 14.72 -17.79 -1.52
CA ARG A 617 15.99 -17.18 -1.11
C ARG A 617 17.17 -18.16 -1.05
N ASN A 618 16.93 -19.46 -1.16
CA ASN A 618 17.98 -20.47 -1.34
C ASN A 618 18.37 -20.63 -2.81
N ASN A 619 17.89 -19.74 -3.68
CA ASN A 619 18.13 -19.74 -5.13
C ASN A 619 17.57 -20.99 -5.84
N VAL A 620 16.51 -21.59 -5.27
CA VAL A 620 15.81 -22.74 -5.85
C VAL A 620 14.46 -22.32 -6.42
N LYS A 621 14.15 -22.85 -7.60
CA LYS A 621 12.87 -22.63 -8.27
C LYS A 621 11.73 -23.22 -7.42
N CYS A 622 10.80 -22.36 -7.02
CA CYS A 622 9.57 -22.74 -6.35
C CYS A 622 8.59 -23.42 -7.32
N ILE A 623 7.73 -24.25 -6.76
CA ILE A 623 6.70 -25.00 -7.48
C ILE A 623 5.32 -24.71 -6.88
N ALA A 624 4.25 -25.17 -7.51
CA ALA A 624 2.92 -25.21 -6.91
C ALA A 624 2.71 -26.62 -6.31
N ALA A 625 2.50 -26.69 -4.99
CA ALA A 625 2.24 -27.93 -4.27
C ALA A 625 0.87 -27.89 -3.60
N LEU A 626 0.21 -29.05 -3.56
CA LEU A 626 -1.03 -29.21 -2.83
C LEU A 626 -0.70 -29.47 -1.35
N CYS A 627 -1.02 -28.51 -0.49
CA CYS A 627 -0.64 -28.53 0.92
C CYS A 627 -1.88 -28.48 1.82
N ASN A 628 -1.87 -29.26 2.90
CA ASN A 628 -2.84 -29.16 3.98
C ASN A 628 -2.41 -28.04 4.93
N GLN A 629 -3.30 -27.09 5.20
CA GLN A 629 -3.03 -25.96 6.09
C GLN A 629 -4.31 -25.54 6.82
N TRP A 630 -4.16 -24.76 7.89
CA TRP A 630 -5.28 -24.11 8.54
C TRP A 630 -5.68 -22.84 7.79
N TYR A 631 -7.00 -22.65 7.68
CA TYR A 631 -7.60 -21.50 7.01
C TYR A 631 -8.58 -20.79 7.94
N ILE A 632 -8.67 -19.46 7.78
CA ILE A 632 -9.77 -18.65 8.28
C ILE A 632 -10.77 -18.46 7.14
N ASN A 633 -12.03 -18.83 7.38
CA ASN A 633 -13.15 -18.81 6.42
C ASN A 633 -13.72 -17.40 6.23
N TYR A 634 -12.91 -16.47 5.73
CA TYR A 634 -13.40 -15.15 5.32
C TYR A 634 -14.29 -15.22 4.08
N GLY A 635 -14.25 -16.33 3.31
CA GLY A 635 -15.08 -16.55 2.13
C GLY A 635 -16.58 -16.70 2.43
N ASN A 636 -16.95 -16.97 3.69
CA ASN A 636 -18.35 -17.14 4.10
C ASN A 636 -19.21 -15.89 3.83
N LEU A 637 -20.23 -16.03 2.97
CA LEU A 637 -21.09 -14.90 2.55
C LEU A 637 -21.88 -14.28 3.70
N ASN A 638 -22.34 -15.08 4.67
CA ASN A 638 -23.04 -14.55 5.84
C ASN A 638 -22.10 -13.72 6.71
N PHE A 639 -20.84 -14.15 6.86
CA PHE A 639 -19.84 -13.42 7.60
C PHE A 639 -19.50 -12.09 6.93
N LYS A 640 -19.32 -12.08 5.60
CA LYS A 640 -19.15 -10.85 4.80
C LYS A 640 -20.32 -9.88 4.97
N LYS A 641 -21.56 -10.39 4.91
CA LYS A 641 -22.77 -9.59 5.11
C LYS A 641 -22.81 -8.96 6.50
N ASP A 642 -22.48 -9.72 7.55
CA ASP A 642 -22.46 -9.19 8.92
C ASP A 642 -21.44 -8.06 9.10
N VAL A 643 -20.23 -8.17 8.50
CA VAL A 643 -19.22 -7.09 8.54
C VAL A 643 -19.74 -5.81 7.88
N LEU A 644 -20.37 -5.91 6.72
CA LEU A 644 -20.94 -4.76 6.01
C LEU A 644 -22.09 -4.10 6.78
N ILE A 645 -22.91 -4.90 7.46
CA ILE A 645 -23.98 -4.40 8.35
C ILE A 645 -23.35 -3.62 9.51
N GLN A 646 -22.30 -4.14 10.15
CA GLN A 646 -21.63 -3.44 11.24
C GLN A 646 -20.96 -2.14 10.80
N LEU A 647 -20.41 -2.07 9.58
CA LEU A 647 -19.87 -0.81 9.03
C LEU A 647 -20.94 0.29 8.97
N LYS A 648 -22.15 -0.04 8.49
CA LYS A 648 -23.27 0.92 8.45
C LYS A 648 -23.81 1.21 9.85
N LYS A 649 -24.07 0.17 10.66
CA LYS A 649 -24.73 0.29 11.96
C LYS A 649 -23.92 1.08 12.98
N ASN A 650 -22.60 0.88 13.00
CA ASN A 650 -21.69 1.60 13.91
C ASN A 650 -21.26 2.97 13.38
N LYS A 651 -21.83 3.45 12.25
CA LYS A 651 -21.44 4.71 11.60
C LYS A 651 -19.92 4.80 11.39
N PHE A 652 -19.34 3.73 10.83
CA PHE A 652 -17.90 3.61 10.65
C PHE A 652 -17.34 4.74 9.78
N GLN A 653 -16.33 5.46 10.28
CA GLN A 653 -15.77 6.63 9.60
C GLN A 653 -14.48 6.28 8.86
N THR A 654 -14.39 6.63 7.57
CA THR A 654 -13.20 6.39 6.73
C THR A 654 -12.43 7.66 6.36
N TYR A 655 -12.94 8.84 6.73
CA TYR A 655 -12.42 10.18 6.37
C TYR A 655 -12.24 10.48 4.86
N ASN A 656 -12.37 9.46 4.01
CA ASN A 656 -12.27 9.48 2.57
C ASN A 656 -13.28 8.47 2.00
N ASP A 657 -14.12 8.91 1.06
CA ASP A 657 -15.14 8.07 0.42
C ASP A 657 -14.53 6.94 -0.42
N VAL A 658 -13.31 7.15 -0.95
CA VAL A 658 -12.57 6.13 -1.72
C VAL A 658 -12.24 4.92 -0.83
N LEU A 659 -11.83 5.16 0.42
CA LEU A 659 -11.48 4.10 1.35
C LEU A 659 -12.69 3.22 1.69
N TYR A 660 -13.87 3.82 1.89
CA TYR A 660 -15.10 3.06 2.17
C TYR A 660 -15.46 2.10 1.03
N LYS A 661 -15.43 2.58 -0.22
CA LYS A 661 -15.68 1.76 -1.41
C LYS A 661 -14.63 0.66 -1.58
N GLN A 662 -13.36 0.97 -1.30
CA GLN A 662 -12.29 -0.02 -1.34
C GLN A 662 -12.47 -1.13 -0.30
N LEU A 663 -12.83 -0.78 0.95
CA LEU A 663 -13.13 -1.77 1.99
C LEU A 663 -14.29 -2.68 1.57
N GLN A 664 -15.38 -2.13 1.03
CA GLN A 664 -16.49 -2.93 0.50
C GLN A 664 -16.03 -3.91 -0.58
N HIS A 665 -15.26 -3.44 -1.55
CA HIS A 665 -14.71 -4.30 -2.61
C HIS A 665 -13.81 -5.41 -2.04
N VAL A 666 -12.90 -5.08 -1.11
CA VAL A 666 -11.97 -6.04 -0.52
C VAL A 666 -12.72 -7.09 0.33
N ILE A 667 -13.77 -6.71 1.07
CA ILE A 667 -14.58 -7.66 1.84
C ILE A 667 -15.17 -8.75 0.94
N PHE A 668 -15.63 -8.41 -0.26
CA PHE A 668 -16.12 -9.41 -1.22
C PHE A 668 -15.00 -10.20 -1.89
N TRP A 669 -13.88 -9.54 -2.21
CA TRP A 669 -12.71 -10.16 -2.82
C TRP A 669 -12.00 -11.16 -1.91
N LEU A 670 -11.98 -10.91 -0.60
CA LEU A 670 -11.28 -11.74 0.37
C LEU A 670 -11.93 -13.14 0.44
N ASP A 671 -11.15 -14.16 0.11
CA ASP A 671 -11.53 -15.57 0.23
C ASP A 671 -10.84 -16.18 1.46
N ASP A 672 -10.98 -17.49 1.67
CA ASP A 672 -10.36 -18.17 2.79
C ASP A 672 -8.84 -17.96 2.83
N TRP A 673 -8.34 -17.60 4.00
CA TRP A 673 -6.97 -17.16 4.20
C TRP A 673 -6.16 -18.23 4.94
N SER A 674 -5.03 -18.66 4.36
CA SER A 674 -4.13 -19.61 5.03
C SER A 674 -3.48 -18.95 6.24
N CYS A 675 -3.78 -19.43 7.45
CA CYS A 675 -3.30 -18.84 8.69
C CYS A 675 -2.17 -19.64 9.37
N SER A 676 -1.81 -20.84 8.90
CA SER A 676 -0.71 -21.64 9.44
C SER A 676 0.57 -21.64 8.57
N ARG A 677 1.73 -21.77 9.22
CA ARG A 677 3.07 -21.90 8.63
C ARG A 677 3.89 -22.93 9.40
N SER A 678 4.84 -23.59 8.75
CA SER A 678 5.75 -24.56 9.39
C SER A 678 7.08 -23.98 9.85
N TYR A 679 7.42 -22.76 9.40
CA TYR A 679 8.70 -22.10 9.65
C TYR A 679 8.49 -20.61 9.93
N GLY A 680 9.38 -20.02 10.72
CA GLY A 680 9.35 -18.62 11.11
C GLY A 680 9.28 -18.43 12.62
N LEU A 681 9.07 -17.19 13.04
CA LEU A 681 8.72 -16.84 14.42
C LEU A 681 7.21 -16.65 14.53
N GLY A 682 6.62 -16.97 15.68
CA GLY A 682 5.19 -16.73 15.89
C GLY A 682 4.63 -17.46 17.09
N THR A 683 3.31 -17.41 17.22
CA THR A 683 2.57 -18.22 18.19
C THR A 683 2.27 -19.57 17.57
N HIS A 684 2.45 -20.66 18.32
CA HIS A 684 2.06 -21.99 17.85
C HIS A 684 0.53 -22.10 17.70
N MET A 685 0.09 -22.87 16.70
CA MET A 685 -1.33 -23.14 16.50
C MET A 685 -1.90 -23.91 17.70
N PRO A 686 -3.07 -23.55 18.26
CA PRO A 686 -3.68 -24.28 19.36
C PRO A 686 -3.99 -25.74 19.01
N ASN A 687 -3.83 -26.65 19.98
CA ASN A 687 -4.29 -28.03 19.81
C ASN A 687 -5.81 -28.10 20.00
N PHE A 688 -6.55 -28.02 18.89
CA PHE A 688 -8.02 -28.07 18.93
C PHE A 688 -8.59 -29.43 19.39
N ASN A 689 -7.80 -30.52 19.35
CA ASN A 689 -8.29 -31.89 19.58
C ASN A 689 -8.16 -32.37 21.04
N GLU A 690 -7.23 -31.86 21.84
CA GLU A 690 -7.09 -32.24 23.26
C GLU A 690 -8.25 -31.71 24.13
N LYS A 691 -8.87 -30.58 23.74
CA LYS A 691 -9.96 -29.95 24.51
C LYS A 691 -11.34 -30.61 24.30
N ASN A 692 -11.56 -31.31 23.19
CA ASN A 692 -12.81 -32.06 22.95
C ASN A 692 -12.95 -33.32 23.83
N LYS A 693 -11.86 -33.76 24.49
CA LYS A 693 -11.90 -34.88 25.45
C LYS A 693 -12.37 -34.45 26.84
N SER A 694 -12.06 -33.23 27.29
CA SER A 694 -12.46 -32.73 28.61
C SER A 694 -13.93 -32.29 28.73
N GLU A 695 -14.63 -32.06 27.61
CA GLU A 695 -16.07 -31.71 27.63
C GLU A 695 -17.01 -32.94 27.47
N ASN A 696 -16.47 -34.10 27.09
CA ASN A 696 -17.25 -35.33 26.83
C ASN A 696 -17.08 -36.43 27.90
N GLU A 697 -16.50 -36.15 29.06
CA GLU A 697 -16.39 -37.11 30.18
C GLU A 697 -17.66 -37.20 31.05
N SER A 698 -18.85 -37.07 30.46
CA SER A 698 -20.12 -37.32 31.14
C SER A 698 -21.03 -38.36 30.47
N ILE A 699 -20.51 -39.15 29.52
CA ILE A 699 -21.25 -40.30 28.96
C ILE A 699 -20.34 -41.53 28.95
N LYS A 700 -20.63 -42.47 29.86
CA LYS A 700 -20.02 -43.80 29.93
C LYS A 700 -20.60 -44.74 28.86
N THR A 701 -19.74 -45.70 28.49
CA THR A 701 -19.98 -47.00 27.82
C THR A 701 -20.45 -46.98 26.37
N ASP A 702 -19.55 -47.26 25.44
CA ASP A 702 -19.41 -48.63 24.90
C ASP A 702 -18.10 -48.79 24.11
N GLU A 703 -17.37 -49.84 24.47
CA GLU A 703 -16.12 -50.26 23.86
C GLU A 703 -16.37 -50.99 22.54
N ASN A 704 -15.40 -50.86 21.62
CA ASN A 704 -15.28 -51.56 20.33
C ASN A 704 -15.94 -50.89 19.12
N TYR A 705 -15.28 -49.88 18.54
CA TYR A 705 -14.90 -49.84 17.11
C TYR A 705 -14.14 -48.54 16.77
N VAL A 706 -12.87 -48.42 17.12
CA VAL A 706 -11.97 -47.43 16.50
C VAL A 706 -10.63 -48.09 16.21
N ARG A 707 -10.37 -48.36 14.93
CA ARG A 707 -9.04 -48.73 14.45
C ARG A 707 -8.08 -47.59 14.77
N LYS A 708 -7.05 -47.91 15.56
CA LYS A 708 -5.89 -47.07 15.80
C LYS A 708 -5.23 -46.72 14.45
N THR A 709 -5.45 -45.50 13.98
CA THR A 709 -4.52 -44.82 13.07
C THR A 709 -3.71 -43.86 13.92
N ASP A 710 -2.39 -43.96 13.79
CA ASP A 710 -1.37 -43.22 14.52
C ASP A 710 -1.39 -41.71 14.18
N GLU A 711 -2.45 -40.99 14.57
CA GLU A 711 -2.62 -39.54 14.31
C GLU A 711 -1.99 -38.62 15.37
N ASN A 712 -1.32 -39.17 16.38
CA ASN A 712 -0.93 -38.41 17.58
C ASN A 712 0.49 -37.83 17.60
N TYR A 713 1.36 -38.12 16.60
CA TYR A 713 2.77 -37.71 16.69
C TYR A 713 3.19 -36.50 15.83
N VAL A 714 2.38 -36.05 14.87
CA VAL A 714 2.79 -35.00 13.90
C VAL A 714 2.23 -33.59 14.19
N ARG A 715 1.30 -33.43 15.14
CA ARG A 715 0.51 -32.18 15.31
C ARG A 715 1.22 -30.99 16.00
N LYS A 716 2.53 -31.05 16.31
CA LYS A 716 3.18 -30.12 17.26
C LYS A 716 3.90 -28.89 16.68
N THR A 717 3.91 -28.65 15.36
CA THR A 717 4.88 -27.69 14.77
C THR A 717 4.30 -26.72 13.72
N GLU A 718 3.05 -26.31 13.84
CA GLU A 718 2.52 -25.21 13.01
C GLU A 718 2.45 -23.89 13.81
N LEU A 719 2.77 -22.79 13.15
CA LEU A 719 2.82 -21.42 13.65
C LEU A 719 1.73 -20.60 12.97
N ILE A 720 1.14 -19.67 13.71
CA ILE A 720 0.21 -18.68 13.19
C ILE A 720 1.00 -17.61 12.41
N GLU A 721 0.51 -17.27 11.22
CA GLU A 721 1.13 -16.26 10.37
C GLU A 721 0.80 -14.82 10.82
N SER A 722 1.65 -13.91 10.38
CA SER A 722 1.76 -12.54 10.90
C SER A 722 0.58 -11.61 10.56
N LEU A 723 -0.18 -11.87 9.51
CA LEU A 723 -1.42 -11.10 9.22
C LEU A 723 -2.64 -11.63 9.99
N SER A 724 -2.54 -12.82 10.61
CA SER A 724 -3.63 -13.47 11.31
C SER A 724 -3.58 -13.25 12.82
N ASP A 725 -2.40 -13.21 13.43
CA ASP A 725 -2.21 -12.86 14.86
C ASP A 725 -2.30 -11.35 15.14
N SER A 726 -2.36 -10.50 14.10
CA SER A 726 -2.31 -9.04 14.21
C SER A 726 -3.68 -8.34 14.11
N THR A 727 -4.78 -9.07 14.24
CA THR A 727 -6.10 -8.54 13.87
C THR A 727 -6.87 -7.87 15.02
N ILE A 728 -6.66 -8.29 16.27
CA ILE A 728 -7.36 -7.75 17.47
C ILE A 728 -6.43 -7.33 18.62
N TYR A 729 -5.11 -7.26 18.40
CA TYR A 729 -4.14 -6.93 19.45
C TYR A 729 -4.37 -5.56 20.12
N MET A 730 -5.20 -4.69 19.55
CA MET A 730 -5.56 -3.42 20.18
C MET A 730 -6.31 -3.63 21.50
N ALA A 731 -7.05 -4.74 21.65
CA ALA A 731 -7.65 -5.11 22.93
C ALA A 731 -6.57 -5.44 23.97
N TYR A 732 -5.49 -6.11 23.56
CA TYR A 732 -4.38 -6.45 24.43
C TYR A 732 -3.62 -5.22 24.96
N TYR A 733 -3.51 -4.13 24.16
CA TYR A 733 -2.94 -2.86 24.64
C TYR A 733 -3.62 -2.30 25.90
N THR A 734 -4.91 -2.58 26.08
CA THR A 734 -5.68 -2.05 27.22
C THR A 734 -5.26 -2.69 28.54
N ILE A 735 -4.67 -3.89 28.51
CA ILE A 735 -4.31 -4.69 29.68
C ILE A 735 -2.83 -5.05 29.77
N SER A 736 -2.02 -4.82 28.72
CA SER A 736 -0.63 -5.30 28.65
C SER A 736 0.25 -4.85 29.82
N HIS A 737 0.26 -3.55 30.18
CA HIS A 737 1.01 -3.02 31.34
C HIS A 737 0.65 -3.66 32.70
N TYR A 738 -0.55 -4.23 32.86
CA TYR A 738 -0.91 -4.97 34.08
C TYR A 738 -0.32 -6.37 34.10
N LEU A 739 -0.11 -6.96 32.92
CA LEU A 739 0.35 -8.33 32.74
C LEU A 739 1.88 -8.43 32.64
N GLN A 740 2.51 -7.54 31.89
CA GLN A 740 3.95 -7.56 31.61
C GLN A 740 4.63 -6.24 31.97
N GLY A 741 5.86 -6.33 32.51
CA GLY A 741 6.70 -5.20 32.91
C GLY A 741 7.69 -4.75 31.83
N ASN A 742 8.06 -5.66 30.92
CA ASN A 742 9.00 -5.42 29.83
C ASN A 742 8.41 -5.87 28.48
N VAL A 743 9.08 -5.53 27.37
CA VAL A 743 8.54 -5.78 26.02
C VAL A 743 8.45 -7.27 25.66
N ASP A 744 9.34 -8.11 26.20
CA ASP A 744 9.35 -9.55 25.94
C ASP A 744 8.48 -10.36 26.91
N GLY A 745 7.84 -9.71 27.89
CA GLY A 745 6.93 -10.37 28.82
C GLY A 745 7.60 -11.33 29.80
N LYS A 746 8.92 -11.26 29.98
CA LYS A 746 9.63 -12.04 31.00
C LYS A 746 9.44 -11.48 32.41
N GLU A 747 9.26 -10.17 32.51
CA GLU A 747 8.96 -9.50 33.77
C GLU A 747 7.45 -9.36 33.98
N LYS A 748 7.00 -9.62 35.20
CA LYS A 748 5.59 -9.48 35.58
C LYS A 748 5.20 -8.00 35.61
N GLY A 749 4.01 -7.70 35.14
CA GLY A 749 3.45 -6.33 35.14
C GLY A 749 2.97 -5.88 36.51
N ILE A 750 2.28 -4.73 36.52
CA ILE A 750 1.86 -4.01 37.73
C ILE A 750 1.01 -4.89 38.69
N LEU A 751 0.18 -5.79 38.16
CA LEU A 751 -0.69 -6.65 38.98
C LEU A 751 -0.04 -7.96 39.42
N ASN A 752 1.23 -8.20 39.07
CA ASN A 752 2.02 -9.36 39.44
C ASN A 752 1.30 -10.70 39.14
N ILE A 753 0.76 -10.86 37.92
CA ILE A 753 0.04 -12.05 37.46
C ILE A 753 1.00 -12.95 36.68
N ASP A 754 1.04 -14.24 37.00
CA ASP A 754 1.85 -15.21 36.25
C ASP A 754 1.16 -15.62 34.94
N HIS A 755 1.93 -15.76 33.86
CA HIS A 755 1.38 -16.17 32.56
C HIS A 755 0.79 -17.58 32.58
N ASN A 756 1.21 -18.44 33.53
CA ASN A 756 0.67 -19.79 33.69
C ASN A 756 -0.75 -19.80 34.25
N ASP A 757 -1.16 -18.74 34.96
CA ASP A 757 -2.51 -18.61 35.53
C ASP A 757 -3.55 -18.13 34.51
N ILE A 758 -3.12 -17.75 33.30
CA ILE A 758 -3.97 -17.18 32.25
C ILE A 758 -4.50 -18.28 31.31
N ASN A 759 -5.82 -18.30 31.13
CA ASN A 759 -6.53 -19.24 30.25
C ASN A 759 -7.61 -18.54 29.41
N ASP A 760 -8.36 -19.30 28.61
CA ASP A 760 -9.41 -18.73 27.74
C ASP A 760 -10.51 -18.01 28.56
N ALA A 761 -10.91 -18.56 29.71
CA ALA A 761 -11.95 -17.98 30.57
C ALA A 761 -11.53 -16.62 31.17
N PHE A 762 -10.24 -16.44 31.45
CA PHE A 762 -9.68 -15.16 31.87
C PHE A 762 -9.94 -14.06 30.82
N PHE A 763 -9.62 -14.33 29.54
CA PHE A 763 -9.82 -13.36 28.48
C PHE A 763 -11.30 -13.13 28.17
N ASP A 764 -12.13 -14.17 28.23
CA ASP A 764 -13.58 -14.05 28.06
C ASP A 764 -14.18 -13.09 29.12
N TYR A 765 -13.69 -13.12 30.36
CA TYR A 765 -14.11 -12.18 31.40
C TYR A 765 -13.57 -10.76 31.16
N VAL A 766 -12.25 -10.63 30.96
CA VAL A 766 -11.58 -9.33 30.83
C VAL A 766 -12.07 -8.55 29.61
N PHE A 767 -12.37 -9.23 28.50
CA PHE A 767 -12.86 -8.61 27.27
C PHE A 767 -14.39 -8.54 27.15
N ASP A 768 -15.10 -8.66 28.27
CA ASP A 768 -16.56 -8.47 28.36
C ASP A 768 -17.40 -9.43 27.50
N ILE A 769 -16.92 -10.66 27.30
CA ILE A 769 -17.64 -11.71 26.56
C ILE A 769 -18.47 -12.58 27.52
N SER A 770 -17.93 -12.88 28.70
CA SER A 770 -18.58 -13.71 29.72
C SER A 770 -18.49 -13.08 31.12
N ASN A 771 -19.49 -13.35 31.95
CA ASN A 771 -19.46 -13.01 33.38
C ASN A 771 -18.98 -14.17 34.26
N ASN A 772 -18.72 -15.34 33.68
CA ASN A 772 -18.36 -16.53 34.43
C ASN A 772 -16.90 -16.51 34.88
N THR A 773 -16.65 -16.57 36.20
CA THR A 773 -15.32 -16.61 36.80
C THR A 773 -14.90 -17.99 37.31
N SER A 774 -15.79 -19.00 37.27
CA SER A 774 -15.55 -20.31 37.88
C SER A 774 -14.35 -21.08 37.30
N ASN A 775 -14.05 -20.87 36.01
CA ASN A 775 -12.94 -21.53 35.31
C ASN A 775 -11.65 -20.69 35.30
N ILE A 776 -11.58 -19.56 36.01
CA ILE A 776 -10.37 -18.71 36.09
C ILE A 776 -9.47 -19.21 37.24
N SER A 777 -8.14 -19.10 37.08
CA SER A 777 -7.19 -19.48 38.14
C SER A 777 -7.50 -18.74 39.44
N LYS A 778 -7.54 -19.49 40.55
CA LYS A 778 -7.76 -18.94 41.91
C LYS A 778 -6.67 -17.97 42.35
N ASN A 779 -5.51 -17.99 41.70
CA ASN A 779 -4.39 -17.08 41.96
C ASN A 779 -4.68 -15.64 41.50
N ILE A 780 -5.70 -15.43 40.65
CA ILE A 780 -6.10 -14.12 40.15
C ILE A 780 -7.33 -13.66 40.93
N THR A 781 -7.17 -12.63 41.77
CA THR A 781 -8.28 -12.07 42.55
C THR A 781 -9.32 -11.38 41.67
N ILE A 782 -10.58 -11.37 42.11
CA ILE A 782 -11.69 -10.70 41.41
C ILE A 782 -11.40 -9.20 41.23
N GLU A 783 -10.74 -8.57 42.20
CA GLU A 783 -10.33 -7.17 42.12
C GLU A 783 -9.39 -6.91 40.93
N LYS A 784 -8.36 -7.74 40.74
CA LYS A 784 -7.44 -7.64 39.58
C LYS A 784 -8.19 -7.81 38.26
N LEU A 785 -9.12 -8.76 38.19
CA LEU A 785 -9.96 -8.97 37.00
C LEU A 785 -10.84 -7.75 36.70
N ASN A 786 -11.43 -7.15 37.73
CA ASN A 786 -12.28 -5.96 37.59
C ASN A 786 -11.49 -4.74 37.11
N ILE A 787 -10.27 -4.54 37.60
CA ILE A 787 -9.37 -3.46 37.13
C ILE A 787 -9.11 -3.62 35.62
N MET A 788 -8.71 -4.82 35.17
CA MET A 788 -8.43 -5.08 33.76
C MET A 788 -9.67 -4.94 32.88
N ARG A 789 -10.82 -5.47 33.33
CA ARG A 789 -12.09 -5.35 32.61
C ARG A 789 -12.56 -3.90 32.54
N LYS A 790 -12.38 -3.11 33.60
CA LYS A 790 -12.63 -1.67 33.61
C LYS A 790 -11.75 -0.96 32.58
N SER A 791 -10.45 -1.27 32.56
CA SER A 791 -9.51 -0.69 31.59
C SER A 791 -9.90 -0.99 30.15
N PHE A 792 -10.24 -2.25 29.84
CA PHE A 792 -10.72 -2.62 28.51
C PHE A 792 -12.01 -1.88 28.15
N LYS A 793 -13.01 -1.88 29.03
CA LYS A 793 -14.30 -1.18 28.78
C LYS A 793 -14.13 0.31 28.57
N TYR A 794 -13.18 0.93 29.25
CA TYR A 794 -12.90 2.35 29.13
C TYR A 794 -12.23 2.69 27.80
N TRP A 795 -11.18 1.95 27.42
CA TRP A 795 -10.35 2.21 26.24
C TRP A 795 -10.85 1.54 24.94
N TYR A 796 -11.83 0.64 25.00
CA TYR A 796 -12.33 -0.11 23.85
C TYR A 796 -13.83 0.12 23.61
N PRO A 797 -14.31 0.23 22.34
CA PRO A 797 -13.57 0.14 21.08
C PRO A 797 -12.61 1.31 20.87
N PHE A 798 -11.57 1.14 20.05
CA PHE A 798 -10.68 2.25 19.71
C PHE A 798 -11.35 3.25 18.76
N ASP A 799 -10.96 4.52 18.86
CA ASP A 799 -11.58 5.61 18.12
C ASP A 799 -11.01 5.75 16.71
N ILE A 800 -9.69 5.58 16.54
CA ILE A 800 -9.04 5.70 15.24
C ILE A 800 -7.91 4.68 15.04
N ARG A 801 -7.77 4.20 13.81
CA ARG A 801 -6.58 3.47 13.37
C ARG A 801 -6.03 4.08 12.09
N ILE A 802 -4.74 4.40 12.09
CA ILE A 802 -4.06 5.04 10.96
C ILE A 802 -3.04 4.10 10.33
N SER A 803 -3.07 3.98 9.00
CA SER A 803 -2.27 3.00 8.26
C SER A 803 -1.90 3.49 6.85
N GLY A 804 -0.90 2.85 6.24
CA GLY A 804 -0.70 2.91 4.78
C GLY A 804 -1.82 2.18 4.02
N LYS A 805 -2.07 2.60 2.78
CA LYS A 805 -3.09 2.03 1.87
C LYS A 805 -2.85 0.57 1.47
N ASP A 806 -1.63 0.09 1.60
CA ASP A 806 -1.24 -1.29 1.33
C ASP A 806 -1.96 -2.30 2.24
N LEU A 807 -2.28 -1.89 3.47
CA LEU A 807 -2.93 -2.75 4.46
C LEU A 807 -4.46 -2.87 4.29
N ILE A 808 -5.07 -2.13 3.36
CA ILE A 808 -6.52 -2.19 3.08
C ILE A 808 -6.92 -3.59 2.59
N PHE A 809 -6.11 -4.16 1.70
CA PHE A 809 -6.40 -5.44 1.03
C PHE A 809 -6.24 -6.68 1.92
N ASN A 810 -5.70 -6.51 3.13
CA ASN A 810 -5.41 -7.60 4.05
C ASN A 810 -5.74 -7.20 5.50
N HIS A 811 -4.74 -6.75 6.26
CA HIS A 811 -4.72 -6.48 7.68
C HIS A 811 -5.92 -5.65 8.17
N LEU A 812 -6.23 -4.51 7.55
CA LEU A 812 -7.34 -3.64 8.00
C LEU A 812 -8.69 -4.33 7.82
N THR A 813 -8.89 -5.00 6.67
CA THR A 813 -10.11 -5.74 6.40
C THR A 813 -10.24 -6.94 7.35
N MET A 814 -9.17 -7.74 7.53
CA MET A 814 -9.14 -8.87 8.45
C MET A 814 -9.39 -8.44 9.90
N SER A 815 -8.92 -7.25 10.30
CA SER A 815 -9.24 -6.65 11.60
C SER A 815 -10.76 -6.52 11.77
N LEU A 816 -11.49 -6.00 10.78
CA LEU A 816 -12.95 -5.86 10.86
C LEU A 816 -13.64 -7.22 11.02
N PHE A 817 -13.26 -8.22 10.22
CA PHE A 817 -13.79 -9.58 10.33
C PHE A 817 -13.58 -10.17 11.73
N ASN A 818 -12.35 -10.09 12.26
CA ASN A 818 -12.05 -10.66 13.58
C ASN A 818 -12.80 -9.94 14.70
N HIS A 819 -13.03 -8.62 14.60
CA HIS A 819 -13.86 -7.93 15.60
C HIS A 819 -15.32 -8.41 15.58
N VAL A 820 -15.87 -8.66 14.38
CA VAL A 820 -17.21 -9.24 14.25
C VAL A 820 -17.24 -10.67 14.79
N ALA A 821 -16.21 -11.47 14.53
CA ALA A 821 -16.15 -12.83 15.01
C ALA A 821 -16.04 -12.92 16.54
N ILE A 822 -15.18 -12.11 17.17
CA ILE A 822 -14.88 -12.24 18.61
C ILE A 822 -16.03 -11.70 19.47
N TRP A 823 -16.56 -10.52 19.15
CA TRP A 823 -17.60 -9.87 19.96
C TRP A 823 -19.03 -9.99 19.39
N GLY A 824 -19.22 -10.72 18.28
CA GLY A 824 -20.55 -11.09 17.79
C GLY A 824 -20.96 -12.48 18.30
N ASN A 825 -22.26 -12.73 18.51
CA ASN A 825 -22.74 -14.01 19.06
C ASN A 825 -22.93 -15.11 18.02
N LYS A 826 -22.99 -14.76 16.73
CA LYS A 826 -23.31 -15.69 15.65
C LYS A 826 -22.25 -16.78 15.48
N ILE A 827 -22.72 -17.99 15.15
CA ILE A 827 -21.89 -19.13 14.73
C ILE A 827 -22.15 -19.35 13.24
N TYR A 828 -21.08 -19.49 12.47
CA TYR A 828 -21.19 -19.66 11.03
C TYR A 828 -21.27 -21.16 10.69
N LYS A 829 -22.05 -21.51 9.67
CA LYS A 829 -22.05 -22.88 9.14
C LYS A 829 -20.78 -23.09 8.33
N LYS A 830 -20.10 -24.23 8.52
CA LYS A 830 -19.05 -24.68 7.59
C LYS A 830 -19.68 -24.74 6.20
N ASN A 831 -19.03 -24.14 5.21
CA ASN A 831 -19.58 -24.02 3.86
C ASN A 831 -20.02 -25.42 3.39
N LYS A 832 -21.33 -25.64 3.23
CA LYS A 832 -21.82 -26.71 2.36
C LYS A 832 -21.45 -26.28 0.95
N ASP A 833 -20.89 -27.20 0.17
CA ASP A 833 -20.63 -27.02 -1.25
C ASP A 833 -21.78 -26.28 -1.92
N CYS A 834 -21.60 -24.98 -2.23
CA CYS A 834 -22.55 -24.23 -3.02
C CYS A 834 -22.40 -24.69 -4.47
N SER A 835 -23.12 -25.76 -4.80
CA SER A 835 -23.55 -26.14 -6.13
C SER A 835 -24.60 -25.16 -6.65
N GLU A 836 -24.31 -23.86 -6.66
CA GLU A 836 -25.25 -22.83 -7.12
C GLU A 836 -24.64 -21.93 -8.20
N GLU A 837 -25.45 -21.72 -9.25
CA GLU A 837 -25.10 -21.29 -10.60
C GLU A 837 -24.90 -19.77 -10.79
N LYS A 838 -24.97 -18.96 -9.72
CA LYS A 838 -24.88 -17.48 -9.81
C LYS A 838 -23.43 -16.96 -9.67
N SER A 839 -23.07 -15.96 -10.48
CA SER A 839 -21.77 -15.27 -10.45
C SER A 839 -21.48 -14.58 -9.11
N ALA A 840 -20.21 -14.50 -8.71
CA ALA A 840 -19.78 -13.78 -7.51
C ALA A 840 -20.12 -12.27 -7.56
N LEU A 841 -20.11 -11.67 -8.75
CA LEU A 841 -20.44 -10.26 -8.97
C LEU A 841 -21.94 -9.97 -8.83
N ASP A 842 -22.78 -10.91 -9.28
CA ASP A 842 -24.23 -10.82 -9.14
C ASP A 842 -24.63 -10.92 -7.67
N LYS A 843 -24.01 -11.86 -6.93
CA LYS A 843 -24.19 -12.01 -5.48
C LYS A 843 -23.74 -10.78 -4.70
N GLN A 844 -22.63 -10.15 -5.09
CA GLN A 844 -22.15 -8.91 -4.49
C GLN A 844 -23.18 -7.78 -4.67
N THR A 845 -23.71 -7.61 -5.88
CA THR A 845 -24.69 -6.56 -6.19
C THR A 845 -26.01 -6.81 -5.46
N GLU A 846 -26.46 -8.06 -5.41
CA GLU A 846 -27.66 -8.48 -4.66
C GLU A 846 -27.51 -8.17 -3.16
N ILE A 847 -26.41 -8.58 -2.53
CA ILE A 847 -26.15 -8.34 -1.11
C ILE A 847 -26.02 -6.84 -0.81
N LEU A 848 -25.35 -6.05 -1.65
CA LEU A 848 -25.23 -4.61 -1.45
C LEU A 848 -26.60 -3.92 -1.56
N ASN A 849 -27.42 -4.30 -2.54
CA ASN A 849 -28.79 -3.80 -2.71
C ASN A 849 -29.69 -4.22 -1.54
N GLU A 850 -29.55 -5.44 -1.02
CA GLU A 850 -30.22 -5.86 0.20
C GLU A 850 -29.82 -4.96 1.37
N ILE A 851 -28.52 -4.76 1.60
CA ILE A 851 -28.00 -3.96 2.73
C ILE A 851 -28.39 -2.48 2.64
N GLU A 852 -28.71 -1.96 1.46
CA GLU A 852 -29.29 -0.62 1.30
C GLU A 852 -30.77 -0.55 1.70
N LYS A 853 -31.50 -1.65 1.62
CA LYS A 853 -32.93 -1.75 1.95
C LYS A 853 -33.21 -2.37 3.33
N LEU A 854 -32.20 -2.88 4.02
CA LEU A 854 -32.33 -3.52 5.33
C LEU A 854 -32.72 -2.52 6.42
N ASP A 855 -33.65 -2.91 7.28
CA ASP A 855 -33.84 -2.26 8.58
C ASP A 855 -32.68 -2.65 9.51
N LEU A 856 -31.83 -1.67 9.83
CA LEU A 856 -30.66 -1.88 10.70
C LEU A 856 -31.05 -2.23 12.13
N ASN A 857 -32.30 -2.01 12.55
CA ASN A 857 -32.75 -2.30 13.91
C ASN A 857 -32.86 -3.80 14.21
N GLU A 858 -33.06 -4.65 13.20
CA GLU A 858 -33.22 -6.11 13.36
C GLU A 858 -31.91 -6.84 13.68
N TYR A 859 -30.76 -6.22 13.44
CA TYR A 859 -29.45 -6.86 13.59
C TYR A 859 -28.79 -6.49 14.93
N GLU A 860 -28.06 -7.40 15.56
CA GLU A 860 -27.32 -7.07 16.79
C GLU A 860 -26.20 -6.05 16.50
N THR A 861 -26.02 -5.06 17.37
CA THR A 861 -24.88 -4.11 17.29
C THR A 861 -23.69 -4.67 18.03
N ILE A 862 -22.55 -4.80 17.36
CA ILE A 862 -21.33 -5.28 18.00
C ILE A 862 -20.68 -4.13 18.77
N LYS A 863 -20.79 -4.17 20.09
CA LYS A 863 -20.36 -3.12 21.04
C LYS A 863 -18.92 -2.66 20.85
N TYR A 864 -18.02 -3.58 20.52
CA TYR A 864 -16.58 -3.35 20.45
C TYR A 864 -16.05 -3.26 19.01
N PHE A 865 -16.92 -2.94 18.05
CA PHE A 865 -16.52 -2.74 16.66
C PHE A 865 -15.65 -1.47 16.51
N PRO A 866 -14.59 -1.48 15.67
CA PRO A 866 -13.76 -0.30 15.39
C PRO A 866 -14.59 0.92 14.97
N LYS A 867 -14.25 2.13 15.44
CA LYS A 867 -15.01 3.34 15.07
C LYS A 867 -14.57 3.97 13.75
N SER A 868 -13.27 4.05 13.49
CA SER A 868 -12.77 4.70 12.27
C SER A 868 -11.40 4.19 11.80
N PHE A 869 -11.18 4.24 10.48
CA PHE A 869 -9.88 4.06 9.84
C PHE A 869 -9.50 5.30 9.02
N PHE A 870 -8.20 5.60 9.00
CA PHE A 870 -7.60 6.58 8.11
C PHE A 870 -6.44 5.93 7.36
N CYS A 871 -6.38 6.12 6.03
CA CYS A 871 -5.32 5.55 5.19
C CYS A 871 -4.61 6.63 4.39
N ASN A 872 -3.28 6.63 4.44
CA ASN A 872 -2.42 7.49 3.63
C ASN A 872 -1.69 6.71 2.52
N GLY A 873 -1.22 7.42 1.49
CA GLY A 873 -0.35 6.85 0.46
C GLY A 873 1.08 6.58 0.97
N HIS A 874 1.91 6.03 0.08
CA HIS A 874 3.32 5.81 0.37
C HIS A 874 4.10 7.13 0.31
N VAL A 875 5.26 7.17 0.98
CA VAL A 875 6.10 8.37 0.99
C VAL A 875 7.17 8.29 -0.09
N LEU A 876 7.21 9.32 -0.91
CA LEU A 876 8.31 9.66 -1.81
C LEU A 876 9.27 10.62 -1.10
N ILE A 877 10.56 10.54 -1.41
CA ILE A 877 11.54 11.53 -0.97
C ILE A 877 11.94 12.33 -2.20
N ASN A 878 11.74 13.65 -2.16
CA ASN A 878 12.03 14.55 -3.28
C ASN A 878 11.45 14.06 -4.62
N LYS A 879 10.19 13.59 -4.59
CA LYS A 879 9.40 13.02 -5.70
C LYS A 879 9.91 11.69 -6.25
N GLU A 880 10.87 11.05 -5.60
CA GLU A 880 11.36 9.73 -5.97
C GLU A 880 10.94 8.63 -4.99
N LYS A 881 10.73 7.43 -5.52
CA LYS A 881 10.49 6.25 -4.68
C LYS A 881 11.72 5.94 -3.83
N MET A 882 11.50 5.83 -2.53
CA MET A 882 12.54 5.49 -1.55
C MET A 882 13.06 4.07 -1.82
N SER A 883 14.38 3.93 -2.00
CA SER A 883 15.05 2.65 -2.16
C SER A 883 16.45 2.68 -1.57
N LYS A 884 16.82 1.63 -0.83
CA LYS A 884 18.19 1.45 -0.34
C LYS A 884 19.21 1.43 -1.50
N SER A 885 18.86 0.82 -2.63
CA SER A 885 19.75 0.74 -3.80
C SER A 885 20.00 2.08 -4.50
N LYS A 886 19.09 3.05 -4.35
CA LYS A 886 19.22 4.39 -4.92
C LYS A 886 19.94 5.37 -3.98
N GLY A 887 20.27 4.95 -2.76
CA GLY A 887 20.88 5.80 -1.74
C GLY A 887 19.96 6.86 -1.13
N ASN A 888 18.69 6.94 -1.54
CA ASN A 888 17.71 7.93 -1.06
C ASN A 888 16.87 7.41 0.13
N PHE A 889 17.44 6.55 0.98
CA PHE A 889 16.74 5.94 2.12
C PHE A 889 17.07 6.67 3.43
N ILE A 890 16.06 7.23 4.10
CA ILE A 890 16.23 8.04 5.31
C ILE A 890 15.57 7.33 6.51
N THR A 891 16.37 6.98 7.51
CA THR A 891 15.89 6.46 8.81
C THR A 891 15.31 7.58 9.67
N ILE A 892 14.49 7.25 10.67
CA ILE A 892 13.97 8.25 11.63
C ILE A 892 15.11 8.98 12.34
N GLU A 893 16.10 8.25 12.82
CA GLU A 893 17.28 8.79 13.49
C GLU A 893 18.06 9.76 12.58
N ASN A 894 18.34 9.36 11.33
CA ASN A 894 19.04 10.21 10.37
C ASN A 894 18.24 11.50 10.09
N SER A 895 16.92 11.39 10.01
CA SER A 895 16.05 12.54 9.79
C SER A 895 16.11 13.53 10.97
N ILE A 896 16.04 13.05 12.21
CA ILE A 896 16.16 13.89 13.42
C ILE A 896 17.54 14.54 13.48
N ASN A 897 18.62 13.79 13.26
CA ASN A 897 19.98 14.34 13.29
C ASN A 897 20.21 15.40 12.21
N GLN A 898 19.58 15.26 11.04
CA GLN A 898 19.72 16.20 9.94
C GLN A 898 18.82 17.43 10.08
N TYR A 899 17.56 17.24 10.48
CA TYR A 899 16.51 18.25 10.40
C TYR A 899 15.85 18.62 11.73
N THR A 900 16.27 18.02 12.84
CA THR A 900 15.60 18.04 14.17
C THR A 900 14.28 17.30 14.17
N SER A 901 13.78 16.95 15.36
CA SER A 901 12.47 16.29 15.50
C SER A 901 11.35 17.19 14.98
N ASP A 902 11.28 18.43 15.46
CA ASP A 902 10.24 19.39 15.07
C ASP A 902 10.30 19.76 13.58
N GLY A 903 11.51 19.93 13.03
CA GLY A 903 11.69 20.18 11.59
C GLY A 903 11.25 19.00 10.72
N THR A 904 11.52 17.76 11.16
CA THR A 904 11.04 16.54 10.50
C THR A 904 9.52 16.46 10.55
N ARG A 905 8.90 16.74 11.70
CA ARG A 905 7.44 16.69 11.90
C ARG A 905 6.71 17.71 11.02
N ILE A 906 7.25 18.91 10.84
CA ILE A 906 6.71 19.91 9.91
C ILE A 906 6.72 19.39 8.47
N ALA A 907 7.85 18.82 8.02
CA ALA A 907 7.93 18.26 6.67
C ALA A 907 6.97 17.06 6.47
N LEU A 908 6.75 16.24 7.51
CA LEU A 908 5.78 15.14 7.47
C LEU A 908 4.32 15.62 7.44
N ALA A 909 4.00 16.70 8.15
CA ALA A 909 2.66 17.29 8.09
C ALA A 909 2.38 17.93 6.71
N ASP A 910 3.37 18.58 6.09
CA ASP A 910 3.23 19.18 4.75
C ASP A 910 3.23 18.16 3.59
N ALA A 911 3.77 16.94 3.81
CA ALA A 911 3.98 15.95 2.77
C ALA A 911 2.70 15.47 2.04
N GLY A 912 1.55 15.48 2.74
CA GLY A 912 0.25 15.08 2.17
C GLY A 912 -0.70 14.48 3.21
N ASP A 913 -2.01 14.59 2.96
CA ASP A 913 -3.09 14.09 3.85
C ASP A 913 -4.09 13.17 3.13
N SER A 914 -3.84 12.82 1.86
CA SER A 914 -4.72 11.97 1.06
C SER A 914 -4.21 10.53 0.96
N ILE A 915 -5.00 9.68 0.29
CA ILE A 915 -4.61 8.29 -0.04
C ILE A 915 -3.59 8.21 -1.19
N GLU A 916 -3.35 9.33 -1.87
CA GLU A 916 -2.30 9.45 -2.87
C GLU A 916 -0.91 9.48 -2.21
N ASP A 917 0.11 9.15 -2.99
CA ASP A 917 1.47 9.10 -2.45
C ASP A 917 1.92 10.49 -2.00
N ALA A 918 2.42 10.57 -0.77
CA ALA A 918 2.89 11.79 -0.15
C ALA A 918 4.34 12.06 -0.51
N ASN A 919 4.78 13.32 -0.41
CA ASN A 919 6.15 13.70 -0.75
C ASN A 919 6.86 14.39 0.42
N PHE A 920 7.86 13.72 0.99
CA PHE A 920 8.77 14.32 1.95
C PHE A 920 9.82 15.17 1.21
N ASN A 921 9.72 16.49 1.37
CA ASN A 921 10.66 17.44 0.79
C ASN A 921 11.72 17.85 1.82
N THR A 922 12.99 17.56 1.52
CA THR A 922 14.13 17.90 2.39
C THR A 922 14.34 19.41 2.52
N ASP A 923 13.99 20.19 1.50
CA ASP A 923 14.12 21.65 1.53
C ASP A 923 13.10 22.27 2.47
N THR A 924 11.87 21.73 2.49
CA THR A 924 10.85 22.11 3.47
C THR A 924 11.36 21.86 4.90
N ALA A 925 11.93 20.67 5.15
CA ALA A 925 12.50 20.32 6.46
C ALA A 925 13.64 21.26 6.88
N ASN A 926 14.55 21.60 5.95
CA ASN A 926 15.63 22.57 6.20
C ASN A 926 15.09 23.98 6.47
N SER A 927 14.09 24.43 5.71
CA SER A 927 13.49 25.76 5.90
C SER A 927 12.78 25.89 7.26
N ALA A 928 12.25 24.77 7.79
CA ALA A 928 11.56 24.73 9.06
C ALA A 928 12.50 25.10 10.23
N ILE A 929 13.75 24.62 10.22
CA ILE A 929 14.77 24.95 11.24
C ILE A 929 14.93 26.47 11.39
N MET A 930 14.96 27.18 10.27
CA MET A 930 15.11 28.64 10.26
C MET A 930 13.90 29.34 10.86
N LYS A 931 12.69 28.90 10.48
CA LYS A 931 11.43 29.47 10.99
C LYS A 931 11.26 29.22 12.50
N LEU A 932 11.59 28.02 12.97
CA LEU A 932 11.54 27.67 14.39
C LEU A 932 12.52 28.50 15.21
N TYR A 933 13.77 28.63 14.74
CA TYR A 933 14.78 29.45 15.42
C TYR A 933 14.36 30.93 15.48
N ASN A 934 13.81 31.47 14.40
CA ASN A 934 13.31 32.84 14.36
C ASN A 934 12.12 33.06 15.29
N LEU A 935 11.23 32.05 15.44
CA LEU A 935 10.13 32.11 16.40
C LEU A 935 10.64 32.17 17.85
N ILE A 936 11.63 31.34 18.20
CA ILE A 936 12.26 31.38 19.53
C ILE A 936 12.87 32.75 19.82
N ASN A 937 13.67 33.28 18.89
CA ASN A 937 14.31 34.60 19.07
C ASN A 937 13.26 35.70 19.22
N PHE A 938 12.21 35.68 18.39
CA PHE A 938 11.11 36.63 18.50
C PHE A 938 10.45 36.58 19.89
N SER A 939 10.24 35.38 20.45
CA SER A 939 9.70 35.24 21.81
C SER A 939 10.66 35.75 22.89
N ILE A 940 11.96 35.52 22.74
CA ILE A 940 12.99 36.04 23.67
C ILE A 940 13.05 37.56 23.61
N GLU A 941 13.12 38.14 22.41
CA GLU A 941 13.13 39.59 22.18
C GLU A 941 11.87 40.25 22.78
N THR A 942 10.70 39.64 22.56
CA THR A 942 9.44 40.15 23.08
C THR A 942 9.44 40.21 24.61
N LYS A 943 10.02 39.19 25.26
CA LYS A 943 10.09 39.15 26.73
C LYS A 943 11.13 40.09 27.30
N ASN A 944 12.31 40.21 26.67
CA ASN A 944 13.40 41.01 27.20
C ASN A 944 13.20 42.50 26.94
N ASN A 945 12.61 42.88 25.81
CA ASN A 945 12.48 44.26 25.37
C ASN A 945 11.08 44.83 25.66
N VAL A 946 10.64 44.75 26.91
CA VAL A 946 9.30 45.21 27.33
C VAL A 946 9.04 46.69 26.98
N TYR A 947 10.09 47.52 26.97
CA TYR A 947 10.02 48.95 26.71
C TYR A 947 9.81 49.33 25.23
N ILE A 948 9.98 48.38 24.30
CA ILE A 948 9.73 48.61 22.86
C ILE A 948 8.24 48.49 22.53
N PHE A 949 7.45 47.81 23.36
CA PHE A 949 6.02 47.63 23.13
C PHE A 949 5.19 48.70 23.81
N ARG A 950 4.15 49.17 23.13
CA ARG A 950 3.19 50.07 23.77
C ARG A 950 2.26 49.31 24.71
N CYS A 951 1.79 50.03 25.74
CA CYS A 951 0.80 49.58 26.71
C CYS A 951 -0.34 50.61 26.76
N GLY A 952 -1.58 50.17 26.98
CA GLY A 952 -2.75 51.05 27.06
C GLY A 952 -3.90 50.57 26.19
N GLU A 953 -4.69 51.50 25.64
CA GLU A 953 -5.83 51.14 24.79
C GLU A 953 -5.40 50.45 23.49
N LYS A 954 -6.18 49.43 23.11
CA LYS A 954 -5.99 48.68 21.86
C LYS A 954 -6.49 49.52 20.69
N THR A 955 -5.62 49.66 19.69
CA THR A 955 -5.93 50.29 18.41
C THR A 955 -6.77 49.37 17.54
N PHE A 956 -7.38 49.92 16.50
CA PHE A 956 -8.12 49.15 15.50
C PHE A 956 -7.29 48.00 14.88
N ASN A 957 -6.00 48.23 14.63
CA ASN A 957 -5.10 47.22 14.07
C ASN A 957 -4.82 46.07 15.05
N ASP A 958 -4.86 46.32 16.36
CA ASP A 958 -4.74 45.26 17.38
C ASP A 958 -5.96 44.37 17.38
N LEU A 959 -7.14 44.99 17.40
CA LEU A 959 -8.42 44.28 17.44
C LEU A 959 -8.62 43.44 16.18
N ILE A 960 -8.26 43.98 15.01
CA ILE A 960 -8.24 43.21 13.75
C ILE A 960 -7.26 42.05 13.84
N PHE A 961 -6.05 42.27 14.33
CA PHE A 961 -5.07 41.20 14.41
C PHE A 961 -5.51 40.07 15.35
N GLU A 962 -6.01 40.41 16.55
CA GLU A 962 -6.58 39.41 17.48
C GLU A 962 -7.76 38.66 16.85
N ASN A 963 -8.63 39.36 16.12
CA ASN A 963 -9.73 38.77 15.36
C ASN A 963 -9.26 37.76 14.30
N GLU A 964 -8.22 38.10 13.54
CA GLU A 964 -7.62 37.21 12.53
C GLU A 964 -6.99 35.97 13.17
N ILE A 965 -6.33 36.12 14.32
CA ILE A 965 -5.78 34.98 15.07
C ILE A 965 -6.90 34.06 15.55
N ASN A 966 -8.02 34.60 16.04
CA ASN A 966 -9.20 33.80 16.43
C ASN A 966 -9.83 33.09 15.22
N TYR A 967 -9.96 33.77 14.07
CA TYR A 967 -10.43 33.16 12.83
C TYR A 967 -9.55 31.98 12.40
N LEU A 968 -8.22 32.16 12.36
CA LEU A 968 -7.27 31.10 12.03
C LEU A 968 -7.30 29.96 13.05
N THR A 969 -7.53 30.27 14.33
CA THR A 969 -7.69 29.26 15.39
C THR A 969 -8.87 28.33 15.11
N ASN A 970 -10.02 28.88 14.71
CA ASN A 970 -11.20 28.08 14.37
C ASN A 970 -11.00 27.26 13.08
N LYS A 971 -10.38 27.84 12.05
CA LYS A 971 -10.02 27.10 10.83
C LYS A 971 -9.05 25.95 11.11
N CYS A 972 -8.09 26.17 12.00
CA CYS A 972 -7.15 25.14 12.42
C CYS A 972 -7.86 24.01 13.20
N LYS A 973 -8.81 24.37 14.08
CA LYS A 973 -9.66 23.39 14.79
C LYS A 973 -10.42 22.48 13.81
N GLU A 974 -11.07 23.06 12.80
CA GLU A 974 -11.77 22.32 11.75
C GLU A 974 -10.82 21.38 10.96
N ALA A 975 -9.60 21.84 10.67
CA ALA A 975 -8.61 21.06 9.95
C ALA A 975 -8.09 19.86 10.78
N TYR A 976 -7.84 20.05 12.08
CA TYR A 976 -7.48 18.95 12.99
C TYR A 976 -8.58 17.90 13.10
N GLU A 977 -9.85 18.32 13.21
CA GLU A 977 -10.99 17.39 13.29
C GLU A 977 -11.16 16.54 12.02
N LYS A 978 -10.75 17.08 10.86
CA LYS A 978 -10.75 16.38 9.57
C LYS A 978 -9.44 15.65 9.25
N LEU A 979 -8.43 15.71 10.13
CA LEU A 979 -7.09 15.13 9.93
C LEU A 979 -6.33 15.72 8.72
N LEU A 980 -6.54 17.01 8.42
CA LEU A 980 -5.89 17.75 7.34
C LEU A 980 -4.68 18.53 7.88
N PHE A 981 -3.57 17.84 8.16
CA PHE A 981 -2.43 18.43 8.86
C PHE A 981 -1.63 19.43 8.02
N ARG A 982 -1.70 19.36 6.70
CA ARG A 982 -1.14 20.38 5.80
C ARG A 982 -1.90 21.70 5.95
N ASP A 983 -3.22 21.64 6.05
CA ASP A 983 -4.05 22.82 6.29
C ASP A 983 -3.85 23.35 7.70
N VAL A 984 -3.65 22.47 8.69
CA VAL A 984 -3.24 22.88 10.05
C VAL A 984 -1.92 23.65 10.02
N LEU A 985 -0.89 23.18 9.33
CA LEU A 985 0.38 23.91 9.20
C LEU A 985 0.20 25.24 8.48
N LYS A 986 -0.61 25.26 7.43
CA LYS A 986 -0.93 26.48 6.69
C LYS A 986 -1.55 27.52 7.61
N TYR A 987 -2.66 27.19 8.28
CA TYR A 987 -3.41 28.15 9.10
C TYR A 987 -2.74 28.44 10.44
N GLY A 988 -2.26 27.41 11.14
CA GLY A 988 -1.73 27.49 12.51
C GLY A 988 -0.26 27.86 12.62
N PHE A 989 0.50 27.86 11.51
CA PHE A 989 1.91 28.24 11.53
C PHE A 989 2.22 29.30 10.47
N TYR A 990 2.07 28.99 9.17
CA TYR A 990 2.50 29.90 8.11
C TYR A 990 1.66 31.18 8.04
N ASP A 991 0.34 31.06 8.02
CA ASP A 991 -0.57 32.20 7.97
C ASP A 991 -0.50 32.99 9.27
N MET A 992 -0.39 32.34 10.44
CA MET A 992 -0.17 33.03 11.72
C MET A 992 1.09 33.91 11.73
N LEU A 993 2.22 33.38 11.27
CA LEU A 993 3.46 34.15 11.14
C LEU A 993 3.30 35.31 10.15
N LEU A 994 2.62 35.09 9.02
CA LEU A 994 2.33 36.13 8.03
C LEU A 994 1.43 37.25 8.62
N LYS A 995 0.41 36.91 9.40
CA LYS A 995 -0.45 37.89 10.08
C LYS A 995 0.35 38.71 11.07
N ARG A 996 1.26 38.08 11.83
CA ARG A 996 2.17 38.78 12.75
C ARG A 996 3.06 39.76 11.99
N ASP A 997 3.67 39.34 10.89
CA ASP A 997 4.58 40.19 10.11
C ASP A 997 3.83 41.37 9.48
N THR A 998 2.61 41.12 8.99
CA THR A 998 1.71 42.16 8.49
C THR A 998 1.35 43.17 9.58
N TYR A 999 0.99 42.69 10.78
CA TYR A 999 0.68 43.53 11.93
C TYR A 999 1.89 44.35 12.39
N ARG A 1000 3.09 43.76 12.39
CA ARG A 1000 4.34 44.47 12.66
C ARG A 1000 4.57 45.62 11.67
N MET A 1001 4.33 45.39 10.37
CA MET A 1001 4.42 46.43 9.34
C MET A 1001 3.37 47.53 9.55
N MET A 1002 2.14 47.18 9.95
CA MET A 1002 1.07 48.15 10.24
C MET A 1002 1.41 49.04 11.45
N CYS A 1003 2.10 48.49 12.46
CA CYS A 1003 2.38 49.18 13.72
C CYS A 1003 3.74 49.88 13.80
N ASP A 1004 4.53 49.90 12.73
CA ASP A 1004 5.96 50.28 12.78
C ASP A 1004 6.26 51.69 13.38
N LYS A 1005 5.32 52.66 13.35
CA LYS A 1005 5.48 53.97 14.06
C LYS A 1005 4.93 54.00 15.50
N ILE A 1006 3.90 53.20 15.78
CA ILE A 1006 3.15 53.23 17.06
C ILE A 1006 3.65 52.11 18.00
N HIS A 1007 4.54 51.25 17.48
CA HIS A 1007 4.96 49.97 18.02
C HIS A 1007 3.79 49.00 18.28
N MET A 1008 4.13 47.70 18.36
CA MET A 1008 3.14 46.65 18.62
C MET A 1008 2.66 46.71 20.06
N HIS A 1009 1.41 46.29 20.30
CA HIS A 1009 0.85 46.24 21.64
C HIS A 1009 1.34 45.02 22.42
N LYS A 1010 1.81 45.22 23.65
CA LYS A 1010 2.42 44.15 24.46
C LYS A 1010 1.48 42.95 24.68
N GLU A 1011 0.24 43.21 25.09
CA GLU A 1011 -0.71 42.13 25.38
C GLU A 1011 -1.12 41.37 24.12
N THR A 1012 -1.22 42.07 22.99
CA THR A 1012 -1.61 41.50 21.71
C THR A 1012 -0.51 40.59 21.15
N VAL A 1013 0.76 40.97 21.31
CA VAL A 1013 1.90 40.12 20.96
C VAL A 1013 1.98 38.90 21.88
N ASN A 1014 1.79 39.07 23.20
CA ASN A 1014 1.75 37.95 24.13
C ASN A 1014 0.59 36.98 23.82
N PHE A 1015 -0.59 37.52 23.51
CA PHE A 1015 -1.75 36.75 23.06
C PHE A 1015 -1.41 35.91 21.82
N PHE A 1016 -0.74 36.50 20.82
CA PHE A 1016 -0.27 35.78 19.64
C PHE A 1016 0.71 34.65 19.99
N ILE A 1017 1.74 34.93 20.80
CA ILE A 1017 2.76 33.92 21.16
C ILE A 1017 2.09 32.75 21.90
N GLU A 1018 1.19 33.04 22.84
CA GLU A 1018 0.45 31.99 23.54
C GLU A 1018 -0.46 31.19 22.59
N ARG A 1019 -1.18 31.86 21.68
CA ARG A 1019 -2.07 31.19 20.73
C ARG A 1019 -1.30 30.30 19.76
N ILE A 1020 -0.21 30.78 19.15
CA ILE A 1020 0.57 29.97 18.22
C ILE A 1020 1.16 28.76 18.92
N CYS A 1021 1.68 28.90 20.15
CA CYS A 1021 2.21 27.77 20.93
C CYS A 1021 1.14 26.70 21.13
N ILE A 1022 -0.07 27.08 21.57
CA ILE A 1022 -1.17 26.15 21.82
C ILE A 1022 -1.63 25.44 20.53
N ILE A 1023 -1.80 26.18 19.44
CA ILE A 1023 -2.39 25.65 18.21
C ILE A 1023 -1.45 24.69 17.48
N ILE A 1024 -0.15 25.00 17.48
CA ILE A 1024 0.84 24.22 16.73
C ILE A 1024 1.55 23.16 17.57
N ASN A 1025 1.38 23.17 18.91
CA ASN A 1025 1.93 22.17 19.83
C ASN A 1025 1.72 20.72 19.37
N PRO A 1026 0.57 20.28 18.83
CA PRO A 1026 0.43 18.91 18.35
C PRO A 1026 1.45 18.50 17.28
N ILE A 1027 1.87 19.42 16.41
CA ILE A 1027 2.86 19.18 15.35
C ILE A 1027 4.28 19.51 15.81
N ILE A 1028 4.46 20.61 16.55
CA ILE A 1028 5.76 21.16 16.98
C ILE A 1028 5.81 21.20 18.51
N PRO A 1029 5.86 20.06 19.20
CA PRO A 1029 5.67 20.04 20.65
C PRO A 1029 6.91 20.51 21.42
N HIS A 1030 8.13 20.34 20.90
CA HIS A 1030 9.33 20.63 21.68
C HIS A 1030 9.62 22.14 21.75
N VAL A 1031 9.64 22.82 20.59
CA VAL A 1031 9.89 24.26 20.54
C VAL A 1031 8.79 25.04 21.24
N THR A 1032 7.53 24.64 21.07
CA THR A 1032 6.40 25.35 21.72
C THR A 1032 6.39 25.15 23.23
N GLU A 1033 6.68 23.95 23.74
CA GLU A 1033 6.85 23.70 25.17
C GLU A 1033 8.04 24.48 25.74
N HIS A 1034 9.14 24.60 25.00
CA HIS A 1034 10.28 25.41 25.41
C HIS A 1034 9.93 26.89 25.54
N ILE A 1035 9.22 27.45 24.55
CA ILE A 1035 8.73 28.83 24.59
C ILE A 1035 7.76 28.98 25.76
N TRP A 1036 6.85 28.05 25.99
CA TRP A 1036 5.86 28.13 27.06
C TRP A 1036 6.47 28.09 28.47
N THR A 1037 7.36 27.12 28.72
CA THR A 1037 7.88 26.83 30.05
C THR A 1037 9.09 27.70 30.39
N TYR A 1038 10.07 27.82 29.50
CA TYR A 1038 11.31 28.55 29.82
C TYR A 1038 11.25 30.02 29.43
N ILE A 1039 10.66 30.34 28.27
CA ILE A 1039 10.59 31.72 27.80
C ILE A 1039 9.42 32.43 28.46
N LEU A 1040 8.17 31.96 28.34
CA LEU A 1040 7.01 32.62 28.97
C LEU A 1040 6.95 32.40 30.48
N LYS A 1041 7.62 31.38 31.03
CA LYS A 1041 7.61 31.02 32.45
C LYS A 1041 6.19 30.75 32.99
N LYS A 1042 5.42 29.96 32.25
CA LYS A 1042 4.10 29.50 32.68
C LYS A 1042 4.25 28.38 33.71
N ASP A 1043 3.35 28.33 34.70
CA ASP A 1043 3.43 27.36 35.81
C ASP A 1043 3.06 25.93 35.39
N LYS A 1044 2.20 25.78 34.38
CA LYS A 1044 1.74 24.49 33.87
C LYS A 1044 2.40 24.17 32.53
N LEU A 1045 2.71 22.89 32.30
CA LEU A 1045 3.21 22.39 31.03
C LEU A 1045 2.19 22.57 29.90
N LEU A 1046 2.66 22.94 28.71
CA LEU A 1046 1.82 23.18 27.54
C LEU A 1046 1.07 21.92 27.13
N ILE A 1047 1.68 20.75 27.29
CA ILE A 1047 1.00 19.47 26.99
C ILE A 1047 -0.27 19.23 27.80
N THR A 1048 -0.42 19.84 28.98
CA THR A 1048 -1.62 19.74 29.82
C THR A 1048 -2.67 20.82 29.52
N GLN A 1049 -2.34 21.76 28.64
CA GLN A 1049 -3.20 22.89 28.31
C GLN A 1049 -4.38 22.44 27.42
N LYS A 1050 -5.59 22.84 27.81
CA LYS A 1050 -6.79 22.62 26.99
C LYS A 1050 -6.84 23.56 25.80
N TRP A 1051 -7.49 23.12 24.74
CA TRP A 1051 -7.74 23.97 23.57
C TRP A 1051 -8.62 25.17 23.95
N PRO A 1052 -8.41 26.37 23.38
CA PRO A 1052 -9.20 27.55 23.71
C PRO A 1052 -10.70 27.34 23.48
N SER A 1053 -11.52 27.77 24.45
CA SER A 1053 -12.98 27.70 24.39
C SER A 1053 -13.54 28.57 23.26
N SER A 1054 -14.75 28.25 22.79
CA SER A 1054 -15.43 29.00 21.72
C SER A 1054 -15.64 30.47 22.04
N GLU A 1055 -15.82 30.83 23.31
CA GLU A 1055 -15.90 32.23 23.75
C GLU A 1055 -14.58 32.97 23.52
N ASN A 1056 -13.46 32.31 23.78
CA ASN A 1056 -12.11 32.85 23.59
C ASN A 1056 -11.64 32.85 22.14
N THR A 1057 -12.33 32.12 21.25
CA THR A 1057 -12.05 32.11 19.80
C THR A 1057 -13.14 32.82 18.99
N ASN A 1058 -14.02 33.58 19.64
CA ASN A 1058 -15.02 34.36 18.93
C ASN A 1058 -14.34 35.40 18.04
N PHE A 1059 -14.86 35.57 16.83
CA PHE A 1059 -14.35 36.53 15.85
C PHE A 1059 -15.51 37.21 15.13
N SER A 1060 -15.33 38.49 14.85
CA SER A 1060 -16.21 39.29 14.02
C SER A 1060 -15.92 39.02 12.54
N ILE A 1061 -16.94 38.51 11.84
CA ILE A 1061 -16.93 38.37 10.38
C ILE A 1061 -16.75 39.75 9.72
N VAL A 1062 -17.31 40.81 10.31
CA VAL A 1062 -17.18 42.19 9.81
C VAL A 1062 -15.72 42.64 9.84
N MET A 1063 -15.00 42.40 10.95
CA MET A 1063 -13.57 42.75 11.06
C MET A 1063 -12.70 41.92 10.11
N HIS A 1064 -13.04 40.65 9.89
CA HIS A 1064 -12.35 39.82 8.91
C HIS A 1064 -12.52 40.35 7.48
N LYS A 1065 -13.75 40.76 7.11
CA LYS A 1065 -14.03 41.43 5.83
C LYS A 1065 -13.28 42.76 5.71
N GLN A 1066 -13.20 43.56 6.79
CA GLN A 1066 -12.42 44.81 6.81
C GLN A 1066 -10.94 44.55 6.55
N TYR A 1067 -10.35 43.54 7.19
CA TYR A 1067 -8.95 43.17 6.97
C TYR A 1067 -8.68 42.73 5.53
N ASN A 1068 -9.51 41.83 4.98
CA ASN A 1068 -9.35 41.36 3.60
C ASN A 1068 -9.50 42.51 2.59
N ASN A 1069 -10.45 43.42 2.82
CA ASN A 1069 -10.60 44.60 1.99
C ASN A 1069 -9.35 45.50 2.08
N LEU A 1070 -8.82 45.76 3.28
CA LEU A 1070 -7.59 46.54 3.46
C LEU A 1070 -6.43 45.95 2.63
N LEU A 1071 -6.23 44.64 2.64
CA LEU A 1071 -5.22 43.98 1.80
C LEU A 1071 -5.50 44.13 0.30
N ASN A 1072 -6.76 43.96 -0.13
CA ASN A 1072 -7.16 44.13 -1.52
C ASN A 1072 -6.90 45.56 -2.01
N VAL A 1073 -7.24 46.56 -1.19
CA VAL A 1073 -6.94 47.97 -1.43
C VAL A 1073 -5.44 48.17 -1.65
N MET A 1074 -4.59 47.60 -0.78
CA MET A 1074 -3.14 47.69 -0.93
C MET A 1074 -2.63 47.04 -2.22
N GLU A 1075 -3.20 45.91 -2.62
CA GLU A 1075 -2.82 45.24 -3.87
C GLU A 1075 -3.22 46.08 -5.10
N ASN A 1076 -4.43 46.65 -5.09
CA ASN A 1076 -4.90 47.55 -6.13
C ASN A 1076 -4.01 48.80 -6.22
N PHE A 1077 -3.61 49.37 -5.09
CA PHE A 1077 -2.66 50.46 -5.03
C PHE A 1077 -1.33 50.10 -5.69
N ARG A 1078 -0.73 48.95 -5.33
CA ARG A 1078 0.54 48.47 -5.94
C ARG A 1078 0.41 48.30 -7.44
N LYS A 1079 -0.66 47.64 -7.91
CA LYS A 1079 -0.95 47.46 -9.34
C LYS A 1079 -1.09 48.79 -10.09
N SER A 1080 -1.79 49.77 -9.50
CA SER A 1080 -1.92 51.10 -10.08
C SER A 1080 -0.57 51.84 -10.09
N TYR A 1081 0.23 51.69 -9.04
CA TYR A 1081 1.55 52.30 -8.93
C TYR A 1081 2.52 51.74 -9.98
N ASP A 1082 2.58 50.42 -10.15
CA ASP A 1082 3.40 49.75 -11.16
C ASP A 1082 3.00 50.16 -12.59
N LYS A 1083 1.70 50.35 -12.85
CA LYS A 1083 1.23 50.86 -14.15
C LYS A 1083 1.74 52.26 -14.45
N VAL A 1084 1.83 53.13 -13.45
CA VAL A 1084 2.35 54.50 -13.60
C VAL A 1084 3.86 54.48 -13.79
N LEU A 1085 4.59 53.70 -13.00
CA LEU A 1085 6.05 53.51 -13.13
C LEU A 1085 6.45 52.98 -14.52
N ASN A 1086 5.72 51.98 -15.02
CA ASN A 1086 5.96 51.41 -16.35
C ASN A 1086 5.63 52.40 -17.48
N LYS A 1087 4.69 53.32 -17.28
CA LYS A 1087 4.41 54.41 -18.22
C LYS A 1087 5.50 55.49 -18.18
N SER A 1088 5.99 55.88 -17.00
CA SER A 1088 7.08 56.87 -16.88
C SER A 1088 8.42 56.35 -17.42
N ASN A 1089 8.68 55.04 -17.34
CA ASN A 1089 9.91 54.43 -17.87
C ASN A 1089 9.91 54.28 -19.40
N LYS A 1090 8.74 54.26 -20.07
CA LYS A 1090 8.67 54.25 -21.55
C LYS A 1090 9.04 55.59 -22.19
N GLY A 1091 9.12 56.69 -21.43
CA GLY A 1091 9.48 58.02 -21.91
C GLY A 1091 10.99 58.34 -21.91
N LYS A 1092 11.85 57.48 -21.36
CA LYS A 1092 13.31 57.61 -21.42
C LYS A 1092 13.88 56.47 -22.26
N GLY A 1093 14.41 56.82 -23.43
CA GLY A 1093 14.70 55.88 -24.53
C GLY A 1093 15.77 54.81 -24.27
N ASN A 1094 15.61 53.72 -25.01
CA ASN A 1094 16.57 52.70 -25.46
C ASN A 1094 18.02 52.76 -24.95
N ALA A 1095 18.39 51.77 -24.13
CA ALA A 1095 19.57 50.91 -24.35
C ALA A 1095 19.48 49.64 -23.47
N ASN A 1096 19.77 48.49 -24.07
CA ASN A 1096 19.92 47.14 -23.52
C ASN A 1096 18.65 46.36 -23.13
N SER A 1097 18.15 45.66 -24.15
CA SER A 1097 17.32 44.46 -24.04
C SER A 1097 18.08 43.30 -23.38
N VAL A 1098 17.66 42.90 -22.18
CA VAL A 1098 17.80 41.51 -21.72
C VAL A 1098 16.42 41.05 -21.25
N ASN A 1099 15.96 39.97 -21.87
CA ASN A 1099 14.69 39.32 -21.61
C ASN A 1099 14.55 38.95 -20.13
N ASN A 1100 13.50 39.44 -19.49
CA ASN A 1100 12.92 38.79 -18.32
C ASN A 1100 11.41 38.66 -18.51
N VAL A 1101 11.01 37.45 -18.89
CA VAL A 1101 9.62 37.01 -18.94
C VAL A 1101 9.17 36.78 -17.50
N ASN A 1102 8.26 37.60 -17.00
CA ASN A 1102 7.41 37.25 -15.86
C ASN A 1102 5.99 37.79 -16.11
N SER A 1103 5.25 37.01 -16.90
CA SER A 1103 3.80 37.12 -17.01
C SER A 1103 3.15 36.43 -15.80
N VAL A 1104 2.64 37.20 -14.85
CA VAL A 1104 1.76 36.66 -13.80
C VAL A 1104 0.33 36.68 -14.32
N ASN A 1105 -0.14 35.50 -14.72
CA ASN A 1105 -1.55 35.23 -14.97
C ASN A 1105 -2.33 35.20 -13.64
N SER A 1106 -3.56 35.65 -13.73
CA SER A 1106 -4.56 35.59 -12.68
C SER A 1106 -5.02 34.15 -12.39
N VAL A 1107 -5.36 33.91 -11.11
CA VAL A 1107 -6.16 32.78 -10.59
C VAL A 1107 -5.46 31.42 -10.50
N ASN A 1108 -4.89 31.11 -9.31
CA ASN A 1108 -5.29 30.00 -8.43
C ASN A 1108 -4.22 29.76 -7.34
N GLY A 1109 -4.69 29.31 -6.17
CA GLY A 1109 -3.83 28.96 -5.05
C GLY A 1109 -2.82 27.85 -5.39
N ASN A 1110 -1.75 27.82 -4.59
CA ASN A 1110 -0.59 26.93 -4.63
C ASN A 1110 0.56 27.37 -5.56
N SER A 1111 1.46 28.19 -5.03
CA SER A 1111 2.91 27.94 -5.10
C SER A 1111 3.64 28.99 -4.25
N VAL A 1112 4.35 28.51 -3.23
CA VAL A 1112 5.32 29.30 -2.47
C VAL A 1112 6.62 29.25 -3.27
N ASN A 1113 7.14 30.40 -3.68
CA ASN A 1113 8.55 30.55 -4.03
C ASN A 1113 9.13 31.82 -3.39
N SER A 1114 10.10 31.56 -2.52
CA SER A 1114 11.23 32.38 -2.07
C SER A 1114 11.27 33.85 -2.52
N VAL A 1115 11.05 34.76 -1.56
CA VAL A 1115 11.70 36.07 -1.58
C VAL A 1115 13.04 35.91 -0.84
N ASN A 1116 14.13 36.29 -1.50
CA ASN A 1116 15.48 36.29 -0.94
C ASN A 1116 15.59 37.28 0.23
N ASP A 1117 15.90 36.77 1.42
CA ASP A 1117 16.11 37.50 2.68
C ASP A 1117 17.50 38.19 2.80
N ASN A 1118 18.14 38.61 1.70
CA ASN A 1118 19.52 39.13 1.73
C ASN A 1118 19.67 40.55 1.16
N ALA A 1119 18.85 41.50 1.61
CA ALA A 1119 19.07 42.92 1.31
C ALA A 1119 18.61 43.89 2.41
N LEU A 1120 18.74 43.54 3.68
CA LEU A 1120 18.49 44.47 4.80
C LEU A 1120 19.46 44.19 5.95
N ASN A 1121 20.75 44.43 5.73
CA ASN A 1121 21.75 44.57 6.81
C ASN A 1121 23.06 45.16 6.26
N GLN A 1122 23.03 46.45 5.91
CA GLN A 1122 24.21 47.31 6.01
C GLN A 1122 23.74 48.66 6.56
N GLY A 1123 24.19 48.98 7.77
CA GLY A 1123 24.03 50.29 8.36
C GLY A 1123 24.82 51.30 7.54
N VAL A 1124 24.12 52.29 7.00
CA VAL A 1124 24.73 53.52 6.50
C VAL A 1124 24.38 54.61 7.51
N SER A 1125 25.39 55.07 8.23
CA SER A 1125 25.35 56.30 9.02
C SER A 1125 25.06 57.48 8.09
N ILE A 1126 23.93 58.15 8.30
CA ILE A 1126 23.60 59.40 7.61
C ILE A 1126 23.77 60.54 8.61
N SER A 1127 24.80 61.35 8.38
CA SER A 1127 24.96 62.67 8.97
C SER A 1127 23.85 63.59 8.45
N SER A 1128 23.17 64.26 9.37
CA SER A 1128 22.08 65.20 9.17
C SER A 1128 22.49 66.45 8.38
N GLY A 1129 21.73 66.77 7.33
CA GLY A 1129 21.57 68.12 6.77
C GLY A 1129 20.07 68.40 6.54
N PRO A 1130 19.56 69.64 6.66
CA PRO A 1130 18.11 69.92 6.72
C PRO A 1130 17.37 69.92 5.37
N ASP A 1131 18.04 69.70 4.24
CA ASP A 1131 17.48 70.06 2.91
C ASP A 1131 17.13 68.88 1.96
N ASP A 1132 17.16 67.62 2.42
CA ASP A 1132 16.95 66.43 1.56
C ASP A 1132 15.58 65.72 1.68
N GLU A 1133 14.59 66.28 2.39
CA GLU A 1133 13.26 65.62 2.53
C GLU A 1133 12.34 65.77 1.30
N ASP A 1134 12.57 66.76 0.43
CA ASP A 1134 11.62 67.12 -0.64
C ASP A 1134 11.72 66.25 -1.92
N GLU A 1135 12.78 65.45 -2.12
CA GLU A 1135 12.92 64.60 -3.32
C GLU A 1135 12.30 63.19 -3.19
N LYS A 1136 11.92 62.75 -1.98
CA LYS A 1136 11.49 61.35 -1.73
C LYS A 1136 10.05 61.01 -2.09
N HIS A 1137 9.15 61.98 -2.28
CA HIS A 1137 7.71 61.71 -2.47
C HIS A 1137 7.13 62.37 -3.75
N LYS A 1138 7.31 61.73 -4.92
CA LYS A 1138 6.90 62.27 -6.24
C LYS A 1138 5.43 62.05 -6.63
N PHE A 1139 4.69 61.15 -5.98
CA PHE A 1139 3.36 60.74 -6.45
C PHE A 1139 2.26 61.00 -5.41
N LYS A 1140 1.08 61.43 -5.88
CA LYS A 1140 -0.18 61.57 -5.13
C LYS A 1140 -1.20 60.56 -5.65
N ALA A 1141 -2.16 60.18 -4.82
CA ALA A 1141 -3.22 59.24 -5.20
C ALA A 1141 -4.63 59.79 -4.89
N ILE A 1142 -5.58 59.46 -5.76
CA ILE A 1142 -7.02 59.65 -5.54
C ILE A 1142 -7.67 58.26 -5.47
N VAL A 1143 -8.44 58.01 -4.42
CA VAL A 1143 -9.18 56.76 -4.21
C VAL A 1143 -10.67 57.05 -4.36
N TYR A 1144 -11.33 56.36 -5.28
CA TYR A 1144 -12.78 56.41 -5.44
C TYR A 1144 -13.42 55.19 -4.77
N VAL A 1145 -14.34 55.46 -3.85
CA VAL A 1145 -15.10 54.45 -3.10
C VAL A 1145 -16.58 54.52 -3.49
N ALA A 1146 -17.21 53.36 -3.69
CA ALA A 1146 -18.64 53.25 -3.98
C ALA A 1146 -19.40 52.75 -2.74
N ARG A 1147 -20.47 53.45 -2.33
CA ARG A 1147 -21.27 53.05 -1.16
C ARG A 1147 -22.26 51.92 -1.47
N GLU A 1148 -22.75 51.88 -2.71
CA GLU A 1148 -23.75 50.91 -3.16
C GLU A 1148 -23.32 50.28 -4.47
N TYR A 1149 -23.73 49.03 -4.70
CA TYR A 1149 -23.61 48.39 -6.00
C TYR A 1149 -24.51 49.08 -7.02
N ASN A 1150 -24.18 48.97 -8.31
CA ASN A 1150 -25.04 49.50 -9.36
C ASN A 1150 -26.37 48.72 -9.46
N ASP A 1151 -27.38 49.28 -10.11
CA ASP A 1151 -28.74 48.71 -10.14
C ASP A 1151 -28.76 47.28 -10.74
N THR A 1152 -27.92 47.03 -11.74
CA THR A 1152 -27.77 45.71 -12.36
C THR A 1152 -27.22 44.69 -11.38
N GLN A 1153 -26.16 45.03 -10.64
CA GLN A 1153 -25.52 44.18 -9.63
C GLN A 1153 -26.45 43.91 -8.43
N LYS A 1154 -27.19 44.93 -7.96
CA LYS A 1154 -28.20 44.77 -6.88
C LYS A 1154 -29.27 43.75 -7.27
N ARG A 1155 -29.79 43.83 -8.49
CA ARG A 1155 -30.78 42.87 -9.01
C ARG A 1155 -30.26 41.43 -9.05
N ILE A 1156 -28.97 41.27 -9.37
CA ILE A 1156 -28.32 39.94 -9.38
C ILE A 1156 -28.15 39.39 -7.98
N ILE A 1157 -27.78 40.23 -7.01
CA ILE A 1157 -27.70 39.88 -5.58
C ILE A 1157 -29.08 39.41 -5.07
N GLU A 1158 -30.16 40.12 -5.44
CA GLU A 1158 -31.54 39.71 -5.11
C GLU A 1158 -31.90 38.36 -5.72
N ILE A 1159 -31.57 38.13 -7.00
CA ILE A 1159 -31.81 36.85 -7.67
C ILE A 1159 -31.05 35.71 -6.97
N LEU A 1160 -29.78 35.92 -6.62
CA LEU A 1160 -28.97 34.93 -5.89
C LEU A 1160 -29.56 34.63 -4.50
N ASN A 1161 -29.99 35.66 -3.77
CA ASN A 1161 -30.65 35.50 -2.47
C ASN A 1161 -31.99 34.74 -2.60
N ASN A 1162 -32.74 34.95 -3.69
CA ASN A 1162 -33.96 34.20 -3.96
C ASN A 1162 -33.67 32.73 -4.31
N ILE A 1163 -32.60 32.44 -5.05
CA ILE A 1163 -32.15 31.07 -5.32
C ILE A 1163 -31.79 30.34 -4.01
N ILE A 1164 -31.13 31.03 -3.08
CA ILE A 1164 -30.79 30.49 -1.76
C ILE A 1164 -32.05 30.22 -0.92
N LYS A 1165 -33.03 31.15 -0.91
CA LYS A 1165 -34.27 30.97 -0.15
C LYS A 1165 -35.09 29.76 -0.62
N ASN A 1166 -34.99 29.43 -1.90
CA ASN A 1166 -35.75 28.34 -2.53
C ASN A 1166 -35.04 26.97 -2.49
N SER A 1167 -33.85 26.86 -1.87
CA SER A 1167 -33.15 25.58 -1.73
C SER A 1167 -33.39 24.94 -0.37
N ASP A 1168 -33.47 23.59 -0.34
CA ASP A 1168 -33.77 22.82 0.88
C ASP A 1168 -32.77 23.09 2.02
N ASP A 1169 -31.50 23.32 1.69
CA ASP A 1169 -30.42 23.56 2.65
C ASP A 1169 -30.21 25.05 3.01
N LYS A 1170 -31.02 25.97 2.46
CA LYS A 1170 -30.78 27.43 2.52
C LYS A 1170 -29.35 27.82 2.11
N LYS A 1171 -28.81 27.08 1.14
CA LYS A 1171 -27.47 27.28 0.55
C LYS A 1171 -27.56 27.42 -0.96
N LEU A 1172 -26.56 28.03 -1.56
CA LEU A 1172 -26.51 28.18 -3.01
C LEU A 1172 -26.24 26.80 -3.67
N PRO A 1173 -27.10 26.31 -4.58
CA PRO A 1173 -26.91 25.02 -5.24
C PRO A 1173 -25.67 24.97 -6.16
N ALA A 1174 -25.08 23.79 -6.38
CA ALA A 1174 -23.93 23.64 -7.27
C ALA A 1174 -24.21 24.04 -8.74
N ASN A 1175 -25.47 24.02 -9.16
CA ASN A 1175 -25.94 24.43 -10.49
C ASN A 1175 -26.47 25.88 -10.53
N PHE A 1176 -26.12 26.74 -9.57
CA PHE A 1176 -26.66 28.10 -9.47
C PHE A 1176 -26.44 28.96 -10.73
N ILE A 1177 -25.36 28.75 -11.48
CA ILE A 1177 -25.10 29.49 -12.73
C ILE A 1177 -26.19 29.21 -13.76
N ASN A 1178 -26.63 27.95 -13.87
CA ASN A 1178 -27.70 27.59 -14.80
C ASN A 1178 -29.03 28.23 -14.37
N LEU A 1179 -29.33 28.22 -13.07
CA LEU A 1179 -30.52 28.87 -12.50
C LEU A 1179 -30.49 30.40 -12.70
N LEU A 1180 -29.31 31.02 -12.57
CA LEU A 1180 -29.11 32.45 -12.80
C LEU A 1180 -29.35 32.82 -14.26
N VAL A 1181 -28.81 32.01 -15.20
CA VAL A 1181 -28.95 32.24 -16.64
C VAL A 1181 -30.38 32.00 -17.14
N GLN A 1182 -31.12 31.09 -16.50
CA GLN A 1182 -32.54 30.81 -16.79
C GLN A 1182 -33.48 31.91 -16.29
N ASN A 1183 -33.02 32.82 -15.42
CA ASN A 1183 -33.84 33.92 -14.95
C ASN A 1183 -34.16 34.90 -16.11
N ASN A 1184 -35.44 35.27 -16.25
CA ASN A 1184 -35.94 36.14 -17.31
C ASN A 1184 -35.15 37.45 -17.47
N TYR A 1185 -34.69 38.03 -16.36
CA TYR A 1185 -33.88 39.26 -16.39
C TYR A 1185 -32.52 39.02 -17.04
N VAL A 1186 -31.78 37.99 -16.61
CA VAL A 1186 -30.42 37.69 -17.07
C VAL A 1186 -30.42 37.14 -18.49
N ASN A 1187 -31.48 36.43 -18.88
CA ASN A 1187 -31.59 35.88 -20.23
C ASN A 1187 -31.74 36.96 -21.30
N ASN A 1188 -32.41 38.07 -20.95
CA ASN A 1188 -32.70 39.18 -21.87
C ASN A 1188 -31.56 40.21 -21.99
N LEU A 1189 -30.44 40.03 -21.27
CA LEU A 1189 -29.32 40.97 -21.30
C LEU A 1189 -28.41 40.77 -22.52
N PRO A 1190 -27.78 41.86 -23.03
CA PRO A 1190 -26.75 41.78 -24.08
C PRO A 1190 -25.60 40.83 -23.70
N LYS A 1191 -24.99 40.17 -24.70
CA LYS A 1191 -23.90 39.19 -24.48
C LYS A 1191 -22.74 39.72 -23.62
N ASN A 1192 -22.35 40.99 -23.79
CA ASN A 1192 -21.25 41.60 -23.03
C ASN A 1192 -21.63 41.78 -21.56
N GLU A 1193 -22.81 42.34 -21.26
CA GLU A 1193 -23.30 42.54 -19.90
C GLU A 1193 -23.56 41.21 -19.18
N LYS A 1194 -24.07 40.19 -19.90
CA LYS A 1194 -24.26 38.85 -19.36
C LYS A 1194 -22.94 38.21 -18.91
N LYS A 1195 -21.85 38.43 -19.65
CA LYS A 1195 -20.50 37.96 -19.27
C LYS A 1195 -20.00 38.66 -18.01
N ASP A 1196 -20.17 39.97 -17.92
CA ASP A 1196 -19.73 40.76 -16.77
C ASP A 1196 -20.51 40.37 -15.51
N ILE A 1197 -21.82 40.17 -15.63
CA ILE A 1197 -22.69 39.72 -14.53
C ILE A 1197 -22.34 38.31 -14.05
N LEU A 1198 -22.08 37.37 -14.97
CA LEU A 1198 -21.66 36.02 -14.58
C LEU A 1198 -20.31 36.04 -13.87
N SER A 1199 -19.39 36.91 -14.31
CA SER A 1199 -18.11 37.10 -13.63
C SER A 1199 -18.30 37.69 -12.23
N PHE A 1200 -19.19 38.66 -12.07
CA PHE A 1200 -19.54 39.28 -10.79
C PHE A 1200 -20.22 38.29 -9.84
N ALA A 1201 -21.21 37.52 -10.31
CA ALA A 1201 -21.87 36.49 -9.52
C ALA A 1201 -20.87 35.42 -9.08
N THR A 1202 -20.00 34.94 -9.97
CA THR A 1202 -18.96 33.95 -9.63
C THR A 1202 -17.99 34.49 -8.57
N PHE A 1203 -17.62 35.77 -8.66
CA PHE A 1203 -16.79 36.45 -7.66
C PHE A 1203 -17.50 36.52 -6.29
N LEU A 1204 -18.75 36.98 -6.24
CA LEU A 1204 -19.55 37.06 -5.01
C LEU A 1204 -19.73 35.70 -4.32
N VAL A 1205 -20.02 34.64 -5.09
CA VAL A 1205 -20.16 33.28 -4.55
C VAL A 1205 -18.85 32.80 -3.95
N LYS A 1206 -17.73 33.02 -4.65
CA LYS A 1206 -16.40 32.61 -4.18
C LYS A 1206 -16.06 33.25 -2.83
N ASP A 1207 -16.38 34.52 -2.64
CA ASP A 1207 -16.06 35.29 -1.44
C ASP A 1207 -17.00 34.96 -0.25
N ASN A 1208 -18.27 34.66 -0.50
CA ASN A 1208 -19.23 34.29 0.56
C ASN A 1208 -19.15 32.83 1.02
N VAL A 1209 -18.81 31.90 0.11
CA VAL A 1209 -18.58 30.47 0.47
C VAL A 1209 -17.45 30.33 1.49
N THR A 1210 -16.43 31.20 1.44
CA THR A 1210 -15.35 31.25 2.44
C THR A 1210 -15.81 31.66 3.84
N LEU A 1211 -16.93 32.37 3.95
CA LEU A 1211 -17.39 33.03 5.18
C LEU A 1211 -18.61 32.38 5.84
N ASN A 1212 -19.18 31.30 5.26
CA ASN A 1212 -20.41 30.65 5.75
C ASN A 1212 -21.62 31.59 5.88
N ASN A 1213 -21.69 32.65 5.05
CA ASN A 1213 -22.84 33.55 5.03
C ASN A 1213 -23.95 33.01 4.12
N ASN A 1214 -25.17 32.90 4.65
CA ASN A 1214 -26.34 32.40 3.92
C ASN A 1214 -27.11 33.50 3.17
N GLN A 1215 -26.62 34.74 3.16
CA GLN A 1215 -27.23 35.88 2.45
C GLN A 1215 -26.16 36.83 1.91
N TYR A 1216 -26.37 37.30 0.69
CA TYR A 1216 -25.56 38.35 0.06
C TYR A 1216 -26.09 39.73 0.48
N GLU A 1217 -25.21 40.57 1.02
CA GLU A 1217 -25.54 41.93 1.46
C GLU A 1217 -25.52 42.91 0.27
N LEU A 1218 -26.47 43.85 0.22
CA LEU A 1218 -26.57 44.87 -0.84
C LEU A 1218 -25.57 46.03 -0.66
N THR A 1219 -25.02 46.16 0.54
CA THR A 1219 -24.02 47.16 0.93
C THR A 1219 -22.98 46.48 1.81
N LEU A 1220 -21.80 47.10 1.94
CA LEU A 1220 -20.79 46.60 2.88
C LEU A 1220 -21.30 46.74 4.32
N PRO A 1221 -21.00 45.77 5.21
CA PRO A 1221 -21.42 45.82 6.61
C PRO A 1221 -20.59 46.80 7.47
N TYR A 1222 -19.74 47.61 6.84
CA TYR A 1222 -18.87 48.60 7.50
C TYR A 1222 -18.58 49.78 6.57
N ASP A 1223 -18.12 50.89 7.15
CA ASP A 1223 -17.72 52.08 6.41
C ASP A 1223 -16.30 51.92 5.82
N GLU A 1224 -16.24 51.70 4.50
CA GLU A 1224 -15.00 51.56 3.72
C GLU A 1224 -14.16 52.85 3.71
N ILE A 1225 -14.79 54.03 3.72
CA ILE A 1225 -14.08 55.31 3.74
C ILE A 1225 -13.36 55.45 5.08
N GLN A 1226 -14.04 55.13 6.18
CA GLN A 1226 -13.43 55.18 7.52
C GLN A 1226 -12.30 54.15 7.68
N LEU A 1227 -12.45 52.95 7.13
CA LEU A 1227 -11.43 51.91 7.11
C LEU A 1227 -10.12 52.39 6.45
N ILE A 1228 -10.24 53.01 5.27
CA ILE A 1228 -9.08 53.55 4.54
C ILE A 1228 -8.49 54.71 5.32
N LYS A 1229 -9.32 55.65 5.82
CA LYS A 1229 -8.87 56.81 6.63
C LYS A 1229 -8.03 56.39 7.82
N ASN A 1230 -8.47 55.38 8.57
CA ASN A 1230 -7.75 54.86 9.74
C ASN A 1230 -6.37 54.26 9.39
N ASN A 1231 -6.11 53.94 8.11
CA ASN A 1231 -4.90 53.29 7.62
C ASN A 1231 -4.13 54.10 6.56
N ILE A 1232 -4.45 55.40 6.37
CA ILE A 1232 -3.82 56.25 5.34
C ILE A 1232 -2.30 56.31 5.52
N ASP A 1233 -1.82 56.53 6.74
CA ASP A 1233 -0.38 56.71 7.00
C ASP A 1233 0.42 55.45 6.65
N PHE A 1234 -0.17 54.29 6.92
CA PHE A 1234 0.39 53.00 6.56
C PHE A 1234 0.48 52.82 5.03
N ILE A 1235 -0.61 53.16 4.31
CA ILE A 1235 -0.69 53.08 2.84
C ILE A 1235 0.31 54.06 2.19
N LYS A 1236 0.37 55.31 2.68
CA LYS A 1236 1.32 56.33 2.20
C LYS A 1236 2.76 55.86 2.27
N ARG A 1237 3.16 55.26 3.39
CA ARG A 1237 4.54 54.79 3.60
C ARG A 1237 4.91 53.62 2.69
N ILE A 1238 4.07 52.59 2.62
CA ILE A 1238 4.39 51.37 1.83
C ILE A 1238 4.54 51.70 0.34
N LEU A 1239 3.79 52.67 -0.15
CA LEU A 1239 3.75 53.03 -1.58
C LEU A 1239 4.55 54.30 -1.88
N ASN A 1240 5.23 54.87 -0.87
CA ASN A 1240 6.01 56.10 -0.97
C ASN A 1240 5.23 57.28 -1.60
N LEU A 1241 3.97 57.45 -1.20
CA LEU A 1241 3.05 58.49 -1.70
C LEU A 1241 3.09 59.73 -0.80
N ARG A 1242 3.06 60.92 -1.42
CA ARG A 1242 3.02 62.21 -0.69
C ARG A 1242 1.66 62.44 -0.05
N ASP A 1243 0.58 62.17 -0.79
CA ASP A 1243 -0.77 62.37 -0.29
C ASP A 1243 -1.80 61.42 -0.93
N ILE A 1244 -2.90 61.17 -0.21
CA ILE A 1244 -4.00 60.30 -0.64
C ILE A 1244 -5.32 61.04 -0.39
N LYS A 1245 -6.06 61.34 -1.46
CA LYS A 1245 -7.39 61.95 -1.39
C LYS A 1245 -8.46 60.89 -1.61
N ILE A 1246 -9.43 60.79 -0.71
CA ILE A 1246 -10.54 59.83 -0.82
C ILE A 1246 -11.78 60.59 -1.31
N LEU A 1247 -12.40 60.11 -2.39
CA LEU A 1247 -13.59 60.65 -3.02
C LEU A 1247 -14.66 59.56 -3.18
N GLU A 1248 -15.92 59.96 -3.20
CA GLU A 1248 -17.02 59.06 -3.57
C GLU A 1248 -17.12 58.96 -5.10
N ASN A 1249 -17.53 57.81 -5.61
CA ASN A 1249 -17.68 57.52 -7.05
C ASN A 1249 -18.75 58.38 -7.76
N ILE A 1250 -19.37 59.35 -7.07
CA ILE A 1250 -20.38 60.26 -7.63
C ILE A 1250 -19.71 61.52 -8.23
N LYS A 1251 -18.52 61.92 -7.72
CA LYS A 1251 -17.84 63.15 -8.14
C LYS A 1251 -16.49 62.83 -8.80
N LYS A 1252 -16.38 63.12 -10.10
CA LYS A 1252 -15.11 63.05 -10.85
C LYS A 1252 -14.16 64.15 -10.35
N SER A 1253 -12.90 63.83 -10.09
CA SER A 1253 -11.88 64.82 -9.74
C SER A 1253 -11.40 65.55 -10.99
N ASP A 1254 -11.18 66.87 -10.91
CA ASP A 1254 -10.69 67.68 -12.04
C ASP A 1254 -9.31 67.23 -12.56
N ILE A 1255 -8.53 66.58 -11.69
CA ILE A 1255 -7.18 66.04 -11.96
C ILE A 1255 -7.24 64.68 -12.68
N ASP A 1256 -8.36 63.96 -12.58
CA ASP A 1256 -8.50 62.63 -13.15
C ASP A 1256 -9.13 62.71 -14.55
N HIS A 1257 -8.29 62.61 -15.58
CA HIS A 1257 -8.74 62.59 -16.97
C HIS A 1257 -9.35 61.24 -17.41
N THR A 1258 -9.39 60.24 -16.52
CA THR A 1258 -9.92 58.91 -16.81
C THR A 1258 -11.33 58.71 -16.23
N ASP A 1259 -12.03 57.68 -16.69
CA ASP A 1259 -13.37 57.32 -16.20
C ASP A 1259 -13.32 56.21 -15.13
N ILE A 1260 -12.18 56.05 -14.44
CA ILE A 1260 -11.98 54.96 -13.48
C ILE A 1260 -12.88 55.05 -12.25
N TYR A 1261 -13.40 56.24 -11.93
CA TYR A 1261 -14.34 56.43 -10.82
C TYR A 1261 -15.62 55.61 -11.02
N LYS A 1262 -16.05 55.38 -12.28
CA LYS A 1262 -17.20 54.52 -12.64
C LYS A 1262 -16.93 53.03 -12.42
N LEU A 1263 -15.67 52.63 -12.32
CA LEU A 1263 -15.26 51.24 -12.12
C LEU A 1263 -15.21 50.85 -10.63
N ALA A 1264 -15.37 51.81 -9.72
CA ALA A 1264 -15.36 51.56 -8.28
C ALA A 1264 -16.61 50.79 -7.87
N ASN A 1265 -16.43 49.69 -7.14
CA ASN A 1265 -17.51 48.91 -6.55
C ASN A 1265 -17.30 48.82 -5.03
N PRO A 1266 -18.35 48.63 -4.21
CA PRO A 1266 -18.20 48.39 -2.78
C PRO A 1266 -17.22 47.23 -2.51
N GLY A 1267 -16.16 47.49 -1.73
CA GLY A 1267 -15.12 46.51 -1.39
C GLY A 1267 -14.01 46.37 -2.43
N ASN A 1268 -14.08 47.14 -3.52
CA ASN A 1268 -13.07 47.19 -4.56
C ASN A 1268 -12.93 48.64 -5.10
N PRO A 1269 -12.19 49.50 -4.39
CA PRO A 1269 -12.07 50.90 -4.76
C PRO A 1269 -11.15 51.09 -5.97
N SER A 1270 -11.46 52.11 -6.78
CA SER A 1270 -10.65 52.51 -7.93
C SER A 1270 -9.60 53.53 -7.52
N ILE A 1271 -8.37 53.37 -7.98
CA ILE A 1271 -7.24 54.20 -7.54
C ILE A 1271 -6.57 54.86 -8.75
N PHE A 1272 -6.53 56.19 -8.74
CA PHE A 1272 -5.77 57.03 -9.68
C PHE A 1272 -4.48 57.51 -9.01
N ILE A 1273 -3.32 57.33 -9.66
CA ILE A 1273 -2.03 57.82 -9.15
C ILE A 1273 -1.44 58.78 -10.17
N TYR A 1274 -0.95 59.93 -9.73
CA TYR A 1274 -0.40 60.99 -10.57
C TYR A 1274 0.84 61.63 -9.93
N ASN A 1275 1.69 62.23 -10.76
CA ASN A 1275 2.93 62.90 -10.30
C ASN A 1275 2.62 64.33 -9.86
N THR A 1276 3.32 64.84 -8.86
CA THR A 1276 3.17 66.22 -8.38
C THR A 1276 3.73 67.29 -9.32
N LYS A 1277 4.48 66.91 -10.37
CA LYS A 1277 5.05 67.83 -11.37
C LYS A 1277 4.20 68.00 -12.65
N GLU A 1278 3.09 67.27 -12.78
CA GLU A 1278 2.15 67.35 -13.91
C GLU A 1278 0.82 68.00 -13.51
#